data_AF-X8J4L8-F1
#
_entry.id   AF-X8J4L8-F1
#
_cell.length_a   1.000
_cell.length_b   1.000
_cell.length_c   1.000
_cell.angle_alpha   90.00
_cell.angle_beta   90.00
_cell.angle_gamma   90.00
#
_symmetry.space_group_name_H-M   'P 1'
#
loop_
_entity.id
_entity.type
_entity.pdbx_description
1 polymer ?
#
loop_
_entity_poly.entity_id
_entity_poly.type
_entity_poly.pdbx_seq_one_letter_code
_entity_poly.pdbx_strand_id
1 'polypeptide(L)'
;MYFCAFNIILVQDPWWGNIGRAKHIDPSQHVIYGTVNSPNWICLIPPGSSGPRGPGVVIYIRKGVKGLTFRFSDILPAHPDILAIDIYIHKSRTSIINVYLHGEHHNDALTHLISHPIPADHPLIIAGDFNLHHHEWALKGSSKAKAKPSLAAESLHDWIVENDLHIVNDFNTPTRRGRGKQEDSIIDLTIWNRHAMNAFQSFNWECSEEGSADSDHNAITWTLTPHDQVDTSGVTEPSPGYVIDEALKNEWVTAYKQAIEQAEIPSSPRTAEEAERSAQIILEAMSNATSKVMPIKKTGKRGIRSPWWNEECSRALRAVKEGTGRDSDTRADLASALRGAIRRARRSHADRICQRISTADEAFKVTNWYKGKRCAPLPPIKFQGNLVTHPADKAKAFTETFFPKHSSPNISLEPHGVPYVPKRDFHPITEEEILNALSNSSNTSAPGAFGTNYRLLKWAFAETPGIITGFYNSCLNLGYHPICLRNAVISIIPKPRRPDMALPKSYRPISLLETLSKCLEKVIANRLIFEAGKFDLIPQSQFGGRDLTSCTDAGLCLMHDIRTLWAKGKYVSLLTMDVSGYFNNIDHARLTYTLDRLGYANEICQWISSYLTNRTAQPKVDNVLCDPIALPSVGVPQGSPLSPILSSLYSIPLLCSIQDTNAHTFAYIDDFSILVYSHSHSHNVDILQDLVDNANTTLSYLGLDFEIPKSDLIHFVSPRQRPSSTKLVIHHIDGNEYVIEPRHVVRWLGFYLDQKLDFKDHVRYMSNKANAVLSGLKMLANTVRGLSVKHARLLYITCVRPILTYGSLLWAHGRRQKSLTGVLERSQNIGLRWLLGAFKTTPVRSMEHLASIPPMHVYLRKLSMNAAAKLRALPKQAELARRLPASWGTHDKTAIHTRRSKLAIHQQSPITRLANLSHPQAEPRIPYLNTPWIPDNPYPERLVLIPYAQGKAKGTRVDTTKNANRLIDALVHEGTLVGFADGSKVVTEGECRVGLGFSITLKGKEIGSHSRGIGPRADNYDAEMLAIALLAQNCVAIAEERRIRSIHIFSDNQSAVMTINSPKAHPAQYASLFFREHVHAFLANDSSRTFTVQWIPGHSGIPGNNRADSLANLGAQAVPTPLFDRTATWIKSNASDTAREAWIQVWNQSKCSEHTRRFMPNPPSLKINAVFAKDPPSCQVSSRLVQLITGHGFYGEYRARFFPNEDTSCTCGEAIQTVPHYLFQCPHTEAQRHYLTRISPDLNPAILFGSPKGLAAIIRFIEHSDIGCPT
;
A
#
# COMPACT_ATOMS: atom_id res chain seq x y z
N MET A 1 9.33 -24.67 -26.67
CA MET A 1 10.09 -25.79 -26.05
C MET A 1 11.61 -25.62 -26.26
N TYR A 2 12.05 -24.87 -27.29
CA TYR A 2 13.47 -24.69 -27.64
C TYR A 2 14.26 -23.73 -26.74
N PHE A 3 13.63 -22.74 -26.09
CA PHE A 3 14.37 -21.66 -25.42
C PHE A 3 14.99 -21.96 -24.04
N CYS A 4 14.93 -23.21 -23.55
CA CYS A 4 15.47 -23.54 -22.23
C CYS A 4 17.01 -23.66 -22.22
N ALA A 5 17.63 -23.81 -23.39
CA ALA A 5 19.08 -23.94 -23.57
C ALA A 5 19.81 -22.61 -23.74
N PHE A 6 19.14 -21.55 -24.23
CA PHE A 6 19.81 -20.28 -24.55
C PHE A 6 20.00 -19.35 -23.34
N ASN A 7 20.95 -18.43 -23.46
CA ASN A 7 21.23 -17.37 -22.48
C ASN A 7 20.89 -15.97 -23.00
N ILE A 8 20.99 -15.76 -24.31
CA ILE A 8 20.64 -14.53 -25.00
C ILE A 8 19.76 -14.90 -26.21
N ILE A 9 18.74 -14.09 -26.50
CA ILE A 9 17.89 -14.23 -27.68
C ILE A 9 17.79 -12.85 -28.33
N LEU A 10 18.19 -12.76 -29.60
CA LEU A 10 17.98 -11.60 -30.44
C LEU A 10 16.65 -11.80 -31.17
N VAL A 11 15.80 -10.77 -31.19
CA VAL A 11 14.50 -10.83 -31.86
C VAL A 11 14.34 -9.60 -32.72
N GLN A 12 14.08 -9.82 -34.01
CA GLN A 12 13.61 -8.84 -34.98
C GLN A 12 12.09 -8.96 -35.12
N ASP A 13 11.43 -7.83 -35.40
CA ASP A 13 9.97 -7.66 -35.40
C ASP A 13 9.26 -8.30 -34.17
N PRO A 14 9.63 -7.89 -32.96
CA PRO A 14 9.04 -8.46 -31.76
C PRO A 14 7.58 -8.10 -31.63
N TRP A 15 6.76 -9.03 -31.14
CA TRP A 15 5.37 -8.70 -30.77
C TRP A 15 5.36 -7.48 -29.84
N TRP A 16 4.66 -6.43 -30.26
CA TRP A 16 4.50 -5.19 -29.52
C TRP A 16 3.03 -4.84 -29.41
N GLY A 17 2.57 -4.54 -28.19
CA GLY A 17 1.17 -4.24 -27.99
C GLY A 17 0.85 -3.71 -26.60
N ASN A 18 -0.44 -3.57 -26.31
CA ASN A 18 -0.92 -3.12 -25.02
C ASN A 18 -0.64 -4.18 -23.94
N ILE A 19 0.30 -3.89 -23.03
CA ILE A 19 0.66 -4.77 -21.90
C ILE A 19 0.09 -4.27 -20.56
N GLY A 20 -0.59 -3.13 -20.56
CA GLY A 20 -1.17 -2.56 -19.36
C GLY A 20 -1.71 -1.16 -19.58
N ARG A 21 -2.33 -0.61 -18.54
CA ARG A 21 -2.77 0.79 -18.53
C ARG A 21 -2.11 1.47 -17.34
N ALA A 22 -1.51 2.63 -17.57
CA ALA A 22 -1.00 3.42 -16.46
C ALA A 22 -2.18 3.83 -15.56
N LYS A 23 -1.93 4.03 -14.27
CA LYS A 23 -2.94 4.57 -13.36
C LYS A 23 -3.21 6.05 -13.73
N HIS A 24 -4.05 6.28 -14.72
CA HIS A 24 -4.49 7.61 -15.14
C HIS A 24 -6.01 7.79 -14.94
N ILE A 25 -6.42 9.05 -14.98
CA ILE A 25 -7.79 9.53 -14.78
C ILE A 25 -8.65 9.19 -16.00
N ASP A 26 -8.04 9.13 -17.17
CA ASP A 26 -8.69 8.65 -18.38
C ASP A 26 -8.08 7.30 -18.77
N PRO A 27 -8.84 6.19 -18.67
CA PRO A 27 -8.38 4.85 -19.08
C PRO A 27 -8.05 4.75 -20.57
N SER A 28 -8.48 5.72 -21.39
CA SER A 28 -8.21 5.77 -22.83
C SER A 28 -6.88 6.45 -23.17
N GLN A 29 -6.33 7.28 -22.29
CA GLN A 29 -5.26 8.20 -22.68
C GLN A 29 -3.83 7.71 -22.41
N HIS A 30 -3.58 6.67 -21.59
CA HIS A 30 -2.22 6.18 -21.33
C HIS A 30 -2.17 4.64 -21.31
N VAL A 31 -2.10 4.06 -22.51
CA VAL A 31 -1.78 2.65 -22.74
C VAL A 31 -0.28 2.44 -22.52
N ILE A 32 0.07 1.43 -21.74
CA ILE A 32 1.45 0.97 -21.63
C ILE A 32 1.66 -0.05 -22.75
N TYR A 33 2.41 0.33 -23.76
CA TYR A 33 2.83 -0.59 -24.81
C TYR A 33 4.01 -1.46 -24.35
N GLY A 34 4.31 -2.55 -25.03
CA GLY A 34 5.45 -3.38 -24.69
C GLY A 34 5.40 -4.75 -25.33
N THR A 35 6.47 -5.52 -25.14
CA THR A 35 6.60 -6.89 -25.63
C THR A 35 6.38 -7.93 -24.52
N VAL A 36 6.57 -9.20 -24.85
CA VAL A 36 6.30 -10.35 -23.97
C VAL A 36 7.23 -10.34 -22.76
N ASN A 37 6.70 -10.01 -21.57
CA ASN A 37 7.48 -10.08 -20.34
C ASN A 37 7.54 -11.52 -19.79
N SER A 38 8.72 -11.98 -19.40
CA SER A 38 8.93 -13.26 -18.75
C SER A 38 9.62 -13.08 -17.39
N PRO A 39 9.18 -13.80 -16.33
CA PRO A 39 9.88 -13.76 -15.05
C PRO A 39 11.32 -14.26 -15.16
N ASN A 40 11.65 -15.07 -16.17
CA ASN A 40 12.97 -15.70 -16.35
C ASN A 40 13.93 -14.90 -17.23
N TRP A 41 13.44 -13.91 -17.97
CA TRP A 41 14.23 -13.14 -18.93
C TRP A 41 14.17 -11.64 -18.59
N ILE A 42 15.25 -10.94 -18.86
CA ILE A 42 15.33 -9.48 -18.92
C ILE A 42 15.12 -9.12 -20.38
N CYS A 43 14.15 -8.27 -20.67
CA CYS A 43 13.90 -7.77 -22.01
C CYS A 43 14.51 -6.37 -22.13
N LEU A 44 15.41 -6.21 -23.08
CA LEU A 44 16.03 -4.96 -23.46
C LEU A 44 15.32 -4.44 -24.69
N ILE A 45 14.88 -3.18 -24.61
CA ILE A 45 14.22 -2.46 -25.69
C ILE A 45 15.07 -1.24 -26.03
N PRO A 46 15.12 -0.82 -27.31
CA PRO A 46 15.76 0.44 -27.69
C PRO A 46 15.24 1.62 -26.85
N PRO A 47 16.12 2.47 -26.32
CA PRO A 47 15.73 3.66 -25.57
C PRO A 47 14.75 4.53 -26.36
N GLY A 48 13.76 5.14 -25.69
CA GLY A 48 12.73 5.98 -26.33
C GLY A 48 11.52 5.22 -26.92
N SER A 49 11.61 3.89 -27.10
CA SER A 49 10.54 3.06 -27.68
C SER A 49 9.36 2.81 -26.73
N SER A 50 8.51 3.82 -26.57
CA SER A 50 7.38 3.80 -25.62
C SER A 50 5.99 3.91 -26.28
N GLY A 51 5.95 4.27 -27.57
CA GLY A 51 4.73 4.49 -28.34
C GLY A 51 4.09 3.22 -28.92
N PRO A 52 2.99 3.37 -29.68
CA PRO A 52 2.22 2.27 -30.25
C PRO A 52 2.96 1.49 -31.35
N ARG A 53 3.87 2.13 -32.10
CA ARG A 53 4.65 1.45 -33.17
C ARG A 53 5.63 0.42 -32.60
N GLY A 54 6.24 0.71 -31.45
CA GLY A 54 7.25 -0.17 -30.84
C GLY A 54 8.61 -0.13 -31.55
N PRO A 55 9.59 -0.88 -31.01
CA PRO A 55 10.89 -1.08 -31.66
C PRO A 55 10.85 -2.24 -32.65
N GLY A 56 11.65 -2.19 -33.72
CA GLY A 56 11.86 -3.30 -34.64
C GLY A 56 12.78 -4.39 -34.09
N VAL A 57 13.52 -4.11 -33.02
CA VAL A 57 14.41 -5.08 -32.36
C VAL A 57 14.25 -5.11 -30.84
N VAL A 58 14.44 -6.29 -30.24
CA VAL A 58 14.63 -6.47 -28.79
C VAL A 58 15.64 -7.57 -28.49
N ILE A 59 16.25 -7.51 -27.31
CA ILE A 59 17.15 -8.56 -26.83
C ILE A 59 16.62 -9.11 -25.51
N TYR A 60 16.52 -10.44 -25.42
CA TYR A 60 16.20 -11.12 -24.17
C TYR A 60 17.46 -11.75 -23.57
N ILE A 61 17.77 -11.41 -22.32
CA ILE A 61 18.88 -11.99 -21.57
C ILE A 61 18.34 -12.79 -20.39
N ARG A 62 18.82 -14.02 -20.23
CA ARG A 62 18.36 -14.92 -19.18
C ARG A 62 18.81 -14.43 -17.81
N LYS A 63 17.89 -14.41 -16.83
CA LYS A 63 18.21 -14.03 -15.45
C LYS A 63 19.00 -15.14 -14.76
N GLY A 64 19.99 -14.73 -13.96
CA GLY A 64 20.71 -15.63 -13.05
C GLY A 64 21.69 -16.58 -13.74
N VAL A 65 22.16 -16.24 -14.94
CA VAL A 65 23.30 -16.93 -15.56
C VAL A 65 24.57 -16.48 -14.83
N LYS A 66 25.26 -17.41 -14.18
CA LYS A 66 26.51 -17.11 -13.44
C LYS A 66 27.58 -16.70 -14.44
N GLY A 67 28.35 -15.66 -14.15
CA GLY A 67 29.44 -15.17 -15.01
C GLY A 67 29.01 -14.34 -16.23
N LEU A 68 27.71 -14.15 -16.48
CA LEU A 68 27.19 -13.31 -17.57
C LEU A 68 26.56 -12.03 -17.00
N THR A 69 27.15 -10.88 -17.32
CA THR A 69 26.54 -9.55 -17.08
C THR A 69 26.42 -8.78 -18.40
N PHE A 70 25.66 -7.69 -18.42
CA PHE A 70 25.44 -6.92 -19.64
C PHE A 70 25.15 -5.44 -19.34
N ARG A 71 25.32 -4.57 -20.35
CA ARG A 71 24.87 -3.18 -20.36
C ARG A 71 24.42 -2.75 -21.76
N PHE A 72 23.71 -1.63 -21.85
CA PHE A 72 23.50 -0.98 -23.15
C PHE A 72 24.83 -0.47 -23.67
N SER A 73 25.13 -0.76 -24.94
CA SER A 73 26.36 -0.28 -25.57
C SER A 73 26.22 1.19 -25.95
N ASP A 74 27.35 1.88 -25.98
CA ASP A 74 27.52 3.27 -26.42
C ASP A 74 28.07 3.37 -27.86
N ILE A 75 28.32 2.23 -28.53
CA ILE A 75 28.87 2.17 -29.90
C ILE A 75 27.95 2.89 -30.90
N LEU A 76 26.63 2.78 -30.72
CA LEU A 76 25.64 3.39 -31.60
C LEU A 76 24.65 4.24 -30.80
N PRO A 77 24.25 5.43 -31.29
CA PRO A 77 23.13 6.16 -30.73
C PRO A 77 21.84 5.33 -30.80
N ALA A 78 20.87 5.66 -29.94
CA ALA A 78 19.61 4.92 -29.84
C ALA A 78 18.80 4.99 -31.14
N HIS A 79 18.49 3.82 -31.72
CA HIS A 79 17.68 3.66 -32.93
C HIS A 79 16.59 2.60 -32.70
N PRO A 80 15.34 2.76 -33.20
CA PRO A 80 14.26 1.78 -32.96
C PRO A 80 14.52 0.39 -33.54
N ASP A 81 15.30 0.30 -34.61
CA ASP A 81 15.57 -0.95 -35.34
C ASP A 81 17.00 -1.48 -35.15
N ILE A 82 17.80 -0.82 -34.30
CA ILE A 82 19.15 -1.27 -33.93
C ILE A 82 19.32 -1.20 -32.42
N LEU A 83 19.73 -2.32 -31.82
CA LEU A 83 19.99 -2.41 -30.38
C LEU A 83 21.35 -3.03 -30.13
N ALA A 84 22.26 -2.20 -29.62
CA ALA A 84 23.60 -2.63 -29.22
C ALA A 84 23.70 -2.85 -27.70
N ILE A 85 24.31 -3.96 -27.31
CA ILE A 85 24.62 -4.29 -25.92
C ILE A 85 26.07 -4.73 -25.79
N ASP A 86 26.69 -4.40 -24.66
CA ASP A 86 27.94 -5.06 -24.27
C ASP A 86 27.57 -6.17 -23.29
N ILE A 87 28.03 -7.38 -23.57
CA ILE A 87 27.99 -8.50 -22.64
C ILE A 87 29.37 -8.72 -22.05
N TYR A 88 29.38 -9.14 -20.79
CA TYR A 88 30.60 -9.51 -20.08
C TYR A 88 30.48 -10.95 -19.64
N ILE A 89 31.34 -11.80 -20.20
CA ILE A 89 31.43 -13.21 -19.81
C ILE A 89 32.77 -13.40 -19.11
N HIS A 90 32.75 -13.78 -17.84
CA HIS A 90 33.97 -13.86 -17.01
C HIS A 90 34.84 -12.60 -17.09
N LYS A 91 34.21 -11.41 -17.21
CA LYS A 91 34.81 -10.07 -17.33
C LYS A 91 35.41 -9.72 -18.70
N SER A 92 35.37 -10.61 -19.69
CA SER A 92 35.69 -10.26 -21.08
C SER A 92 34.51 -9.54 -21.75
N ARG A 93 34.77 -8.38 -22.37
CA ARG A 93 33.76 -7.57 -23.08
C ARG A 93 33.53 -8.13 -24.49
N THR A 94 32.27 -8.34 -24.85
CA THR A 94 31.85 -8.61 -26.24
C THR A 94 30.66 -7.73 -26.57
N SER A 95 30.71 -7.04 -27.70
CA SER A 95 29.62 -6.20 -28.16
C SER A 95 28.71 -6.98 -29.10
N ILE A 96 27.41 -6.90 -28.90
CA ILE A 96 26.39 -7.52 -29.74
C ILE A 96 25.47 -6.43 -30.27
N ILE A 97 25.36 -6.33 -31.59
CA ILE A 97 24.45 -5.42 -32.28
C ILE A 97 23.34 -6.25 -32.92
N ASN A 98 22.11 -6.05 -32.45
CA ASN A 98 20.91 -6.60 -33.05
C ASN A 98 20.37 -5.61 -34.09
N VAL A 99 20.24 -6.04 -35.35
CA VAL A 99 19.83 -5.19 -36.48
C VAL A 99 18.55 -5.73 -37.12
N TYR A 100 17.65 -4.82 -37.51
CA TYR A 100 16.53 -5.12 -38.39
C TYR A 100 16.43 -4.05 -39.48
N LEU A 101 16.63 -4.43 -40.74
CA LEU A 101 16.46 -3.54 -41.88
C LEU A 101 15.16 -3.89 -42.58
N HIS A 102 14.08 -3.16 -42.34
CA HIS A 102 12.78 -3.45 -42.94
C HIS A 102 11.92 -2.20 -43.17
N GLY A 103 11.00 -2.29 -44.14
CA GLY A 103 10.01 -1.25 -44.43
C GLY A 103 10.62 0.07 -44.93
N GLU A 104 9.88 1.17 -44.75
CA GLU A 104 10.26 2.52 -45.22
C GLU A 104 11.52 3.07 -44.53
N HIS A 105 11.92 2.51 -43.38
CA HIS A 105 13.06 2.95 -42.57
C HIS A 105 14.34 2.14 -42.79
N HIS A 106 14.34 1.14 -43.69
CA HIS A 106 15.49 0.25 -43.89
C HIS A 106 16.79 0.99 -44.29
N ASN A 107 16.69 2.06 -45.11
CA ASN A 107 17.84 2.87 -45.51
C ASN A 107 18.35 3.79 -44.37
N ASP A 108 17.45 4.25 -43.51
CA ASP A 108 17.77 5.07 -42.34
C ASP A 108 18.53 4.22 -41.31
N ALA A 109 18.01 3.03 -40.99
CA ALA A 109 18.69 2.07 -40.12
C ALA A 109 20.05 1.65 -40.68
N LEU A 110 20.15 1.37 -41.99
CA LEU A 110 21.41 1.03 -42.64
C LEU A 110 22.42 2.19 -42.56
N THR A 111 21.97 3.41 -42.91
CA THR A 111 22.80 4.61 -42.84
C THR A 111 23.29 4.85 -41.40
N HIS A 112 22.41 4.67 -40.43
CA HIS A 112 22.75 4.74 -39.00
C HIS A 112 23.82 3.72 -38.60
N LEU A 113 23.74 2.48 -39.11
CA LEU A 113 24.74 1.45 -38.82
C LEU A 113 26.12 1.79 -39.43
N ILE A 114 26.15 2.16 -40.72
CA ILE A 114 27.42 2.33 -41.46
C ILE A 114 28.12 3.67 -41.19
N SER A 115 27.38 4.70 -40.77
CA SER A 115 27.92 6.04 -40.50
C SER A 115 28.63 6.18 -39.15
N HIS A 116 28.61 5.14 -38.31
CA HIS A 116 29.20 5.17 -36.97
C HIS A 116 30.40 4.22 -36.88
N PRO A 117 31.46 4.61 -36.16
CA PRO A 117 32.64 3.78 -36.01
C PRO A 117 32.32 2.53 -35.18
N ILE A 118 32.85 1.39 -35.61
CA ILE A 118 32.76 0.14 -34.85
C ILE A 118 34.00 -0.07 -33.98
N PRO A 119 33.89 -0.81 -32.87
CA PRO A 119 35.04 -1.11 -32.02
C PRO A 119 36.08 -2.00 -32.71
N ALA A 120 37.32 -1.54 -32.66
CA ALA A 120 38.49 -2.27 -33.13
C ALA A 120 39.32 -2.87 -31.98
N ASP A 121 38.88 -2.75 -30.73
CA ASP A 121 39.64 -3.11 -29.52
C ASP A 121 39.12 -4.36 -28.79
N HIS A 122 37.94 -4.88 -29.17
CA HIS A 122 37.33 -6.05 -28.53
C HIS A 122 36.37 -6.79 -29.49
N PRO A 123 35.95 -8.03 -29.17
CA PRO A 123 35.02 -8.81 -29.99
C PRO A 123 33.68 -8.09 -30.26
N LEU A 124 33.29 -8.03 -31.54
CA LEU A 124 32.02 -7.51 -32.01
C LEU A 124 31.26 -8.57 -32.80
N ILE A 125 29.97 -8.73 -32.50
CA ILE A 125 29.03 -9.57 -33.23
C ILE A 125 27.85 -8.70 -33.68
N ILE A 126 27.63 -8.60 -34.98
CA ILE A 126 26.45 -7.95 -35.56
C ILE A 126 25.58 -9.06 -36.12
N ALA A 127 24.32 -9.14 -35.69
CA ALA A 127 23.42 -10.16 -36.16
C ALA A 127 21.98 -9.67 -36.26
N GLY A 128 21.26 -10.16 -37.26
CA GLY A 128 19.84 -9.91 -37.42
C GLY A 128 19.38 -10.04 -38.86
N ASP A 129 18.19 -9.53 -39.14
CA ASP A 129 17.57 -9.61 -40.46
C ASP A 129 17.86 -8.32 -41.25
N PHE A 130 18.73 -8.45 -42.25
CA PHE A 130 19.17 -7.33 -43.08
C PHE A 130 18.28 -7.12 -44.30
N ASN A 131 17.42 -8.08 -44.69
CA ASN A 131 16.60 -8.00 -45.91
C ASN A 131 17.35 -7.54 -47.19
N LEU A 132 18.67 -7.74 -47.27
CA LEU A 132 19.53 -7.32 -48.38
C LEU A 132 20.14 -8.55 -49.09
N HIS A 133 20.25 -8.46 -50.41
CA HIS A 133 20.83 -9.52 -51.24
C HIS A 133 22.12 -9.02 -51.91
N HIS A 134 23.20 -9.76 -51.68
CA HIS A 134 24.50 -9.54 -52.33
C HIS A 134 25.07 -10.88 -52.78
N HIS A 135 25.89 -10.88 -53.83
CA HIS A 135 26.46 -12.13 -54.38
C HIS A 135 27.38 -12.84 -53.36
N GLU A 136 28.11 -12.08 -52.54
CA GLU A 136 29.03 -12.60 -51.49
C GLU A 136 28.34 -13.40 -50.38
N TRP A 137 27.04 -13.19 -50.12
CA TRP A 137 26.29 -13.96 -49.13
C TRP A 137 25.04 -14.63 -49.68
N ALA A 138 24.91 -14.74 -51.01
CA ALA A 138 23.79 -15.42 -51.63
C ALA A 138 23.89 -16.95 -51.45
N LEU A 139 22.74 -17.61 -51.38
CA LEU A 139 22.68 -19.08 -51.37
C LEU A 139 23.32 -19.63 -52.65
N LYS A 140 24.27 -20.56 -52.52
CA LYS A 140 25.00 -21.11 -53.68
C LYS A 140 24.03 -21.71 -54.70
N GLY A 141 24.10 -21.24 -55.94
CA GLY A 141 23.23 -21.68 -57.04
C GLY A 141 21.87 -20.97 -57.15
N SER A 142 21.53 -20.06 -56.23
CA SER A 142 20.29 -19.25 -56.31
C SER A 142 20.34 -18.19 -57.41
N SER A 143 19.19 -17.64 -57.81
CA SER A 143 19.16 -16.56 -58.80
C SER A 143 19.73 -15.25 -58.24
N LYS A 144 19.66 -15.06 -56.91
CA LYS A 144 20.33 -13.94 -56.20
C LYS A 144 21.84 -13.93 -56.35
N ALA A 145 22.49 -15.09 -56.45
CA ALA A 145 23.94 -15.17 -56.64
C ALA A 145 24.41 -14.62 -58.00
N LYS A 146 23.48 -14.43 -58.96
CA LYS A 146 23.74 -13.89 -60.30
C LYS A 146 23.12 -12.51 -60.53
N ALA A 147 22.37 -11.99 -59.56
CA ALA A 147 21.67 -10.71 -59.66
C ALA A 147 22.59 -9.55 -59.28
N LYS A 148 22.41 -8.38 -59.93
CA LYS A 148 23.12 -7.16 -59.53
C LYS A 148 22.62 -6.73 -58.13
N PRO A 149 23.52 -6.49 -57.15
CA PRO A 149 23.11 -6.03 -55.83
C PRO A 149 22.46 -4.64 -55.89
N SER A 150 21.61 -4.33 -54.91
CA SER A 150 21.12 -2.95 -54.72
C SER A 150 22.22 -2.05 -54.16
N LEU A 151 22.15 -0.73 -54.40
CA LEU A 151 23.08 0.26 -53.80
C LEU A 151 23.23 0.08 -52.28
N ALA A 152 22.15 -0.18 -51.55
CA ALA A 152 22.18 -0.44 -50.10
C ALA A 152 22.98 -1.71 -49.73
N ALA A 153 22.92 -2.75 -50.58
CA ALA A 153 23.70 -3.98 -50.39
C ALA A 153 25.17 -3.77 -50.75
N GLU A 154 25.47 -2.96 -51.76
CA GLU A 154 26.84 -2.54 -52.11
C GLU A 154 27.44 -1.71 -50.97
N SER A 155 26.74 -0.69 -50.45
CA SER A 155 27.22 0.12 -49.32
C SER A 155 27.45 -0.69 -48.04
N LEU A 156 26.61 -1.70 -47.75
CA LEU A 156 26.84 -2.60 -46.63
C LEU A 156 28.07 -3.47 -46.86
N HIS A 157 28.26 -3.99 -48.08
CA HIS A 157 29.42 -4.81 -48.42
C HIS A 157 30.71 -4.02 -48.33
N ASP A 158 30.77 -2.82 -48.93
CA ASP A 158 31.94 -1.93 -48.87
C ASP A 158 32.30 -1.62 -47.42
N TRP A 159 31.31 -1.29 -46.59
CA TRP A 159 31.52 -1.03 -45.17
C TRP A 159 32.03 -2.27 -44.40
N ILE A 160 31.54 -3.48 -44.73
CA ILE A 160 32.06 -4.74 -44.16
C ILE A 160 33.54 -4.91 -44.50
N VAL A 161 33.93 -4.66 -45.76
CA VAL A 161 35.31 -4.81 -46.23
C VAL A 161 36.22 -3.74 -45.61
N GLU A 162 35.80 -2.47 -45.59
CA GLU A 162 36.54 -1.35 -45.03
C GLU A 162 36.87 -1.52 -43.53
N ASN A 163 36.00 -2.22 -42.79
CA ASN A 163 36.11 -2.39 -41.35
C ASN A 163 36.65 -3.77 -40.90
N ASP A 164 37.20 -4.57 -41.83
CA ASP A 164 37.73 -5.94 -41.56
C ASP A 164 36.68 -6.82 -40.83
N LEU A 165 35.45 -6.77 -41.35
CA LEU A 165 34.32 -7.57 -40.87
C LEU A 165 34.14 -8.84 -41.71
N HIS A 166 33.73 -9.93 -41.07
CA HIS A 166 33.61 -11.25 -41.68
C HIS A 166 32.20 -11.83 -41.48
N ILE A 167 31.58 -12.31 -42.56
CA ILE A 167 30.27 -13.00 -42.52
C ILE A 167 30.51 -14.48 -42.20
N VAL A 168 29.87 -14.99 -41.16
CA VAL A 168 30.11 -16.35 -40.60
C VAL A 168 29.00 -17.34 -40.95
N ASN A 169 28.04 -16.93 -41.77
CA ASN A 169 26.92 -17.78 -42.20
C ASN A 169 27.40 -19.02 -43.01
N ASP A 170 26.67 -20.13 -42.90
CA ASP A 170 26.78 -21.23 -43.87
C ASP A 170 26.03 -20.88 -45.16
N PHE A 171 26.78 -20.66 -46.25
CA PHE A 171 26.21 -20.31 -47.56
C PHE A 171 25.54 -21.48 -48.31
N ASN A 172 25.51 -22.68 -47.71
CA ASN A 172 24.79 -23.83 -48.27
C ASN A 172 23.39 -24.01 -47.65
N THR A 173 23.10 -23.35 -46.53
CA THR A 173 21.84 -23.50 -45.80
C THR A 173 21.06 -22.17 -45.82
N PRO A 174 19.81 -22.14 -46.31
CA PRO A 174 19.04 -20.90 -46.35
C PRO A 174 18.66 -20.43 -44.94
N THR A 175 18.80 -19.14 -44.67
CA THR A 175 18.33 -18.54 -43.42
C THR A 175 16.86 -18.11 -43.48
N ARG A 176 16.31 -17.90 -44.69
CA ARG A 176 14.88 -17.73 -44.94
C ARG A 176 14.40 -18.67 -46.04
N ARG A 177 13.28 -19.36 -45.78
CA ARG A 177 12.57 -20.19 -46.75
C ARG A 177 11.60 -19.34 -47.56
N GLY A 178 11.70 -19.40 -48.88
CA GLY A 178 10.81 -18.68 -49.78
C GLY A 178 9.37 -19.19 -49.69
N ARG A 179 8.39 -18.28 -49.72
CA ARG A 179 6.96 -18.63 -49.80
C ARG A 179 6.43 -18.45 -51.22
N GLY A 180 5.71 -19.45 -51.74
CA GLY A 180 5.09 -19.39 -53.06
C GLY A 180 6.12 -19.32 -54.19
N LYS A 181 6.18 -18.19 -54.91
CA LYS A 181 7.16 -17.95 -55.99
C LYS A 181 8.49 -17.36 -55.50
N GLN A 182 8.62 -17.06 -54.21
CA GLN A 182 9.88 -16.56 -53.65
C GLN A 182 10.87 -17.72 -53.52
N GLU A 183 12.13 -17.46 -53.89
CA GLU A 183 13.22 -18.41 -53.67
C GLU A 183 13.75 -18.34 -52.23
N ASP A 184 14.44 -19.40 -51.82
CA ASP A 184 15.18 -19.45 -50.57
C ASP A 184 16.36 -18.46 -50.59
N SER A 185 16.64 -17.83 -49.46
CA SER A 185 17.62 -16.75 -49.39
C SER A 185 18.40 -16.73 -48.08
N ILE A 186 19.58 -16.11 -48.10
CA ILE A 186 20.35 -15.76 -46.92
C ILE A 186 20.25 -14.25 -46.74
N ILE A 187 19.43 -13.82 -45.79
CA ILE A 187 19.21 -12.39 -45.46
C ILE A 187 19.39 -12.09 -43.98
N ASP A 188 19.30 -13.12 -43.13
CA ASP A 188 19.71 -13.05 -41.74
C ASP A 188 21.24 -13.28 -41.65
N LEU A 189 22.01 -12.22 -41.39
CA LEU A 189 23.48 -12.26 -41.38
C LEU A 189 24.02 -12.31 -39.95
N THR A 190 25.16 -12.99 -39.78
CA THR A 190 25.99 -12.98 -38.57
C THR A 190 27.39 -12.52 -38.98
N ILE A 191 27.77 -11.32 -38.55
CA ILE A 191 28.98 -10.60 -38.96
C ILE A 191 29.87 -10.38 -37.74
N TRP A 192 31.17 -10.62 -37.90
CA TRP A 192 32.18 -10.55 -36.85
C TRP A 192 33.29 -9.57 -37.20
N ASN A 193 33.92 -8.95 -36.20
CA ASN A 193 35.23 -8.34 -36.41
C ASN A 193 36.35 -9.37 -36.18
N ARG A 194 37.57 -9.02 -36.59
CA ARG A 194 38.77 -9.85 -36.38
C ARG A 194 38.99 -10.29 -34.92
N HIS A 195 38.64 -9.45 -33.95
CA HIS A 195 38.76 -9.78 -32.53
C HIS A 195 37.80 -10.90 -32.11
N ALA A 196 36.58 -10.94 -32.64
CA ALA A 196 35.63 -12.01 -32.36
C ALA A 196 36.11 -13.36 -32.94
N MET A 197 36.72 -13.36 -34.13
CA MET A 197 37.33 -14.57 -34.70
C MET A 197 38.42 -15.17 -33.82
N ASN A 198 39.23 -14.32 -33.19
CA ASN A 198 40.34 -14.75 -32.34
C ASN A 198 39.91 -15.12 -30.91
N ALA A 199 38.79 -14.57 -30.41
CA ALA A 199 38.41 -14.67 -29.00
C ALA A 199 37.67 -15.97 -28.63
N PHE A 200 37.02 -16.65 -29.57
CA PHE A 200 36.17 -17.81 -29.29
C PHE A 200 36.80 -19.11 -29.84
N GLN A 201 37.23 -20.02 -28.96
CA GLN A 201 37.88 -21.29 -29.33
C GLN A 201 36.96 -22.25 -30.11
N SER A 202 35.66 -22.23 -29.80
CA SER A 202 34.65 -22.95 -30.54
C SER A 202 33.45 -22.05 -30.77
N PHE A 203 33.12 -21.84 -32.04
CA PHE A 203 31.93 -21.15 -32.48
C PHE A 203 31.12 -22.08 -33.37
N ASN A 204 30.09 -22.67 -32.79
CA ASN A 204 29.19 -23.54 -33.52
C ASN A 204 28.02 -22.69 -34.01
N TRP A 205 28.05 -22.29 -35.28
CA TRP A 205 26.92 -21.65 -35.96
C TRP A 205 26.03 -22.73 -36.57
N GLU A 206 24.75 -22.72 -36.25
CA GLU A 206 23.77 -23.67 -36.75
C GLU A 206 22.51 -22.93 -37.22
N CYS A 207 21.94 -23.38 -38.33
CA CYS A 207 20.66 -22.93 -38.85
C CYS A 207 19.68 -24.11 -38.81
N SER A 208 18.61 -23.99 -38.02
CA SER A 208 17.66 -25.09 -37.78
C SER A 208 16.23 -24.70 -38.13
N GLU A 209 15.57 -25.56 -38.91
CA GLU A 209 14.13 -25.46 -39.20
C GLU A 209 13.26 -25.82 -37.98
N GLU A 210 13.77 -26.63 -37.05
CA GLU A 210 12.98 -27.09 -35.91
C GLU A 210 12.65 -25.96 -34.91
N GLY A 211 13.39 -24.84 -34.99
CA GLY A 211 13.25 -23.67 -34.14
C GLY A 211 12.31 -22.57 -34.66
N SER A 212 11.88 -22.63 -35.94
CA SER A 212 11.24 -21.51 -36.65
C SER A 212 9.83 -21.13 -36.16
N ALA A 213 9.17 -21.98 -35.36
CA ALA A 213 7.95 -21.67 -34.58
C ALA A 213 6.86 -20.81 -35.28
N ASP A 214 6.61 -21.05 -36.57
CA ASP A 214 5.68 -20.38 -37.51
C ASP A 214 6.28 -19.27 -38.41
N SER A 215 7.56 -18.92 -38.25
CA SER A 215 8.31 -18.01 -39.14
C SER A 215 8.69 -18.65 -40.48
N ASP A 216 8.88 -17.85 -41.54
CA ASP A 216 9.63 -18.21 -42.76
C ASP A 216 11.15 -18.10 -42.59
N HIS A 217 11.61 -17.48 -41.50
CA HIS A 217 13.01 -17.48 -41.12
C HIS A 217 13.35 -18.71 -40.29
N ASN A 218 14.52 -19.29 -40.56
CA ASN A 218 15.10 -20.37 -39.79
C ASN A 218 15.73 -19.84 -38.51
N ALA A 219 15.70 -20.65 -37.45
CA ALA A 219 16.33 -20.27 -36.20
C ALA A 219 17.85 -20.39 -36.35
N ILE A 220 18.54 -19.26 -36.25
CA ILE A 220 20.00 -19.22 -36.20
C ILE A 220 20.44 -19.27 -34.74
N THR A 221 21.33 -20.19 -34.44
CA THR A 221 21.88 -20.37 -33.11
C THR A 221 23.39 -20.42 -33.16
N TRP A 222 24.02 -19.80 -32.17
CA TRP A 222 25.45 -19.91 -31.97
C TRP A 222 25.82 -20.10 -30.51
N THR A 223 26.86 -20.89 -30.28
CA THR A 223 27.45 -21.11 -28.95
C THR A 223 28.78 -20.39 -28.84
N LEU A 224 28.95 -19.60 -27.78
CA LEU A 224 30.19 -18.89 -27.46
C LEU A 224 30.89 -19.61 -26.31
N THR A 225 32.12 -20.10 -26.54
CA THR A 225 32.99 -20.62 -25.48
C THR A 225 34.14 -19.62 -25.25
N PRO A 226 34.07 -18.80 -24.19
CA PRO A 226 35.12 -17.81 -23.92
C PRO A 226 36.37 -18.45 -23.30
N HIS A 227 37.52 -17.82 -23.51
CA HIS A 227 38.75 -18.11 -22.74
C HIS A 227 38.56 -17.79 -21.26
N ASP A 228 39.09 -18.63 -20.36
CA ASP A 228 39.38 -18.25 -18.98
C ASP A 228 40.48 -17.17 -19.02
N GLN A 229 40.11 -15.91 -18.83
CA GLN A 229 41.06 -14.83 -18.64
C GLN A 229 40.97 -14.31 -17.22
N VAL A 230 42.10 -14.40 -16.50
CA VAL A 230 42.28 -13.85 -15.17
C VAL A 230 42.41 -12.35 -15.31
N ASP A 231 41.36 -11.62 -14.98
CA ASP A 231 41.56 -10.38 -14.23
C ASP A 231 40.37 -10.11 -13.31
N THR A 232 40.65 -9.94 -12.02
CA THR A 232 39.63 -9.77 -10.98
C THR A 232 39.76 -8.45 -10.27
N SER A 233 39.42 -7.36 -10.95
CA SER A 233 39.20 -6.06 -10.31
C SER A 233 37.78 -5.53 -10.61
N GLY A 234 37.12 -4.98 -9.59
CA GLY A 234 36.07 -3.97 -9.76
C GLY A 234 34.58 -4.35 -9.72
N VAL A 235 34.18 -5.64 -9.71
CA VAL A 235 32.74 -5.98 -9.54
C VAL A 235 32.59 -7.04 -8.46
N THR A 236 32.12 -6.64 -7.28
CA THR A 236 31.66 -7.53 -6.22
C THR A 236 30.37 -8.23 -6.69
N GLU A 237 30.37 -9.57 -6.73
CA GLU A 237 29.14 -10.32 -6.97
C GLU A 237 28.09 -9.91 -5.93
N PRO A 238 26.82 -9.65 -6.34
CA PRO A 238 25.79 -9.29 -5.39
C PRO A 238 25.57 -10.44 -4.39
N SER A 239 25.49 -10.10 -3.10
CA SER A 239 25.20 -11.09 -2.05
C SER A 239 23.92 -11.86 -2.38
N PRO A 240 23.90 -13.19 -2.21
CA PRO A 240 22.73 -14.01 -2.51
C PRO A 240 21.54 -13.54 -1.67
N GLY A 241 20.40 -13.27 -2.32
CA GLY A 241 19.17 -12.98 -1.59
C GLY A 241 18.62 -14.25 -0.94
N TYR A 242 18.12 -14.19 0.29
CA TYR A 242 17.53 -15.32 1.00
C TYR A 242 16.00 -15.26 0.98
N VAL A 243 15.34 -16.43 1.01
CA VAL A 243 13.89 -16.54 1.24
C VAL A 243 13.68 -16.83 2.73
N ILE A 244 13.10 -15.88 3.45
CA ILE A 244 12.85 -16.04 4.90
C ILE A 244 11.63 -16.94 5.09
N ASP A 245 11.90 -18.21 5.36
CA ASP A 245 10.90 -19.23 5.65
C ASP A 245 10.55 -19.23 7.15
N GLU A 246 9.26 -19.13 7.45
CA GLU A 246 8.77 -19.12 8.83
C GLU A 246 8.83 -20.50 9.48
N ALA A 247 8.80 -21.58 8.68
CA ALA A 247 8.95 -22.93 9.18
C ALA A 247 10.35 -23.18 9.79
N LEU A 248 11.37 -22.47 9.31
CA LEU A 248 12.76 -22.59 9.76
C LEU A 248 13.11 -21.62 10.91
N LYS A 249 12.12 -20.98 11.54
CA LYS A 249 12.33 -20.02 12.62
C LYS A 249 13.19 -20.59 13.74
N ASN A 250 12.85 -21.79 14.23
CA ASN A 250 13.52 -22.37 15.41
C ASN A 250 14.99 -22.68 15.12
N GLU A 251 15.30 -23.23 13.94
CA GLU A 251 16.68 -23.51 13.50
C GLU A 251 17.49 -22.21 13.38
N TRP A 252 16.89 -21.16 12.83
CA TRP A 252 17.52 -19.84 12.72
C TRP A 252 17.80 -19.23 14.09
N VAL A 253 16.84 -19.32 15.01
CA VAL A 253 16.99 -18.83 16.39
C VAL A 253 18.15 -19.54 17.10
N THR A 254 18.25 -20.87 16.98
CA THR A 254 19.35 -21.63 17.57
C THR A 254 20.70 -21.19 17.00
N ALA A 255 20.81 -21.02 15.68
CA ALA A 255 22.04 -20.56 15.04
C ALA A 255 22.42 -19.13 15.47
N TYR A 256 21.44 -18.24 15.62
CA TYR A 256 21.65 -16.87 16.10
C TYR A 256 22.13 -16.84 17.55
N LYS A 257 21.51 -17.61 18.45
CA LYS A 257 21.93 -17.68 19.86
C LYS A 257 23.38 -18.14 20.01
N GLN A 258 23.74 -19.23 19.33
CA GLN A 258 25.11 -19.75 19.35
C GLN A 258 26.12 -18.69 18.90
N ALA A 259 25.81 -17.93 17.85
CA ALA A 259 26.69 -16.88 17.36
C ALA A 259 26.83 -15.71 18.35
N ILE A 260 25.77 -15.33 19.06
CA ILE A 260 25.81 -14.26 20.06
C ILE A 260 26.53 -14.70 21.33
N GLU A 261 26.28 -15.92 21.81
CA GLU A 261 26.95 -16.47 23.01
C GLU A 261 28.46 -16.60 22.81
N GLN A 262 28.91 -16.94 21.61
CA GLN A 262 30.33 -17.04 21.27
C GLN A 262 31.04 -15.69 21.13
N ALA A 263 30.30 -14.61 20.89
CA ALA A 263 30.88 -13.32 20.52
C ALA A 263 31.15 -12.38 21.71
N GLU A 264 30.82 -12.80 22.95
CA GLU A 264 31.06 -12.07 24.20
C GLU A 264 30.71 -10.57 24.13
N ILE A 265 29.48 -10.25 23.71
CA ILE A 265 29.03 -8.86 23.57
C ILE A 265 28.89 -8.22 24.96
N PRO A 266 29.51 -7.05 25.21
CA PRO A 266 29.32 -6.35 26.47
C PRO A 266 27.85 -5.97 26.66
N SER A 267 27.31 -6.23 27.84
CA SER A 267 25.92 -5.92 28.19
C SER A 267 25.62 -4.42 28.16
N SER A 268 26.62 -3.58 28.41
CA SER A 268 26.55 -2.13 28.24
C SER A 268 27.89 -1.60 27.71
N PRO A 269 28.00 -1.39 26.39
CA PRO A 269 29.15 -0.72 25.79
C PRO A 269 29.42 0.63 26.46
N ARG A 270 30.67 0.90 26.83
CA ARG A 270 31.11 2.13 27.52
C ARG A 270 31.89 3.09 26.64
N THR A 271 32.30 2.64 25.45
CA THR A 271 33.02 3.47 24.47
C THR A 271 32.35 3.38 23.10
N ALA A 272 32.62 4.36 22.22
CA ALA A 272 32.13 4.35 20.84
C ALA A 272 32.63 3.12 20.07
N GLU A 273 33.85 2.68 20.33
CA GLU A 273 34.47 1.48 19.73
C GLU A 273 33.74 0.19 20.14
N GLU A 274 33.41 0.05 21.43
CA GLU A 274 32.62 -1.08 21.93
C GLU A 274 31.20 -1.08 21.35
N ALA A 275 30.57 0.09 21.21
CA ALA A 275 29.25 0.23 20.61
C ALA A 275 29.27 -0.15 19.11
N GLU A 276 30.31 0.27 18.38
CA GLU A 276 30.52 -0.12 16.97
C GLU A 276 30.67 -1.63 16.83
N ARG A 277 31.55 -2.24 17.63
CA ARG A 277 31.78 -3.68 17.64
C ARG A 277 30.51 -4.45 17.97
N SER A 278 29.74 -3.99 18.96
CA SER A 278 28.48 -4.62 19.35
C SER A 278 27.44 -4.61 18.22
N ALA A 279 27.30 -3.47 17.54
CA ALA A 279 26.40 -3.34 16.39
C ALA A 279 26.79 -4.30 15.25
N GLN A 280 28.08 -4.36 14.94
CA GLN A 280 28.61 -5.24 13.89
C GLN A 280 28.38 -6.72 14.22
N ILE A 281 28.69 -7.15 15.45
CA ILE A 281 28.47 -8.54 15.88
C ILE A 281 26.99 -8.92 15.77
N ILE A 282 26.06 -8.06 16.21
CA ILE A 282 24.62 -8.34 16.14
C ILE A 282 24.18 -8.55 14.68
N LEU A 283 24.61 -7.67 13.77
CA LEU A 283 24.29 -7.75 12.35
C LEU A 283 24.90 -8.99 11.68
N GLU A 284 26.16 -9.30 11.98
CA GLU A 284 26.86 -10.47 11.47
C GLU A 284 26.25 -11.77 11.99
N ALA A 285 25.91 -11.86 13.27
CA ALA A 285 25.22 -13.01 13.84
C ALA A 285 23.88 -13.27 13.14
N MET A 286 23.09 -12.22 12.89
CA MET A 286 21.83 -12.34 12.14
C MET A 286 22.07 -12.77 10.69
N SER A 287 23.07 -12.19 10.02
CA SER A 287 23.42 -12.51 8.62
C SER A 287 23.92 -13.95 8.49
N ASN A 288 24.81 -14.40 9.38
CA ASN A 288 25.37 -15.74 9.41
C ASN A 288 24.32 -16.81 9.73
N ALA A 289 23.43 -16.55 10.69
CA ALA A 289 22.29 -17.44 10.95
C ALA A 289 21.38 -17.56 9.72
N THR A 290 21.17 -16.45 9.01
CA THR A 290 20.39 -16.42 7.78
C THR A 290 21.07 -17.20 6.66
N SER A 291 22.36 -17.01 6.45
CA SER A 291 23.11 -17.69 5.39
C SER A 291 23.20 -19.20 5.62
N LYS A 292 23.30 -19.62 6.88
CA LYS A 292 23.37 -21.03 7.30
C LYS A 292 22.03 -21.76 7.17
N VAL A 293 20.93 -21.12 7.54
CA VAL A 293 19.61 -21.79 7.68
C VAL A 293 18.68 -21.50 6.52
N MET A 294 18.65 -20.27 6.02
CA MET A 294 17.62 -19.86 5.06
C MET A 294 17.96 -20.31 3.64
N PRO A 295 16.96 -20.79 2.88
CA PRO A 295 17.18 -21.16 1.49
C PRO A 295 17.56 -19.93 0.68
N ILE A 296 18.65 -20.04 -0.08
CA ILE A 296 19.01 -19.04 -1.09
C ILE A 296 17.84 -18.93 -2.06
N LYS A 297 17.48 -17.68 -2.38
CA LYS A 297 16.51 -17.36 -3.43
C LYS A 297 17.06 -17.89 -4.74
N LYS A 298 16.65 -19.11 -5.11
CA LYS A 298 17.15 -19.82 -6.29
C LYS A 298 17.04 -18.94 -7.53
N THR A 299 18.16 -18.41 -7.99
CA THR A 299 18.30 -17.64 -9.24
C THR A 299 18.34 -18.55 -10.46
N GLY A 300 18.72 -19.81 -10.29
CA GLY A 300 18.73 -20.84 -11.32
C GLY A 300 17.56 -21.82 -11.19
N LYS A 301 16.40 -21.51 -11.77
CA LYS A 301 15.57 -22.60 -12.28
C LYS A 301 16.09 -22.89 -13.70
N ARG A 302 16.51 -24.14 -13.98
CA ARG A 302 16.36 -24.70 -15.34
C ARG A 302 14.95 -24.30 -15.79
N GLY A 303 14.78 -23.76 -16.99
CA GLY A 303 13.49 -23.21 -17.43
C GLY A 303 12.36 -24.21 -17.20
N ILE A 304 11.71 -24.14 -16.03
CA ILE A 304 10.53 -24.93 -15.75
C ILE A 304 9.52 -24.37 -16.72
N ARG A 305 8.92 -25.26 -17.52
CA ARG A 305 7.81 -24.90 -18.42
C ARG A 305 6.88 -23.95 -17.66
N SER A 306 6.41 -22.91 -18.35
CA SER A 306 5.50 -21.93 -17.74
C SER A 306 4.46 -22.68 -16.89
N PRO A 307 4.19 -22.31 -15.62
CA PRO A 307 3.35 -23.11 -14.72
C PRO A 307 1.93 -23.42 -15.22
N TRP A 308 1.50 -22.73 -16.28
CA TRP A 308 0.24 -22.93 -16.99
C TRP A 308 0.34 -23.84 -18.22
N TRP A 309 1.53 -24.21 -18.69
CA TRP A 309 1.73 -25.05 -19.88
C TRP A 309 1.34 -26.50 -19.56
N ASN A 310 0.42 -27.08 -20.34
CA ASN A 310 -0.10 -28.43 -20.16
C ASN A 310 0.14 -29.30 -21.43
N GLU A 311 -0.27 -30.56 -21.39
CA GLU A 311 -0.10 -31.49 -22.53
C GLU A 311 -0.87 -31.08 -23.79
N GLU A 312 -2.00 -30.38 -23.64
CA GLU A 312 -2.75 -29.84 -24.76
C GLU A 312 -1.92 -28.83 -25.57
N CYS A 313 -1.22 -27.90 -24.90
CA CYS A 313 -0.28 -26.99 -25.53
C CYS A 313 0.87 -27.75 -26.22
N SER A 314 1.41 -28.77 -25.57
CA SER A 314 2.50 -29.60 -26.13
C SER A 314 2.06 -30.35 -27.39
N ARG A 315 0.82 -30.86 -27.42
CA ARG A 315 0.25 -31.56 -28.58
C ARG A 315 -0.04 -30.61 -29.73
N ALA A 316 -0.66 -29.46 -29.45
CA ALA A 316 -0.94 -28.45 -30.47
C ALA A 316 0.36 -27.90 -31.09
N LEU A 317 1.42 -27.74 -30.30
CA LEU A 317 2.73 -27.33 -30.81
C LEU A 317 3.36 -28.40 -31.70
N ARG A 318 3.24 -29.68 -31.35
CA ARG A 318 3.70 -30.79 -32.20
C ARG A 318 2.95 -30.84 -33.52
N ALA A 319 1.62 -30.69 -33.50
CA ALA A 319 0.81 -30.65 -34.71
C ALA A 319 1.21 -29.50 -35.66
N VAL A 320 1.51 -28.31 -35.12
CA VAL A 320 2.04 -27.18 -35.92
C VAL A 320 3.40 -27.52 -36.54
N LYS A 321 4.28 -28.20 -35.79
CA LYS A 321 5.62 -28.61 -36.25
C LYS A 321 5.56 -29.71 -37.32
N GLU A 322 4.67 -30.68 -37.17
CA GLU A 322 4.51 -31.81 -38.09
C GLU A 322 3.73 -31.41 -39.36
N GLY A 323 2.94 -30.33 -39.30
CA GLY A 323 2.16 -29.79 -40.41
C GLY A 323 2.88 -28.74 -41.28
N THR A 324 4.16 -28.48 -41.06
CA THR A 324 4.92 -27.38 -41.72
C THR A 324 5.10 -27.56 -43.23
N GLY A 325 4.89 -28.77 -43.78
CA GLY A 325 4.96 -29.08 -45.22
C GLY A 325 3.62 -29.08 -45.97
N ARG A 326 2.51 -28.63 -45.35
CA ARG A 326 1.17 -28.56 -45.99
C ARG A 326 0.82 -27.13 -46.40
N ASP A 327 -0.30 -26.94 -47.12
CA ASP A 327 -0.75 -25.64 -47.61
C ASP A 327 -0.89 -24.56 -46.49
N SER A 328 -0.93 -23.30 -46.93
CA SER A 328 -0.95 -22.13 -46.04
C SER A 328 -2.16 -22.12 -45.09
N ASP A 329 -3.31 -22.63 -45.53
CA ASP A 329 -4.56 -22.59 -44.77
C ASP A 329 -4.56 -23.61 -43.63
N THR A 330 -4.08 -24.83 -43.89
CA THR A 330 -3.92 -25.87 -42.85
C THR A 330 -2.97 -25.42 -41.74
N ARG A 331 -1.89 -24.73 -42.10
CA ARG A 331 -0.91 -24.20 -41.13
C ARG A 331 -1.51 -23.07 -40.27
N ALA A 332 -2.28 -22.17 -40.89
CA ALA A 332 -2.96 -21.09 -40.18
C ALA A 332 -3.96 -21.62 -39.13
N ASP A 333 -4.68 -22.68 -39.47
CA ASP A 333 -5.62 -23.37 -38.58
C ASP A 333 -4.91 -24.05 -37.40
N LEU A 334 -3.82 -24.76 -37.66
CA LEU A 334 -3.00 -25.38 -36.60
C LEU A 334 -2.39 -24.34 -35.66
N ALA A 335 -1.89 -23.22 -36.20
CA ALA A 335 -1.39 -22.10 -35.41
C ALA A 335 -2.51 -21.46 -34.56
N SER A 336 -3.72 -21.34 -35.13
CA SER A 336 -4.92 -20.89 -34.41
C SER A 336 -5.30 -21.84 -33.28
N ALA A 337 -5.24 -23.15 -33.51
CA ALA A 337 -5.48 -24.18 -32.50
C ALA A 337 -4.46 -24.11 -31.35
N LEU A 338 -3.17 -23.92 -31.64
CA LEU A 338 -2.13 -23.69 -30.64
C LEU A 338 -2.40 -22.42 -29.81
N ARG A 339 -2.74 -21.29 -30.47
CA ARG A 339 -3.16 -20.06 -29.78
C ARG A 339 -4.39 -20.31 -28.90
N GLY A 340 -5.33 -21.14 -29.34
CA GLY A 340 -6.50 -21.57 -28.57
C GLY A 340 -6.12 -22.38 -27.32
N ALA A 341 -5.25 -23.39 -27.47
CA ALA A 341 -4.76 -24.22 -26.38
C ALA A 341 -4.01 -23.39 -25.32
N ILE A 342 -3.10 -22.50 -25.74
CA ILE A 342 -2.37 -21.59 -24.84
C ILE A 342 -3.34 -20.69 -24.06
N ARG A 343 -4.35 -20.14 -24.74
CA ARG A 343 -5.38 -19.31 -24.09
C ARG A 343 -6.20 -20.11 -23.08
N ARG A 344 -6.57 -21.36 -23.36
CA ARG A 344 -7.26 -22.24 -22.39
C ARG A 344 -6.37 -22.57 -21.20
N ALA A 345 -5.13 -22.99 -21.44
CA ALA A 345 -4.19 -23.40 -20.39
C ALA A 345 -3.85 -22.25 -19.42
N ARG A 346 -3.58 -21.03 -19.94
CA ARG A 346 -3.40 -19.82 -19.12
C ARG A 346 -4.62 -19.50 -18.27
N ARG A 347 -5.82 -19.60 -18.84
CA ARG A 347 -7.09 -19.36 -18.13
C ARG A 347 -7.29 -20.39 -17.01
N SER A 348 -7.18 -21.68 -17.30
CA SER A 348 -7.35 -22.75 -16.30
C SER A 348 -6.35 -22.65 -15.15
N HIS A 349 -5.12 -22.20 -15.43
CA HIS A 349 -4.14 -21.93 -14.38
C HIS A 349 -4.54 -20.74 -13.48
N ALA A 350 -4.97 -19.63 -14.09
CA ALA A 350 -5.45 -18.45 -13.35
C ALA A 350 -6.68 -18.79 -12.49
N ASP A 351 -7.63 -19.56 -13.03
CA ASP A 351 -8.84 -20.01 -12.34
C ASP A 351 -8.49 -20.85 -11.11
N ARG A 352 -7.57 -21.81 -11.24
CA ARG A 352 -7.08 -22.65 -10.14
C ARG A 352 -6.38 -21.85 -9.04
N ILE A 353 -5.62 -20.79 -9.40
CA ILE A 353 -5.04 -19.91 -8.38
C ILE A 353 -6.15 -19.17 -7.64
N CYS A 354 -7.13 -18.60 -8.34
CA CYS A 354 -8.23 -17.87 -7.71
C CYS A 354 -9.06 -18.76 -6.77
N GLN A 355 -9.29 -20.02 -7.14
CA GLN A 355 -10.02 -21.01 -6.33
C GLN A 355 -9.28 -21.40 -5.05
N ARG A 356 -7.94 -21.34 -5.03
CA ARG A 356 -7.12 -21.71 -3.86
C ARG A 356 -6.97 -20.58 -2.83
N ILE A 357 -7.39 -19.36 -3.16
CA ILE A 357 -7.26 -18.22 -2.25
C ILE A 357 -8.17 -18.43 -1.04
N SER A 358 -7.54 -18.52 0.12
CA SER A 358 -8.21 -18.73 1.40
C SER A 358 -8.01 -17.53 2.35
N THR A 359 -6.96 -16.76 2.14
CA THR A 359 -6.57 -15.63 3.00
C THR A 359 -6.65 -14.28 2.29
N ALA A 360 -6.75 -13.21 3.08
CA ALA A 360 -6.72 -11.83 2.57
C ALA A 360 -5.41 -11.52 1.84
N ASP A 361 -4.27 -11.94 2.39
CA ASP A 361 -2.94 -11.67 1.82
C ASP A 361 -2.75 -12.30 0.43
N GLU A 362 -3.27 -13.51 0.22
CA GLU A 362 -3.29 -14.16 -1.09
C GLU A 362 -4.13 -13.37 -2.11
N ALA A 363 -5.31 -12.89 -1.71
CA ALA A 363 -6.15 -12.04 -2.56
C ALA A 363 -5.41 -10.76 -2.97
N PHE A 364 -4.66 -10.14 -2.04
CA PHE A 364 -3.85 -8.96 -2.35
C PHE A 364 -2.67 -9.25 -3.29
N LYS A 365 -2.03 -10.42 -3.18
CA LYS A 365 -0.94 -10.82 -4.08
C LYS A 365 -1.38 -10.86 -5.56
N VAL A 366 -2.60 -11.36 -5.80
CA VAL A 366 -3.18 -11.49 -7.16
C VAL A 366 -3.51 -10.13 -7.79
N THR A 367 -3.69 -9.06 -7.00
CA THR A 367 -3.84 -7.69 -7.53
C THR A 367 -2.63 -7.21 -8.34
N ASN A 368 -1.47 -7.87 -8.22
CA ASN A 368 -0.31 -7.52 -9.03
C ASN A 368 -0.44 -7.94 -10.50
N TRP A 369 -1.41 -8.80 -10.85
CA TRP A 369 -1.59 -9.27 -12.23
C TRP A 369 -2.04 -8.15 -13.18
N TYR A 370 -2.92 -7.25 -12.73
CA TYR A 370 -3.38 -6.14 -13.59
C TYR A 370 -2.43 -4.93 -13.59
N LYS A 371 -1.47 -4.88 -12.66
CA LYS A 371 -0.57 -3.73 -12.52
C LYS A 371 0.47 -3.62 -13.64
N GLY A 372 0.52 -4.58 -14.58
CA GLY A 372 1.36 -4.56 -15.78
C GLY A 372 2.81 -4.13 -15.50
N LYS A 373 3.71 -5.06 -15.21
CA LYS A 373 5.11 -4.71 -14.94
C LYS A 373 5.92 -4.76 -16.23
N ARG A 374 6.53 -3.65 -16.65
CA ARG A 374 7.78 -3.68 -17.42
C ARG A 374 8.90 -3.98 -16.41
N CYS A 375 9.54 -5.14 -16.50
CA CYS A 375 10.80 -5.40 -15.81
C CYS A 375 11.93 -5.09 -16.79
N ALA A 376 12.16 -3.80 -17.04
CA ALA A 376 13.31 -3.32 -17.77
C ALA A 376 14.35 -2.81 -16.75
N PRO A 377 15.66 -2.98 -17.01
CA PRO A 377 16.70 -2.22 -16.29
C PRO A 377 16.48 -0.71 -16.47
N LEU A 378 17.18 0.09 -15.68
CA LEU A 378 17.14 1.55 -15.84
C LEU A 378 17.59 1.90 -17.27
N PRO A 379 16.81 2.71 -18.01
CA PRO A 379 17.25 3.16 -19.33
C PRO A 379 18.56 3.97 -19.21
N PRO A 380 19.27 4.22 -20.34
CA PRO A 380 20.33 5.21 -20.37
C PRO A 380 19.85 6.54 -19.77
N ILE A 381 20.69 7.16 -18.95
CA ILE A 381 20.34 8.39 -18.22
C ILE A 381 20.99 9.59 -18.90
N LYS A 382 20.25 10.67 -19.13
CA LYS A 382 20.80 11.92 -19.66
C LYS A 382 21.53 12.65 -18.53
N PHE A 383 22.83 12.89 -18.72
CA PHE A 383 23.67 13.61 -17.77
C PHE A 383 24.70 14.46 -18.51
N GLN A 384 24.74 15.77 -18.20
CA GLN A 384 25.68 16.74 -18.80
C GLN A 384 25.71 16.71 -20.36
N GLY A 385 24.55 16.53 -21.00
CA GLY A 385 24.44 16.47 -22.47
C GLY A 385 24.65 15.09 -23.09
N ASN A 386 25.20 14.12 -22.34
CA ASN A 386 25.48 12.76 -22.81
C ASN A 386 24.51 11.72 -22.23
N LEU A 387 24.44 10.54 -22.85
CA LEU A 387 23.70 9.39 -22.34
C LEU A 387 24.66 8.44 -21.61
N VAL A 388 24.47 8.28 -20.29
CA VAL A 388 25.25 7.34 -19.48
C VAL A 388 24.55 5.98 -19.37
N THR A 389 25.27 4.91 -19.68
CA THR A 389 24.75 3.53 -19.72
C THR A 389 25.31 2.66 -18.59
N HIS A 390 26.52 2.94 -18.12
CA HIS A 390 27.19 2.16 -17.08
C HIS A 390 26.58 2.42 -15.68
N PRO A 391 26.42 1.39 -14.83
CA PRO A 391 25.85 1.57 -13.49
C PRO A 391 26.59 2.61 -12.63
N ALA A 392 27.93 2.68 -12.71
CA ALA A 392 28.71 3.66 -11.95
C ALA A 392 28.47 5.10 -12.44
N ASP A 393 28.37 5.32 -13.75
CA ASP A 393 28.11 6.65 -14.32
C ASP A 393 26.66 7.08 -14.08
N LYS A 394 25.71 6.14 -14.17
CA LYS A 394 24.32 6.37 -13.73
C LYS A 394 24.27 6.72 -12.25
N ALA A 395 25.01 6.00 -11.39
CA ALA A 395 25.09 6.29 -9.97
C ALA A 395 25.64 7.70 -9.73
N LYS A 396 26.73 8.09 -10.42
CA LYS A 396 27.28 9.46 -10.40
C LYS A 396 26.24 10.50 -10.82
N ALA A 397 25.53 10.26 -11.93
CA ALA A 397 24.48 11.16 -12.42
C ALA A 397 23.35 11.35 -11.41
N PHE A 398 22.89 10.28 -10.75
CA PHE A 398 21.89 10.37 -9.68
C PHE A 398 22.44 11.10 -8.46
N THR A 399 23.66 10.78 -8.05
CA THR A 399 24.29 11.37 -6.87
C THR A 399 24.43 12.88 -7.01
N GLU A 400 25.01 13.35 -8.11
CA GLU A 400 25.20 14.79 -8.37
C GLU A 400 23.89 15.54 -8.59
N THR A 401 22.82 14.86 -9.03
CA THR A 401 21.51 15.50 -9.21
C THR A 401 20.75 15.65 -7.88
N PHE A 402 20.89 14.69 -6.96
CA PHE A 402 20.04 14.61 -5.78
C PHE A 402 20.70 15.06 -4.49
N PHE A 403 22.01 14.88 -4.34
CA PHE A 403 22.73 15.24 -3.14
C PHE A 403 23.55 16.50 -3.42
N PRO A 404 23.32 17.59 -2.67
CA PRO A 404 24.15 18.79 -2.79
C PRO A 404 25.60 18.47 -2.44
N LYS A 405 26.57 19.24 -2.95
CA LYS A 405 28.01 19.02 -2.65
C LYS A 405 28.43 19.65 -1.33
N HIS A 406 27.83 20.78 -0.96
CA HIS A 406 28.15 21.56 0.24
C HIS A 406 26.88 22.15 0.86
N SER A 407 26.96 22.51 2.15
CA SER A 407 25.94 23.33 2.81
C SER A 407 25.83 24.71 2.15
N SER A 408 24.64 25.31 2.22
CA SER A 408 24.45 26.69 1.77
C SER A 408 25.31 27.65 2.60
N PRO A 409 25.98 28.64 1.97
CA PRO A 409 26.78 29.63 2.70
C PRO A 409 25.93 30.57 3.57
N ASN A 410 24.62 30.65 3.32
CA ASN A 410 23.72 31.61 3.97
C ASN A 410 23.11 31.11 5.29
N ILE A 411 23.51 29.92 5.77
CA ILE A 411 22.88 29.31 6.95
C ILE A 411 23.13 30.17 8.19
N SER A 412 22.05 30.49 8.90
CA SER A 412 22.09 31.26 10.14
C SER A 412 21.68 30.41 11.33
N LEU A 413 22.35 30.57 12.48
CA LEU A 413 21.97 29.99 13.77
C LEU A 413 21.16 30.95 14.64
N GLU A 414 20.70 32.08 14.09
CA GLU A 414 19.82 32.98 14.84
C GLU A 414 18.47 32.32 15.16
N PRO A 415 17.83 32.66 16.28
CA PRO A 415 16.64 31.94 16.73
C PRO A 415 15.48 31.89 15.72
N HIS A 416 15.29 32.95 14.91
CA HIS A 416 14.23 33.06 13.88
C HIS A 416 12.86 32.54 14.36
N GLY A 417 12.44 32.90 15.57
CA GLY A 417 11.15 32.50 16.14
C GLY A 417 11.10 31.11 16.80
N VAL A 418 12.20 30.36 16.87
CA VAL A 418 12.27 29.12 17.67
C VAL A 418 12.24 29.48 19.16
N PRO A 419 11.32 28.95 19.97
CA PRO A 419 11.27 29.26 21.40
C PRO A 419 12.48 28.69 22.14
N TYR A 420 12.81 29.27 23.30
CA TYR A 420 13.74 28.68 24.25
C TYR A 420 12.94 27.95 25.33
N VAL A 421 13.05 26.63 25.37
CA VAL A 421 12.35 25.76 26.31
C VAL A 421 13.39 25.12 27.24
N PRO A 422 13.15 25.05 28.56
CA PRO A 422 14.07 24.38 29.48
C PRO A 422 14.38 22.94 29.07
N LYS A 423 15.64 22.52 29.28
CA LYS A 423 16.07 21.15 29.00
C LYS A 423 15.32 20.15 29.88
N ARG A 424 14.92 19.04 29.28
CA ARG A 424 14.22 17.92 29.93
C ARG A 424 15.19 16.79 30.23
N ASP A 425 14.83 15.99 31.22
CA ASP A 425 15.64 14.86 31.66
C ASP A 425 15.76 13.76 30.61
N PHE A 426 16.92 13.12 30.57
CA PHE A 426 17.14 11.93 29.78
C PHE A 426 16.58 10.69 30.50
N HIS A 427 16.02 9.77 29.72
CA HIS A 427 15.48 8.51 30.22
C HIS A 427 15.99 7.32 29.40
N PRO A 428 16.37 6.19 30.02
CA PRO A 428 16.80 5.01 29.28
C PRO A 428 15.64 4.42 28.45
N ILE A 429 15.98 3.76 27.34
CA ILE A 429 15.09 2.92 26.53
C ILE A 429 14.73 1.66 27.30
N THR A 430 13.44 1.34 27.31
CA THR A 430 12.89 0.10 27.86
C THR A 430 12.69 -0.97 26.78
N GLU A 431 12.66 -2.24 27.19
CA GLU A 431 12.31 -3.35 26.30
C GLU A 431 10.89 -3.20 25.71
N GLU A 432 9.96 -2.62 26.47
CA GLU A 432 8.59 -2.38 26.01
C GLU A 432 8.53 -1.39 24.84
N GLU A 433 9.35 -0.33 24.87
CA GLU A 433 9.45 0.63 23.75
C GLU A 433 9.92 -0.06 22.46
N ILE A 434 10.94 -0.92 22.57
CA ILE A 434 11.49 -1.67 21.43
C ILE A 434 10.45 -2.66 20.91
N LEU A 435 9.77 -3.40 21.80
CA LEU A 435 8.71 -4.33 21.42
C LEU A 435 7.55 -3.62 20.71
N ASN A 436 7.14 -2.45 21.20
CA ASN A 436 6.12 -1.60 20.59
C ASN A 436 6.57 -1.06 19.22
N ALA A 437 7.85 -0.71 19.06
CA ALA A 437 8.41 -0.30 17.77
C ALA A 437 8.41 -1.47 16.76
N LEU A 438 8.82 -2.66 17.19
CA LEU A 438 8.89 -3.87 16.37
C LEU A 438 7.51 -4.39 15.96
N SER A 439 6.55 -4.49 16.88
CA SER A 439 5.21 -5.02 16.63
C SER A 439 4.50 -4.31 15.47
N ASN A 440 4.69 -2.98 15.40
CA ASN A 440 4.14 -2.10 14.36
C ASN A 440 4.95 -2.08 13.05
N SER A 441 5.99 -2.91 12.90
CA SER A 441 6.84 -2.96 11.71
C SER A 441 6.52 -4.13 10.79
N SER A 442 6.64 -3.92 9.48
CA SER A 442 6.33 -4.92 8.44
C SER A 442 7.35 -6.06 8.44
N ASN A 443 6.86 -7.30 8.40
CA ASN A 443 7.70 -8.51 8.34
C ASN A 443 8.41 -8.69 6.99
N THR A 444 8.05 -7.93 5.96
CA THR A 444 8.57 -8.09 4.59
C THR A 444 9.23 -6.82 4.06
N SER A 445 9.75 -5.97 4.94
CA SER A 445 10.52 -4.79 4.55
C SER A 445 11.76 -5.20 3.74
N ALA A 446 12.16 -4.36 2.79
CA ALA A 446 13.45 -4.52 2.14
C ALA A 446 14.59 -4.37 3.17
N PRO A 447 15.60 -5.27 3.14
CA PRO A 447 16.72 -5.21 4.07
C PRO A 447 17.71 -4.09 3.70
N GLY A 448 18.60 -3.76 4.64
CA GLY A 448 19.79 -2.96 4.39
C GLY A 448 20.92 -3.77 3.73
N ALA A 449 22.16 -3.29 3.84
CA ALA A 449 23.36 -3.94 3.32
C ALA A 449 23.59 -5.36 3.90
N PHE A 450 23.29 -5.59 5.18
CA PHE A 450 23.48 -6.88 5.87
C PHE A 450 22.35 -7.89 5.60
N GLY A 451 21.35 -7.56 4.79
CA GLY A 451 20.30 -8.51 4.43
C GLY A 451 19.26 -8.78 5.52
N THR A 452 19.31 -8.08 6.66
CA THR A 452 18.38 -8.26 7.78
C THR A 452 17.06 -7.53 7.57
N ASN A 453 15.93 -8.20 7.86
CA ASN A 453 14.61 -7.57 7.84
C ASN A 453 13.95 -7.57 9.24
N TYR A 454 12.83 -6.86 9.40
CA TYR A 454 12.15 -6.77 10.70
C TYR A 454 11.64 -8.10 11.22
N ARG A 455 11.39 -9.11 10.37
CA ARG A 455 10.99 -10.44 10.83
C ARG A 455 12.14 -11.11 11.58
N LEU A 456 13.35 -11.06 11.02
CA LEU A 456 14.55 -11.58 11.67
C LEU A 456 14.87 -10.80 12.94
N LEU A 457 14.75 -9.47 12.91
CA LEU A 457 14.98 -8.63 14.10
C LEU A 457 13.97 -8.92 15.23
N LYS A 458 12.70 -9.20 14.90
CA LYS A 458 11.70 -9.65 15.89
C LYS A 458 12.08 -10.98 16.53
N TRP A 459 12.65 -11.91 15.75
CA TRP A 459 13.11 -13.19 16.27
C TRP A 459 14.36 -13.01 17.14
N ALA A 460 15.32 -12.20 16.72
CA ALA A 460 16.50 -11.87 17.52
C ALA A 460 16.10 -11.23 18.86
N PHE A 461 15.29 -10.17 18.83
CA PHE A 461 14.88 -9.45 20.05
C PHE A 461 14.08 -10.31 21.03
N ALA A 462 13.26 -11.25 20.54
CA ALA A 462 12.52 -12.16 21.41
C ALA A 462 13.44 -13.08 22.24
N GLU A 463 14.67 -13.29 21.79
CA GLU A 463 15.62 -14.23 22.38
C GLU A 463 16.73 -13.53 23.16
N THR A 464 17.13 -12.32 22.75
CA THR A 464 18.20 -11.52 23.37
C THR A 464 17.78 -10.07 23.66
N PRO A 465 16.64 -9.83 24.36
CA PRO A 465 16.10 -8.48 24.55
C PRO A 465 17.06 -7.57 25.34
N GLY A 466 17.73 -8.10 26.37
CA GLY A 466 18.67 -7.35 27.19
C GLY A 466 19.90 -6.83 26.43
N ILE A 467 20.44 -7.62 25.49
CA ILE A 467 21.62 -7.23 24.69
C ILE A 467 21.28 -6.05 23.77
N ILE A 468 20.15 -6.12 23.05
CA ILE A 468 19.72 -5.06 22.13
C ILE A 468 19.35 -3.78 22.92
N THR A 469 18.69 -3.94 24.07
CA THR A 469 18.29 -2.82 24.92
C THR A 469 19.51 -2.12 25.55
N GLY A 470 20.47 -2.90 26.07
CA GLY A 470 21.74 -2.38 26.59
C GLY A 470 22.54 -1.64 25.53
N PHE A 471 22.65 -2.22 24.32
CA PHE A 471 23.27 -1.58 23.17
C PHE A 471 22.61 -0.23 22.79
N TYR A 472 21.28 -0.17 22.70
CA TYR A 472 20.57 1.07 22.39
C TYR A 472 20.75 2.15 23.47
N ASN A 473 20.71 1.77 24.74
CA ASN A 473 20.96 2.69 25.85
C ASN A 473 22.39 3.24 25.81
N SER A 474 23.38 2.39 25.56
CA SER A 474 24.77 2.82 25.39
C SER A 474 24.93 3.78 24.21
N CYS A 475 24.26 3.55 23.08
CA CYS A 475 24.29 4.51 21.96
C CYS A 475 23.82 5.91 22.37
N LEU A 476 22.77 6.01 23.18
CA LEU A 476 22.25 7.30 23.65
C LEU A 476 23.13 7.94 24.72
N ASN A 477 23.56 7.18 25.73
CA ASN A 477 24.43 7.68 26.80
C ASN A 477 25.75 8.22 26.27
N LEU A 478 26.30 7.59 25.22
CA LEU A 478 27.52 8.01 24.56
C LEU A 478 27.30 9.15 23.55
N GLY A 479 26.05 9.49 23.24
CA GLY A 479 25.72 10.41 22.14
C GLY A 479 26.22 9.90 20.79
N TYR A 480 26.37 8.58 20.61
CA TYR A 480 27.05 7.96 19.47
C TYR A 480 26.14 6.97 18.73
N HIS A 481 26.03 7.14 17.41
CA HIS A 481 25.33 6.18 16.54
C HIS A 481 26.37 5.36 15.76
N PRO A 482 26.40 4.01 15.80
CA PRO A 482 27.41 3.24 15.07
C PRO A 482 27.46 3.50 13.56
N ILE A 483 28.65 3.59 12.97
CA ILE A 483 28.90 3.87 11.55
C ILE A 483 28.25 2.81 10.67
N CYS A 484 28.38 1.52 11.03
CA CYS A 484 27.73 0.41 10.32
C CYS A 484 26.19 0.54 10.25
N LEU A 485 25.58 1.34 11.14
CA LEU A 485 24.15 1.63 11.18
C LEU A 485 23.75 2.94 10.47
N ARG A 486 24.70 3.84 10.18
CA ARG A 486 24.48 5.08 9.41
C ARG A 486 24.46 4.83 7.90
N ASN A 487 25.17 3.81 7.46
CA ASN A 487 25.38 3.53 6.03
C ASN A 487 24.05 3.13 5.36
N ALA A 488 23.75 3.77 4.23
CA ALA A 488 22.51 3.54 3.49
C ALA A 488 22.76 2.93 2.11
N VAL A 489 22.00 1.89 1.77
CA VAL A 489 21.91 1.46 0.36
C VAL A 489 20.86 2.32 -0.34
N ILE A 490 21.27 3.12 -1.34
CA ILE A 490 20.35 3.97 -2.08
C ILE A 490 19.68 3.14 -3.18
N SER A 491 18.37 2.94 -3.06
CA SER A 491 17.55 2.32 -4.11
C SER A 491 16.86 3.39 -4.96
N ILE A 492 17.07 3.33 -6.28
CA ILE A 492 16.47 4.27 -7.23
C ILE A 492 15.08 3.78 -7.64
N ILE A 493 14.03 4.53 -7.26
CA ILE A 493 12.64 4.18 -7.54
C ILE A 493 12.03 5.19 -8.52
N PRO A 494 11.38 4.75 -9.62
CA PRO A 494 10.77 5.65 -10.58
C PRO A 494 9.59 6.42 -9.97
N LYS A 495 9.55 7.75 -10.19
CA LYS A 495 8.36 8.56 -9.89
C LYS A 495 7.27 8.17 -10.88
N PRO A 496 6.03 7.98 -10.42
CA PRO A 496 4.92 7.65 -11.30
C PRO A 496 4.62 8.83 -12.24
N ARG A 497 4.16 8.53 -13.48
CA ARG A 497 3.66 9.51 -14.47
C ARG A 497 4.70 10.52 -14.97
N ARG A 498 5.96 10.12 -15.06
CA ARG A 498 7.00 10.92 -15.74
C ARG A 498 7.09 10.53 -17.21
N PRO A 499 7.08 11.49 -18.15
CA PRO A 499 7.10 11.20 -19.58
C PRO A 499 8.47 10.72 -20.05
N ASP A 500 9.56 11.36 -19.59
CA ASP A 500 10.93 10.97 -19.90
C ASP A 500 11.57 10.27 -18.69
N MET A 501 11.85 8.98 -18.83
CA MET A 501 12.51 8.14 -17.83
C MET A 501 14.04 8.15 -17.95
N ALA A 502 14.61 8.89 -18.90
CA ALA A 502 16.06 9.12 -19.00
C ALA A 502 16.54 10.26 -18.08
N LEU A 503 15.64 11.11 -17.56
CA LEU A 503 16.00 12.21 -16.66
C LEU A 503 16.20 11.72 -15.22
N PRO A 504 17.32 12.06 -14.54
CA PRO A 504 17.52 11.68 -13.14
C PRO A 504 16.37 12.13 -12.23
N LYS A 505 15.88 13.37 -12.40
CA LYS A 505 14.75 13.94 -11.63
C LYS A 505 13.44 13.14 -11.73
N SER A 506 13.31 12.23 -12.69
CA SER A 506 12.18 11.30 -12.82
C SER A 506 12.21 10.14 -11.79
N TYR A 507 13.24 10.04 -10.96
CA TYR A 507 13.39 9.01 -9.93
C TYR A 507 13.42 9.62 -8.51
N ARG A 508 13.33 8.75 -7.49
CA ARG A 508 13.57 9.08 -6.08
C ARG A 508 14.69 8.19 -5.54
N PRO A 509 15.73 8.75 -4.89
CA PRO A 509 16.69 7.97 -4.14
C PRO A 509 16.09 7.62 -2.76
N ILE A 510 15.85 6.34 -2.50
CA ILE A 510 15.35 5.85 -1.21
C ILE A 510 16.48 5.20 -0.44
N SER A 511 16.73 5.68 0.78
CA SER A 511 17.74 5.14 1.69
C SER A 511 17.24 3.88 2.39
N LEU A 512 17.85 2.74 2.09
CA LEU A 512 17.63 1.49 2.80
C LEU A 512 18.65 1.35 3.93
N LEU A 513 18.24 1.77 5.14
CA LEU A 513 19.00 1.59 6.37
C LEU A 513 18.80 0.19 6.97
N GLU A 514 19.72 -0.22 7.84
CA GLU A 514 19.60 -1.47 8.60
C GLU A 514 18.37 -1.49 9.51
N THR A 515 17.77 -2.66 9.68
CA THR A 515 16.58 -2.77 10.53
C THR A 515 16.88 -2.55 12.00
N LEU A 516 18.09 -2.89 12.46
CA LEU A 516 18.58 -2.57 13.80
C LEU A 516 18.65 -1.04 14.02
N SER A 517 19.12 -0.28 13.02
CA SER A 517 19.13 1.19 13.05
C SER A 517 17.72 1.77 13.06
N LYS A 518 16.87 1.35 12.10
CA LYS A 518 15.49 1.84 11.97
C LYS A 518 14.63 1.59 13.19
N CYS A 519 14.90 0.51 13.93
CA CYS A 519 14.20 0.21 15.17
C CYS A 519 14.53 1.24 16.25
N LEU A 520 15.82 1.57 16.47
CA LEU A 520 16.25 2.64 17.37
C LEU A 520 15.68 3.99 16.93
N GLU A 521 15.80 4.33 15.63
CA GLU A 521 15.23 5.54 15.05
C GLU A 521 13.72 5.67 15.33
N LYS A 522 12.97 4.57 15.28
CA LYS A 522 11.52 4.56 15.54
C LYS A 522 11.21 4.78 17.02
N VAL A 523 12.01 4.23 17.93
CA VAL A 523 11.88 4.49 19.38
C VAL A 523 12.09 5.98 19.65
N ILE A 524 13.17 6.56 19.12
CA ILE A 524 13.45 8.00 19.29
C ILE A 524 12.40 8.87 18.61
N ALA A 525 11.95 8.53 17.41
CA ALA A 525 10.88 9.26 16.73
C ALA A 525 9.59 9.31 17.57
N ASN A 526 9.21 8.19 18.20
CA ASN A 526 8.04 8.15 19.08
C ASN A 526 8.21 9.07 20.30
N ARG A 527 9.41 9.16 20.88
CA ARG A 527 9.72 10.10 21.98
C ARG A 527 9.64 11.55 21.52
N LEU A 528 10.28 11.89 20.40
CA LEU A 528 10.25 13.25 19.86
C LEU A 528 8.83 13.71 19.53
N ILE A 529 8.01 12.84 18.93
CA ILE A 529 6.60 13.12 18.61
C ILE A 529 5.79 13.32 19.90
N PHE A 530 5.99 12.46 20.91
CA PHE A 530 5.32 12.59 22.20
C PHE A 530 5.64 13.93 22.86
N GLU A 531 6.92 14.29 22.96
CA GLU A 531 7.34 15.55 23.60
C GLU A 531 6.88 16.76 22.79
N ALA A 532 6.99 16.72 21.46
CA ALA A 532 6.51 17.79 20.58
C ALA A 532 5.00 18.05 20.76
N GLY A 533 4.20 16.99 20.91
CA GLY A 533 2.76 17.09 21.17
C GLY A 533 2.44 17.53 22.60
N LYS A 534 3.15 16.99 23.61
CA LYS A 534 2.92 17.28 25.03
C LYS A 534 3.23 18.73 25.41
N PHE A 535 4.31 19.28 24.86
CA PHE A 535 4.82 20.62 25.17
C PHE A 535 4.50 21.65 24.08
N ASP A 536 3.71 21.28 23.06
CA ASP A 536 3.28 22.17 21.97
C ASP A 536 4.47 22.83 21.22
N LEU A 537 5.51 22.04 20.93
CA LEU A 537 6.80 22.54 20.41
C LEU A 537 6.76 22.90 18.91
N ILE A 538 5.79 22.37 18.17
CA ILE A 538 5.65 22.58 16.73
C ILE A 538 4.42 23.44 16.47
N PRO A 539 4.53 24.54 15.67
CA PRO A 539 3.40 25.35 15.27
C PRO A 539 2.25 24.49 14.72
N GLN A 540 1.04 24.76 15.21
CA GLN A 540 -0.13 23.93 14.93
C GLN A 540 -0.56 23.96 13.46
N SER A 541 -0.09 24.95 12.70
CA SER A 541 -0.17 25.06 11.24
C SER A 541 0.57 23.95 10.49
N GLN A 542 1.50 23.22 11.14
CA GLN A 542 2.12 22.00 10.60
C GLN A 542 1.25 20.77 10.92
N PHE A 543 0.69 20.17 9.87
CA PHE A 543 -0.15 18.98 9.94
C PHE A 543 0.62 17.70 9.60
N GLY A 544 1.76 17.81 8.91
CA GLY A 544 2.63 16.68 8.55
C GLY A 544 3.67 16.39 9.63
N GLY A 545 4.13 15.14 9.73
CA GLY A 545 5.23 14.75 10.64
C GLY A 545 4.92 14.89 12.14
N ARG A 546 3.65 15.12 12.47
CA ARG A 546 3.09 15.22 13.82
C ARG A 546 1.98 14.18 13.99
N ASP A 547 1.71 13.78 15.23
CA ASP A 547 0.60 12.87 15.53
C ASP A 547 -0.73 13.61 15.71
N LEU A 548 -1.83 12.85 15.68
CA LEU A 548 -3.23 13.32 15.82
C LEU A 548 -3.72 14.33 14.76
N THR A 549 -2.94 14.60 13.71
CA THR A 549 -3.33 15.40 12.54
C THR A 549 -3.35 14.57 11.25
N SER A 550 -4.02 15.08 10.21
CA SER A 550 -4.09 14.44 8.90
C SER A 550 -4.30 15.45 7.79
N CYS A 551 -4.07 15.06 6.53
CA CYS A 551 -4.42 15.90 5.36
C CYS A 551 -5.90 16.30 5.36
N THR A 552 -6.79 15.43 5.89
CA THR A 552 -8.22 15.75 5.97
C THR A 552 -8.50 16.83 7.01
N ASP A 553 -7.71 16.91 8.08
CA ASP A 553 -7.83 17.97 9.08
C ASP A 553 -7.39 19.32 8.53
N ALA A 554 -6.27 19.36 7.81
CA ALA A 554 -5.84 20.54 7.07
C ALA A 554 -6.93 21.01 6.09
N GLY A 555 -7.48 20.08 5.29
CA GLY A 555 -8.58 20.35 4.38
C GLY A 555 -9.87 20.85 5.06
N LEU A 556 -10.22 20.30 6.22
CA LEU A 556 -11.38 20.75 7.00
C LEU A 556 -11.19 22.17 7.55
N CYS A 557 -9.98 22.49 8.05
CA CYS A 557 -9.65 23.82 8.56
C CYS A 557 -9.66 24.86 7.43
N LEU A 558 -9.00 24.58 6.30
CA LEU A 558 -9.02 25.44 5.11
C LEU A 558 -10.45 25.72 4.64
N MET A 559 -11.27 24.66 4.51
CA MET A 559 -12.67 24.80 4.08
C MET A 559 -13.55 25.54 5.09
N HIS A 560 -13.23 25.43 6.38
CA HIS A 560 -13.89 26.22 7.42
C HIS A 560 -13.55 27.70 7.28
N ASP A 561 -12.27 28.03 7.15
CA ASP A 561 -11.79 29.41 7.05
C ASP A 561 -12.37 30.09 5.82
N ILE A 562 -12.26 29.48 4.63
CA ILE A 562 -12.79 30.05 3.38
C ILE A 562 -14.30 30.34 3.50
N ARG A 563 -15.09 29.39 4.00
CA ARG A 563 -16.55 29.57 4.10
C ARG A 563 -16.95 30.62 5.13
N THR A 564 -16.25 30.65 6.25
CA THR A 564 -16.48 31.65 7.29
C THR A 564 -16.09 33.05 6.79
N LEU A 565 -15.00 33.18 6.03
CA LEU A 565 -14.56 34.43 5.42
C LEU A 565 -15.52 34.93 4.33
N TRP A 566 -16.02 34.03 3.47
CA TRP A 566 -17.07 34.37 2.51
C TRP A 566 -18.35 34.86 3.19
N ALA A 567 -18.73 34.27 4.32
CA ALA A 567 -19.87 34.72 5.10
C ALA A 567 -19.66 36.14 5.69
N LYS A 568 -18.40 36.54 5.89
CA LYS A 568 -17.98 37.90 6.28
C LYS A 568 -17.77 38.84 5.08
N GLY A 569 -18.06 38.41 3.84
CA GLY A 569 -17.90 39.22 2.64
C GLY A 569 -16.45 39.42 2.16
N LYS A 570 -15.49 38.65 2.70
CA LYS A 570 -14.07 38.77 2.34
C LYS A 570 -13.74 38.04 1.04
N TYR A 571 -12.70 38.52 0.37
CA TYR A 571 -12.09 37.89 -0.80
C TYR A 571 -10.94 37.00 -0.34
N VAL A 572 -10.82 35.78 -0.87
CA VAL A 572 -9.89 34.77 -0.35
C VAL A 572 -9.02 34.22 -1.47
N SER A 573 -7.72 34.15 -1.25
CA SER A 573 -6.71 33.61 -2.17
C SER A 573 -5.87 32.56 -1.45
N LEU A 574 -5.44 31.53 -2.16
CA LEU A 574 -4.53 30.52 -1.65
C LEU A 574 -3.34 30.40 -2.60
N LEU A 575 -2.14 30.51 -2.06
CA LEU A 575 -0.88 30.19 -2.73
C LEU A 575 -0.36 28.87 -2.16
N THR A 576 -0.05 27.90 -3.01
CA THR A 576 0.62 26.65 -2.61
C THR A 576 2.05 26.63 -3.12
N MET A 577 3.01 26.25 -2.29
CA MET A 577 4.44 26.27 -2.56
C MET A 577 5.08 24.94 -2.11
N ASP A 578 6.10 24.48 -2.84
CA ASP A 578 6.83 23.23 -2.60
C ASP A 578 8.30 23.54 -2.36
N VAL A 579 8.92 23.00 -1.31
CA VAL A 579 10.34 23.24 -1.01
C VAL A 579 11.24 22.33 -1.86
N SER A 580 12.21 22.94 -2.55
CA SER A 580 13.12 22.25 -3.47
C SER A 580 14.06 21.29 -2.72
N GLY A 581 14.01 20.02 -3.10
CA GLY A 581 14.93 18.99 -2.58
C GLY A 581 14.91 18.84 -1.06
N TYR A 582 13.79 19.20 -0.40
CA TYR A 582 13.71 19.47 1.03
C TYR A 582 14.51 18.53 1.95
N PHE A 583 14.21 17.23 1.93
CA PHE A 583 14.91 16.26 2.79
C PHE A 583 16.41 16.18 2.56
N ASN A 584 16.91 16.51 1.37
CA ASN A 584 18.33 16.43 1.04
C ASN A 584 19.09 17.73 1.41
N ASN A 585 18.38 18.82 1.70
CA ASN A 585 18.94 20.14 1.97
C ASN A 585 18.84 20.58 3.44
N ILE A 586 18.28 19.76 4.33
CA ILE A 586 18.20 20.08 5.78
C ILE A 586 19.60 20.18 6.38
N ASP A 587 19.99 21.34 6.89
CA ASP A 587 21.29 21.53 7.52
C ASP A 587 21.37 20.89 8.91
N HIS A 588 22.48 20.19 9.18
CA HIS A 588 22.65 19.44 10.42
C HIS A 588 22.91 20.35 11.63
N ALA A 589 23.71 21.41 11.48
CA ALA A 589 24.02 22.32 12.57
C ALA A 589 22.78 23.10 13.01
N ARG A 590 22.01 23.61 12.04
CA ARG A 590 20.74 24.30 12.28
C ARG A 590 19.69 23.40 12.93
N LEU A 591 19.58 22.15 12.48
CA LEU A 591 18.65 21.17 13.08
C LEU A 591 19.02 20.87 14.53
N THR A 592 20.30 20.61 14.82
CA THR A 592 20.79 20.35 16.18
C THR A 592 20.57 21.56 17.09
N TYR A 593 20.84 22.77 16.60
CA TYR A 593 20.54 24.02 17.31
C TYR A 593 19.03 24.13 17.65
N THR A 594 18.17 23.81 16.69
CA THR A 594 16.71 23.86 16.89
C THR A 594 16.27 22.86 17.97
N LEU A 595 16.82 21.65 17.98
CA LEU A 595 16.53 20.65 19.01
C LEU A 595 16.99 21.10 20.41
N ASP A 596 18.19 21.65 20.52
CA ASP A 596 18.72 22.16 21.79
C ASP A 596 17.84 23.29 22.36
N ARG A 597 17.44 24.25 21.51
CA ARG A 597 16.54 25.35 21.85
C ARG A 597 15.16 24.89 22.33
N LEU A 598 14.63 23.81 21.76
CA LEU A 598 13.35 23.20 22.14
C LEU A 598 13.47 22.33 23.42
N GLY A 599 14.62 22.34 24.07
CA GLY A 599 14.84 21.72 25.38
C GLY A 599 14.99 20.20 25.32
N TYR A 600 15.32 19.61 24.16
CA TYR A 600 15.55 18.17 24.06
C TYR A 600 16.79 17.75 24.88
N ALA A 601 16.74 16.55 25.45
CA ALA A 601 17.84 16.02 26.27
C ALA A 601 19.16 16.01 25.47
N ASN A 602 20.27 16.33 26.15
CA ASN A 602 21.58 16.47 25.51
C ASN A 602 22.02 15.20 24.78
N GLU A 603 21.77 14.05 25.39
CA GLU A 603 22.06 12.70 24.89
C GLU A 603 21.36 12.46 23.55
N ILE A 604 20.09 12.88 23.43
CA ILE A 604 19.32 12.77 22.19
C ILE A 604 19.88 13.72 21.14
N CYS A 605 20.16 14.98 21.49
CA CYS A 605 20.73 15.96 20.58
C CYS A 605 22.11 15.53 20.04
N GLN A 606 22.99 15.04 20.91
CA GLN A 606 24.31 14.53 20.56
C GLN A 606 24.20 13.26 19.70
N TRP A 607 23.32 12.33 20.06
CA TRP A 607 23.07 11.13 19.26
C TRP A 607 22.52 11.46 17.86
N ILE A 608 21.60 12.42 17.74
CA ILE A 608 21.09 12.89 16.43
C ILE A 608 22.23 13.53 15.62
N SER A 609 23.04 14.38 16.26
CA SER A 609 24.22 14.97 15.61
C SER A 609 25.16 13.88 15.08
N SER A 610 25.44 12.85 15.88
CA SER A 610 26.24 11.70 15.51
C SER A 610 25.61 10.89 14.37
N TYR A 611 24.31 10.61 14.43
CA TYR A 611 23.53 9.93 13.39
C TYR A 611 23.58 10.64 12.02
N LEU A 612 23.63 11.98 12.01
CA LEU A 612 23.67 12.78 10.78
C LEU A 612 25.09 13.00 10.24
N THR A 613 26.13 12.85 11.06
CA THR A 613 27.52 13.14 10.70
C THR A 613 28.23 11.95 10.04
N ASN A 614 29.16 12.23 9.12
CA ASN A 614 30.03 11.24 8.44
C ASN A 614 29.27 10.07 7.81
N ARG A 615 28.10 10.33 7.22
CA ARG A 615 27.31 9.29 6.57
C ARG A 615 27.91 8.91 5.23
N THR A 616 27.84 7.62 4.92
CA THR A 616 28.11 7.12 3.58
C THR A 616 26.85 6.50 2.98
N ALA A 617 26.79 6.48 1.66
CA ALA A 617 25.72 5.83 0.92
C ALA A 617 26.29 4.99 -0.22
N GLN A 618 25.67 3.87 -0.54
CA GLN A 618 26.03 3.05 -1.68
C GLN A 618 24.84 2.96 -2.65
N PRO A 619 24.92 3.61 -3.83
CA PRO A 619 23.89 3.49 -4.85
C PRO A 619 23.76 2.05 -5.36
N LYS A 620 22.54 1.54 -5.40
CA LYS A 620 22.21 0.26 -6.03
C LYS A 620 21.49 0.52 -7.37
N VAL A 621 22.24 0.42 -8.46
CA VAL A 621 21.79 0.69 -9.83
C VAL A 621 21.84 -0.61 -10.63
N ASP A 622 20.74 -0.97 -11.30
CA ASP A 622 20.65 -2.20 -12.11
C ASP A 622 21.03 -3.50 -11.36
N ASN A 623 20.75 -3.53 -10.05
CA ASN A 623 21.13 -4.57 -9.07
C ASN A 623 22.64 -4.69 -8.75
N VAL A 624 23.47 -3.80 -9.30
CA VAL A 624 24.88 -3.64 -8.93
C VAL A 624 24.97 -2.66 -7.77
N LEU A 625 25.78 -2.98 -6.77
CA LEU A 625 26.12 -2.07 -5.68
C LEU A 625 27.35 -1.27 -6.13
N CYS A 626 27.19 0.04 -6.29
CA CYS A 626 28.25 0.93 -6.71
C CYS A 626 29.10 1.38 -5.51
N ASP A 627 30.25 1.99 -5.82
CA ASP A 627 31.17 2.47 -4.80
C ASP A 627 30.50 3.41 -3.79
N PRO A 628 30.89 3.33 -2.50
CA PRO A 628 30.38 4.20 -1.47
C PRO A 628 30.72 5.67 -1.77
N ILE A 629 29.72 6.52 -1.58
CA ILE A 629 29.85 7.97 -1.63
C ILE A 629 29.78 8.54 -0.22
N ALA A 630 30.62 9.53 0.07
CA ALA A 630 30.49 10.35 1.25
C ALA A 630 29.30 11.31 1.05
N LEU A 631 28.39 11.35 2.02
CA LEU A 631 27.31 12.34 2.02
C LEU A 631 27.78 13.60 2.76
N PRO A 632 27.36 14.80 2.32
CA PRO A 632 27.71 16.03 3.01
C PRO A 632 26.95 16.15 4.34
N SER A 633 27.36 17.15 5.14
CA SER A 633 26.71 17.55 6.40
C SER A 633 25.34 18.23 6.21
N VAL A 634 24.58 17.79 5.21
CA VAL A 634 23.19 18.19 4.96
C VAL A 634 22.33 16.98 4.57
N GLY A 635 21.04 17.14 4.77
CA GLY A 635 20.00 16.19 4.45
C GLY A 635 19.78 15.10 5.49
N VAL A 636 18.57 14.55 5.50
CA VAL A 636 18.15 13.42 6.34
C VAL A 636 17.70 12.25 5.46
N PRO A 637 17.87 10.98 5.89
CA PRO A 637 17.69 9.83 5.00
C PRO A 637 16.24 9.58 4.59
N GLN A 638 15.95 9.64 3.28
CA GLN A 638 14.59 9.36 2.77
C GLN A 638 14.22 7.89 2.96
N GLY A 639 13.35 7.60 3.93
CA GLY A 639 12.96 6.24 4.34
C GLY A 639 13.25 5.91 5.80
N SER A 640 13.95 6.81 6.51
CA SER A 640 14.10 6.79 7.96
C SER A 640 12.77 7.12 8.67
N PRO A 641 12.40 6.39 9.75
CA PRO A 641 11.27 6.76 10.61
C PRO A 641 11.42 8.10 11.31
N LEU A 642 12.65 8.58 11.52
CA LEU A 642 12.98 9.80 12.25
C LEU A 642 12.87 11.06 11.37
N SER A 643 13.12 10.91 10.06
CA SER A 643 13.16 12.04 9.12
C SER A 643 11.90 12.94 9.11
N PRO A 644 10.66 12.43 9.19
CA PRO A 644 9.46 13.28 9.16
C PRO A 644 9.31 14.22 10.37
N ILE A 645 9.69 13.79 11.57
CA ILE A 645 9.60 14.63 12.77
C ILE A 645 10.73 15.66 12.77
N LEU A 646 11.95 15.26 12.38
CA LEU A 646 13.09 16.19 12.25
C LEU A 646 12.80 17.31 11.25
N SER A 647 12.18 16.99 10.11
CA SER A 647 11.82 17.98 9.12
C SER A 647 10.73 18.94 9.62
N SER A 648 9.74 18.42 10.36
CA SER A 648 8.71 19.27 10.97
C SER A 648 9.29 20.27 11.98
N LEU A 649 10.29 19.83 12.78
CA LEU A 649 11.03 20.69 13.71
C LEU A 649 11.90 21.72 12.96
N TYR A 650 12.55 21.30 11.87
CA TYR A 650 13.37 22.19 11.03
C TYR A 650 12.57 23.34 10.39
N SER A 651 11.29 23.11 10.09
CA SER A 651 10.41 24.09 9.44
C SER A 651 9.88 25.18 10.38
N ILE A 652 10.11 25.08 11.70
CA ILE A 652 9.55 26.03 12.69
C ILE A 652 9.85 27.49 12.32
N PRO A 653 11.09 27.88 11.99
CA PRO A 653 11.40 29.28 11.65
C PRO A 653 10.57 29.82 10.50
N LEU A 654 10.38 29.00 9.45
CA LEU A 654 9.57 29.35 8.29
C LEU A 654 8.09 29.53 8.63
N LEU A 655 7.55 28.66 9.50
CA LEU A 655 6.16 28.79 9.95
C LEU A 655 5.94 30.01 10.83
N CYS A 656 6.96 30.43 11.58
CA CYS A 656 6.93 31.62 12.41
C CYS A 656 7.08 32.92 11.60
N SER A 657 7.82 32.91 10.48
CA SER A 657 8.00 34.10 9.64
C SER A 657 6.79 34.43 8.78
N ILE A 658 5.93 33.44 8.49
CA ILE A 658 4.69 33.63 7.73
C ILE A 658 3.52 33.87 8.69
N GLN A 659 3.50 35.05 9.31
CA GLN A 659 2.42 35.52 10.19
C GLN A 659 1.89 36.87 9.74
N ASP A 660 0.60 36.95 9.46
CA ASP A 660 -0.10 38.20 9.21
C ASP A 660 -1.55 38.11 9.75
N THR A 661 -2.11 39.25 10.16
CA THR A 661 -3.48 39.32 10.69
C THR A 661 -4.56 38.89 9.68
N ASN A 662 -4.25 38.97 8.39
CA ASN A 662 -5.11 38.62 7.26
C ASN A 662 -4.62 37.36 6.51
N ALA A 663 -3.73 36.56 7.11
CA ALA A 663 -3.20 35.34 6.50
C ALA A 663 -3.16 34.17 7.47
N HIS A 664 -3.42 32.96 6.97
CA HIS A 664 -3.27 31.70 7.69
C HIS A 664 -2.39 30.73 6.90
N THR A 665 -1.44 30.11 7.59
CA THR A 665 -0.51 29.14 7.00
C THR A 665 -0.97 27.70 7.27
N PHE A 666 -0.89 26.86 6.24
CA PHE A 666 -1.12 25.42 6.32
C PHE A 666 0.11 24.72 5.73
N ALA A 667 0.77 23.88 6.52
CA ALA A 667 1.92 23.11 6.08
C ALA A 667 1.70 21.61 6.27
N TYR A 668 2.26 20.83 5.37
CA TYR A 668 2.36 19.38 5.48
C TYR A 668 3.75 18.93 5.03
N ILE A 669 4.69 18.85 5.97
CA ILE A 669 6.12 18.65 5.69
C ILE A 669 6.64 19.77 4.76
N ASP A 670 6.86 19.47 3.48
CA ASP A 670 7.40 20.32 2.42
C ASP A 670 6.33 21.07 1.61
N ASP A 671 5.08 20.64 1.69
CA ASP A 671 3.94 21.32 1.06
C ASP A 671 3.48 22.49 1.95
N PHE A 672 3.83 23.72 1.59
CA PHE A 672 3.40 24.95 2.29
C PHE A 672 2.26 25.62 1.55
N SER A 673 1.35 26.25 2.28
CA SER A 673 0.25 26.98 1.68
C SER A 673 -0.18 28.15 2.53
N ILE A 674 -0.38 29.30 1.89
CA ILE A 674 -0.71 30.55 2.54
C ILE A 674 -2.09 30.97 2.06
N LEU A 675 -3.05 31.01 2.98
CA LEU A 675 -4.41 31.49 2.75
C LEU A 675 -4.49 32.97 3.16
N VAL A 676 -4.67 33.86 2.20
CA VAL A 676 -4.80 35.30 2.44
C VAL A 676 -6.23 35.75 2.19
N TYR A 677 -6.69 36.72 2.97
CA TYR A 677 -8.04 37.26 2.84
C TYR A 677 -8.15 38.76 3.12
N SER A 678 -8.85 39.50 2.26
CA SER A 678 -9.01 40.95 2.40
C SER A 678 -10.31 41.43 1.74
N HIS A 679 -10.37 42.68 1.30
CA HIS A 679 -11.49 43.28 0.59
C HIS A 679 -11.40 43.14 -0.94
N SER A 680 -10.27 42.70 -1.49
CA SER A 680 -10.10 42.45 -2.94
C SER A 680 -9.06 41.34 -3.20
N HIS A 681 -9.10 40.71 -4.38
CA HIS A 681 -8.07 39.74 -4.77
C HIS A 681 -6.72 40.42 -5.04
N SER A 682 -6.70 41.68 -5.48
CA SER A 682 -5.48 42.45 -5.69
C SER A 682 -4.74 42.70 -4.38
N HIS A 683 -5.44 43.16 -3.35
CA HIS A 683 -4.82 43.37 -2.04
C HIS A 683 -4.38 42.04 -1.40
N ASN A 684 -5.04 40.92 -1.72
CA ASN A 684 -4.53 39.60 -1.31
C ASN A 684 -3.19 39.26 -1.98
N VAL A 685 -2.96 39.71 -3.21
CA VAL A 685 -1.68 39.49 -3.91
C VAL A 685 -0.59 40.35 -3.28
N ASP A 686 -0.88 41.61 -2.91
CA ASP A 686 0.07 42.48 -2.21
C ASP A 686 0.55 41.84 -0.89
N ILE A 687 -0.39 41.37 -0.06
CA ILE A 687 -0.05 40.65 1.19
C ILE A 687 0.71 39.34 0.90
N LEU A 688 0.33 38.60 -0.14
CA LEU A 688 1.05 37.38 -0.53
C LEU A 688 2.49 37.69 -0.93
N GLN A 689 2.73 38.82 -1.60
CA GLN A 689 4.07 39.24 -2.00
C GLN A 689 4.95 39.45 -0.76
N ASP A 690 4.50 40.27 0.19
CA ASP A 690 5.23 40.55 1.43
C ASP A 690 5.54 39.26 2.22
N LEU A 691 4.55 38.35 2.31
CA LEU A 691 4.71 37.09 3.02
C LEU A 691 5.69 36.13 2.32
N VAL A 692 5.65 36.08 0.99
CA VAL A 692 6.57 35.25 0.20
C VAL A 692 7.99 35.79 0.29
N ASP A 693 8.19 37.10 0.28
CA ASP A 693 9.51 37.72 0.38
C ASP A 693 10.14 37.46 1.76
N ASN A 694 9.35 37.55 2.83
CA ASN A 694 9.76 37.13 4.17
C ASN A 694 10.08 35.62 4.24
N ALA A 695 9.26 34.79 3.59
CA ALA A 695 9.47 33.34 3.54
C ALA A 695 10.75 32.98 2.77
N ASN A 696 11.00 33.59 1.61
CA ASN A 696 12.20 33.42 0.79
C ASN A 696 13.47 33.81 1.58
N THR A 697 13.41 34.95 2.27
CA THR A 697 14.50 35.41 3.14
C THR A 697 14.78 34.39 4.24
N THR A 698 13.74 33.92 4.92
CA THR A 698 13.86 32.90 5.98
C THR A 698 14.42 31.58 5.45
N LEU A 699 13.93 31.11 4.29
CA LEU A 699 14.43 29.88 3.66
C LEU A 699 15.91 29.98 3.32
N SER A 700 16.37 31.14 2.84
CA SER A 700 17.78 31.36 2.54
C SER A 700 18.66 31.14 3.78
N TYR A 701 18.21 31.60 4.95
CA TYR A 701 18.86 31.40 6.25
C TYR A 701 18.80 29.94 6.75
N LEU A 702 17.86 29.16 6.23
CA LEU A 702 17.77 27.71 6.47
C LEU A 702 18.52 26.89 5.41
N GLY A 703 19.18 27.52 4.44
CA GLY A 703 19.82 26.81 3.32
C GLY A 703 18.83 26.08 2.40
N LEU A 704 17.59 26.54 2.36
CA LEU A 704 16.49 25.97 1.58
C LEU A 704 16.02 26.97 0.51
N ASP A 705 15.21 26.49 -0.42
CA ASP A 705 14.62 27.29 -1.50
C ASP A 705 13.27 26.70 -1.93
N PHE A 706 12.36 27.52 -2.47
CA PHE A 706 11.11 27.06 -3.06
C PHE A 706 11.29 26.65 -4.53
N GLU A 707 10.64 25.57 -4.94
CA GLU A 707 10.52 25.21 -6.35
C GLU A 707 9.38 26.03 -6.98
N ILE A 708 9.60 27.35 -7.14
CA ILE A 708 8.60 28.34 -7.59
C ILE A 708 7.80 27.87 -8.82
N PRO A 709 8.38 27.23 -9.86
CA PRO A 709 7.63 26.75 -11.03
C PRO A 709 6.53 25.72 -10.74
N LYS A 710 6.54 25.09 -9.55
CA LYS A 710 5.47 24.18 -9.09
C LYS A 710 4.37 24.89 -8.30
N SER A 711 4.57 26.16 -7.96
CA SER A 711 3.62 26.92 -7.14
C SER A 711 2.33 27.17 -7.91
N ASP A 712 1.21 27.08 -7.21
CA ASP A 712 -0.12 27.32 -7.77
C ASP A 712 -0.84 28.38 -6.96
N LEU A 713 -1.42 29.36 -7.65
CA LEU A 713 -2.30 30.39 -7.09
C LEU A 713 -3.76 30.06 -7.42
N ILE A 714 -4.67 30.24 -6.46
CA ILE A 714 -6.11 30.19 -6.72
C ILE A 714 -6.85 31.28 -5.96
N HIS A 715 -7.74 31.96 -6.68
CA HIS A 715 -8.69 32.92 -6.12
C HIS A 715 -10.04 32.23 -5.90
N PHE A 716 -10.44 32.10 -4.64
CA PHE A 716 -11.73 31.55 -4.29
C PHE A 716 -12.82 32.61 -4.44
N VAL A 717 -13.93 32.22 -5.07
CA VAL A 717 -15.01 33.13 -5.46
C VAL A 717 -16.31 32.67 -4.82
N SER A 718 -16.86 33.47 -3.91
CA SER A 718 -18.20 33.22 -3.36
C SER A 718 -19.27 33.42 -4.45
N PRO A 719 -20.50 32.89 -4.29
CA PRO A 719 -21.56 33.06 -5.29
C PRO A 719 -21.94 34.52 -5.61
N ARG A 720 -21.52 35.48 -4.78
CA ARG A 720 -21.80 36.92 -4.93
C ARG A 720 -20.64 37.70 -5.55
N GLN A 721 -19.47 37.08 -5.69
CA GLN A 721 -18.24 37.72 -6.17
C GLN A 721 -17.98 37.34 -7.63
N ARG A 722 -17.22 38.18 -8.33
CA ARG A 722 -16.73 37.89 -9.68
C ARG A 722 -15.33 37.24 -9.61
N PRO A 723 -14.99 36.33 -10.54
CA PRO A 723 -13.63 35.82 -10.66
C PRO A 723 -12.63 36.95 -10.96
N SER A 724 -11.42 36.82 -10.42
CA SER A 724 -10.28 37.70 -10.73
C SER A 724 -9.21 36.94 -11.50
N SER A 725 -8.46 37.66 -12.33
CA SER A 725 -7.27 37.20 -13.04
C SER A 725 -6.00 37.90 -12.54
N THR A 726 -6.02 38.46 -11.33
CA THR A 726 -4.82 39.06 -10.73
C THR A 726 -3.72 38.01 -10.58
N LYS A 727 -2.51 38.32 -11.03
CA LYS A 727 -1.35 37.44 -10.99
C LYS A 727 -0.39 37.85 -9.87
N LEU A 728 0.36 36.89 -9.35
CA LEU A 728 1.46 37.13 -8.39
C LEU A 728 2.79 37.11 -9.14
N VAL A 729 3.69 38.04 -8.82
CA VAL A 729 5.00 38.17 -9.46
C VAL A 729 6.08 38.03 -8.40
N ILE A 730 6.73 36.87 -8.34
CA ILE A 730 7.79 36.61 -7.36
C ILE A 730 9.14 36.96 -7.98
N HIS A 731 9.86 37.88 -7.34
CA HIS A 731 11.25 38.16 -7.64
C HIS A 731 12.13 37.20 -6.84
N HIS A 732 12.83 36.31 -7.53
CA HIS A 732 13.67 35.31 -6.89
C HIS A 732 15.10 35.84 -6.67
N ILE A 733 15.80 35.26 -5.68
CA ILE A 733 17.16 35.67 -5.27
C ILE A 733 18.19 35.48 -6.40
N ASP A 734 17.93 34.58 -7.35
CA ASP A 734 18.78 34.38 -8.54
C ASP A 734 18.60 35.44 -9.63
N GLY A 735 17.74 36.44 -9.40
CA GLY A 735 17.42 37.51 -10.36
C GLY A 735 16.32 37.15 -11.37
N ASN A 736 15.76 35.94 -11.33
CA ASN A 736 14.65 35.55 -12.18
C ASN A 736 13.30 36.08 -11.66
N GLU A 737 12.44 36.48 -12.58
CA GLU A 737 11.05 36.85 -12.28
C GLU A 737 10.11 35.70 -12.64
N TYR A 738 9.31 35.26 -11.67
CA TYR A 738 8.32 34.20 -11.87
C TYR A 738 6.90 34.75 -11.77
N VAL A 739 6.15 34.64 -12.86
CA VAL A 739 4.74 35.05 -12.92
C VAL A 739 3.84 33.84 -12.65
N ILE A 740 3.08 33.88 -11.56
CA ILE A 740 2.12 32.83 -11.17
C ILE A 740 0.70 33.30 -11.49
N GLU A 741 0.12 32.68 -12.52
CA GLU A 741 -1.26 32.93 -12.94
C GLU A 741 -2.28 32.14 -12.10
N PRO A 742 -3.42 32.72 -11.72
CA PRO A 742 -4.43 32.03 -10.93
C PRO A 742 -5.11 30.90 -11.72
N ARG A 743 -5.11 29.69 -11.15
CA ARG A 743 -5.76 28.52 -11.75
C ARG A 743 -7.24 28.42 -11.36
N HIS A 744 -8.01 27.76 -12.22
CA HIS A 744 -9.40 27.41 -11.93
C HIS A 744 -9.55 26.23 -10.94
N VAL A 745 -8.59 25.31 -10.96
CA VAL A 745 -8.54 24.13 -10.08
C VAL A 745 -7.09 23.90 -9.64
N VAL A 746 -6.87 23.80 -8.33
CA VAL A 746 -5.56 23.50 -7.74
C VAL A 746 -5.60 22.14 -7.05
N ARG A 747 -4.51 21.37 -7.19
CA ARG A 747 -4.33 20.11 -6.49
C ARG A 747 -3.52 20.34 -5.21
N TRP A 748 -4.17 20.24 -4.06
CA TRP A 748 -3.52 20.43 -2.77
C TRP A 748 -3.76 19.23 -1.83
N LEU A 749 -2.69 18.61 -1.33
CA LEU A 749 -2.72 17.40 -0.49
C LEU A 749 -3.52 16.21 -1.06
N GLY A 750 -3.82 16.21 -2.35
CA GLY A 750 -4.69 15.22 -3.01
C GLY A 750 -6.16 15.63 -3.17
N PHE A 751 -6.57 16.79 -2.64
CA PHE A 751 -7.83 17.44 -2.94
C PHE A 751 -7.70 18.25 -4.24
N TYR A 752 -8.80 18.36 -4.99
CA TYR A 752 -8.87 19.19 -6.19
C TYR A 752 -9.85 20.32 -5.87
N LEU A 753 -9.31 21.49 -5.56
CA LEU A 753 -10.08 22.65 -5.10
C LEU A 753 -10.37 23.54 -6.30
N ASP A 754 -11.65 23.64 -6.68
CA ASP A 754 -12.11 24.58 -7.70
C ASP A 754 -12.44 25.95 -7.08
N GLN A 755 -12.39 27.02 -7.88
CA GLN A 755 -12.64 28.40 -7.43
C GLN A 755 -13.96 28.58 -6.66
N LYS A 756 -14.99 27.79 -6.97
CA LYS A 756 -16.33 27.86 -6.36
C LYS A 756 -16.53 26.83 -5.25
N LEU A 757 -15.55 25.96 -5.02
CA LEU A 757 -15.61 24.83 -4.09
C LEU A 757 -16.87 23.96 -4.30
N ASP A 758 -17.19 23.67 -5.56
CA ASP A 758 -18.30 22.80 -5.94
C ASP A 758 -17.92 21.31 -6.05
N PHE A 759 -16.62 21.00 -6.01
CA PHE A 759 -16.00 19.68 -5.96
C PHE A 759 -16.37 18.75 -7.12
N LYS A 760 -16.88 19.26 -8.24
CA LYS A 760 -17.19 18.44 -9.41
C LYS A 760 -15.95 17.74 -9.96
N ASP A 761 -14.85 18.49 -10.14
CA ASP A 761 -13.62 17.94 -10.67
C ASP A 761 -12.93 16.99 -9.69
N HIS A 762 -13.00 17.28 -8.39
CA HIS A 762 -12.54 16.34 -7.37
C HIS A 762 -13.27 15.00 -7.45
N VAL A 763 -14.60 15.01 -7.39
CA VAL A 763 -15.41 13.78 -7.42
C VAL A 763 -15.23 13.03 -8.74
N ARG A 764 -15.16 13.74 -9.87
CA ARG A 764 -14.87 13.15 -11.19
C ARG A 764 -13.50 12.47 -11.18
N TYR A 765 -12.46 13.15 -10.71
CA TYR A 765 -11.10 12.62 -10.62
C TYR A 765 -11.04 11.35 -9.75
N MET A 766 -11.64 11.39 -8.56
CA MET A 766 -11.64 10.25 -7.64
C MET A 766 -12.43 9.07 -8.18
N SER A 767 -13.58 9.31 -8.81
CA SER A 767 -14.39 8.28 -9.49
C SER A 767 -13.62 7.62 -10.62
N ASN A 768 -12.96 8.42 -11.45
CA ASN A 768 -12.14 7.96 -12.56
C ASN A 768 -10.94 7.12 -12.10
N LYS A 769 -10.22 7.59 -11.08
CA LYS A 769 -9.11 6.85 -10.46
C LYS A 769 -9.59 5.52 -9.87
N ALA A 770 -10.75 5.50 -9.22
CA ALA A 770 -11.36 4.29 -8.69
C ALA A 770 -11.80 3.32 -9.81
N ASN A 771 -12.41 3.84 -10.88
CA ASN A 771 -12.81 3.06 -12.05
C ASN A 771 -11.61 2.45 -12.80
N ALA A 772 -10.48 3.14 -12.86
CA ALA A 772 -9.25 2.60 -13.42
C ALA A 772 -8.75 1.38 -12.63
N VAL A 773 -8.74 1.47 -11.28
CA VAL A 773 -8.41 0.34 -10.40
C VAL A 773 -9.41 -0.80 -10.59
N LEU A 774 -10.70 -0.49 -10.60
CA LEU A 774 -11.76 -1.48 -10.78
C LEU A 774 -11.68 -2.18 -12.15
N SER A 775 -11.33 -1.46 -13.20
CA SER A 775 -11.15 -2.04 -14.54
C SER A 775 -10.03 -3.07 -14.56
N GLY A 776 -8.95 -2.84 -13.81
CA GLY A 776 -7.90 -3.85 -13.60
C GLY A 776 -8.39 -5.05 -12.79
N LEU A 777 -9.18 -4.82 -11.73
CA LEU A 777 -9.75 -5.89 -10.91
C LEU A 777 -10.76 -6.77 -11.65
N LYS A 778 -11.45 -6.26 -12.68
CA LYS A 778 -12.37 -7.03 -13.52
C LYS A 778 -11.75 -8.26 -14.18
N MET A 779 -10.43 -8.28 -14.36
CA MET A 779 -9.72 -9.47 -14.87
C MET A 779 -9.74 -10.65 -13.87
N LEU A 780 -9.94 -10.38 -12.58
CA LEU A 780 -9.83 -11.39 -11.52
C LEU A 780 -11.12 -12.16 -11.25
N ALA A 781 -12.27 -11.70 -11.79
CA ALA A 781 -13.54 -12.39 -11.68
C ALA A 781 -14.53 -11.94 -12.75
N ASN A 782 -15.41 -12.85 -13.19
CA ASN A 782 -16.56 -12.57 -14.04
C ASN A 782 -17.77 -13.39 -13.56
N THR A 783 -18.81 -13.57 -14.39
CA THR A 783 -20.03 -14.30 -14.00
C THR A 783 -19.86 -15.81 -13.86
N VAL A 784 -18.75 -16.38 -14.34
CA VAL A 784 -18.51 -17.83 -14.40
C VAL A 784 -17.30 -18.22 -13.54
N ARG A 785 -16.26 -17.41 -13.49
CA ARG A 785 -14.95 -17.81 -12.93
C ARG A 785 -14.25 -16.69 -12.18
N GLY A 786 -13.26 -17.07 -11.37
CA GLY A 786 -12.35 -16.17 -10.67
C GLY A 786 -12.59 -16.12 -9.17
N LEU A 787 -12.34 -14.95 -8.57
CA LEU A 787 -12.46 -14.73 -7.12
C LEU A 787 -13.89 -14.97 -6.62
N SER A 788 -13.99 -15.52 -5.41
CA SER A 788 -15.26 -15.58 -4.69
C SER A 788 -15.74 -14.19 -4.27
N VAL A 789 -17.05 -14.02 -4.07
CA VAL A 789 -17.70 -12.75 -3.66
C VAL A 789 -17.04 -12.16 -2.42
N LYS A 790 -16.65 -13.02 -1.45
CA LYS A 790 -15.91 -12.63 -0.24
C LYS A 790 -14.63 -11.85 -0.55
N HIS A 791 -13.78 -12.42 -1.40
CA HIS A 791 -12.48 -11.86 -1.75
C HIS A 791 -12.63 -10.67 -2.69
N ALA A 792 -13.56 -10.72 -3.66
CA ALA A 792 -13.87 -9.58 -4.53
C ALA A 792 -14.40 -8.38 -3.72
N ARG A 793 -15.29 -8.62 -2.75
CA ARG A 793 -15.80 -7.60 -1.81
C ARG A 793 -14.66 -7.01 -0.96
N LEU A 794 -13.76 -7.85 -0.44
CA LEU A 794 -12.57 -7.38 0.29
C LEU A 794 -11.77 -6.41 -0.59
N LEU A 795 -11.41 -6.81 -1.80
CA LEU A 795 -10.66 -5.96 -2.73
C LEU A 795 -11.39 -4.67 -3.10
N TYR A 796 -12.71 -4.71 -3.29
CA TYR A 796 -13.50 -3.50 -3.52
C TYR A 796 -13.42 -2.53 -2.32
N ILE A 797 -13.65 -3.04 -1.11
CA ILE A 797 -13.67 -2.27 0.12
C ILE A 797 -12.29 -1.66 0.44
N THR A 798 -11.20 -2.35 0.13
CA THR A 798 -9.84 -1.90 0.48
C THR A 798 -9.15 -1.13 -0.65
N CYS A 799 -9.43 -1.43 -1.91
CA CYS A 799 -8.72 -0.84 -3.06
C CYS A 799 -9.52 0.22 -3.82
N VAL A 800 -10.87 0.15 -3.81
CA VAL A 800 -11.74 1.03 -4.62
C VAL A 800 -12.46 2.05 -3.75
N ARG A 801 -13.18 1.61 -2.71
CA ARG A 801 -13.98 2.49 -1.86
C ARG A 801 -13.19 3.62 -1.19
N PRO A 802 -11.97 3.42 -0.66
CA PRO A 802 -11.19 4.50 -0.04
C PRO A 802 -10.82 5.59 -1.04
N ILE A 803 -10.61 5.24 -2.32
CA ILE A 803 -10.39 6.21 -3.40
C ILE A 803 -11.68 7.00 -3.63
N LEU A 804 -12.83 6.33 -3.72
CA LEU A 804 -14.11 7.02 -3.96
C LEU A 804 -14.48 8.02 -2.85
N THR A 805 -14.15 7.71 -1.60
CA THR A 805 -14.59 8.51 -0.44
C THR A 805 -13.55 9.47 0.12
N TYR A 806 -12.32 9.46 -0.40
CA TYR A 806 -11.29 10.40 0.03
C TYR A 806 -11.73 11.85 -0.25
N GLY A 807 -11.51 12.74 0.73
CA GLY A 807 -11.98 14.14 0.68
C GLY A 807 -13.47 14.35 0.93
N SER A 808 -14.27 13.30 1.11
CA SER A 808 -15.73 13.43 1.29
C SER A 808 -16.15 14.32 2.46
N LEU A 809 -15.39 14.34 3.56
CA LEU A 809 -15.67 15.21 4.71
C LEU A 809 -15.64 16.71 4.39
N LEU A 810 -15.00 17.14 3.30
CA LEU A 810 -14.93 18.55 2.89
C LEU A 810 -16.20 19.01 2.15
N TRP A 811 -16.90 18.10 1.46
CA TRP A 811 -17.97 18.47 0.52
C TRP A 811 -19.30 17.72 0.70
N ALA A 812 -19.32 16.55 1.36
CA ALA A 812 -20.47 15.65 1.50
C ALA A 812 -21.54 16.14 2.50
N HIS A 813 -21.80 17.44 2.46
CA HIS A 813 -22.80 18.16 3.24
C HIS A 813 -23.40 19.33 2.47
N GLY A 814 -22.88 19.71 1.30
CA GLY A 814 -23.32 20.89 0.55
C GLY A 814 -24.63 20.73 -0.24
N ARG A 815 -25.12 21.84 -0.85
CA ARG A 815 -26.36 21.88 -1.65
C ARG A 815 -26.38 20.91 -2.86
N ARG A 816 -25.20 20.53 -3.39
CA ARG A 816 -25.04 19.63 -4.55
C ARG A 816 -24.70 18.18 -4.18
N GLN A 817 -24.89 17.80 -2.92
CA GLN A 817 -24.53 16.46 -2.42
C GLN A 817 -25.16 15.34 -3.26
N LYS A 818 -26.45 15.43 -3.60
CA LYS A 818 -27.14 14.38 -4.38
C LYS A 818 -26.48 14.11 -5.73
N SER A 819 -26.15 15.15 -6.50
CA SER A 819 -25.52 14.99 -7.81
C SER A 819 -24.10 14.43 -7.72
N LEU A 820 -23.30 14.91 -6.76
CA LEU A 820 -21.93 14.43 -6.56
C LEU A 820 -21.92 12.96 -6.09
N THR A 821 -22.77 12.62 -5.12
CA THR A 821 -22.91 11.25 -4.64
C THR A 821 -23.40 10.31 -5.75
N GLY A 822 -24.25 10.77 -6.67
CA GLY A 822 -24.66 9.99 -7.84
C GLY A 822 -23.52 9.60 -8.77
N VAL A 823 -22.45 10.41 -8.86
CA VAL A 823 -21.23 10.03 -9.61
C VAL A 823 -20.52 8.86 -8.93
N LEU A 824 -20.30 8.96 -7.62
CA LEU A 824 -19.67 7.91 -6.82
C LEU A 824 -20.49 6.62 -6.82
N GLU A 825 -21.83 6.73 -6.75
CA GLU A 825 -22.75 5.60 -6.77
C GLU A 825 -22.69 4.86 -8.12
N ARG A 826 -22.58 5.57 -9.25
CA ARG A 826 -22.35 4.92 -10.55
C ARG A 826 -21.06 4.08 -10.56
N SER A 827 -19.97 4.59 -10.00
CA SER A 827 -18.72 3.82 -9.83
C SER A 827 -18.88 2.62 -8.90
N GLN A 828 -19.59 2.78 -7.77
CA GLN A 828 -19.93 1.68 -6.88
C GLN A 828 -20.72 0.60 -7.62
N ASN A 829 -21.72 0.96 -8.41
CA ASN A 829 -22.58 0.04 -9.15
C ASN A 829 -21.80 -0.80 -10.18
N ILE A 830 -20.72 -0.26 -10.76
CA ILE A 830 -19.82 -1.06 -11.61
C ILE A 830 -19.09 -2.11 -10.77
N GLY A 831 -18.67 -1.74 -9.56
CA GLY A 831 -17.99 -2.63 -8.61
C GLY A 831 -18.89 -3.73 -8.08
N LEU A 832 -20.14 -3.39 -7.73
CA LEU A 832 -21.14 -4.34 -7.27
C LEU A 832 -21.48 -5.40 -8.33
N ARG A 833 -21.59 -5.00 -9.61
CA ARG A 833 -21.82 -5.97 -10.70
C ARG A 833 -20.65 -6.92 -10.87
N TRP A 834 -19.43 -6.39 -10.82
CA TRP A 834 -18.23 -7.22 -10.91
C TRP A 834 -18.14 -8.23 -9.76
N LEU A 835 -18.32 -7.78 -8.51
CA LEU A 835 -18.14 -8.65 -7.35
C LEU A 835 -19.23 -9.72 -7.23
N LEU A 836 -20.46 -9.44 -7.68
CA LEU A 836 -21.59 -10.37 -7.62
C LEU A 836 -21.75 -11.23 -8.88
N GLY A 837 -21.09 -10.90 -9.98
CA GLY A 837 -21.42 -11.48 -11.29
C GLY A 837 -22.83 -11.09 -11.76
N ALA A 838 -23.33 -9.91 -11.37
CA ALA A 838 -24.68 -9.48 -11.67
C ALA A 838 -24.82 -8.91 -13.09
N PHE A 839 -26.01 -9.05 -13.69
CA PHE A 839 -26.34 -8.48 -14.99
C PHE A 839 -26.38 -6.94 -14.95
N LYS A 840 -26.25 -6.31 -16.12
CA LYS A 840 -26.26 -4.83 -16.22
C LYS A 840 -27.55 -4.21 -15.68
N THR A 841 -28.67 -4.89 -15.86
CA THR A 841 -30.03 -4.47 -15.47
C THR A 841 -30.39 -4.83 -14.03
N THR A 842 -29.58 -5.64 -13.33
CA THR A 842 -29.88 -6.05 -11.96
C THR A 842 -30.10 -4.81 -11.07
N PRO A 843 -31.18 -4.76 -10.27
CA PRO A 843 -31.51 -3.58 -9.48
C PRO A 843 -30.40 -3.23 -8.50
N VAL A 844 -30.01 -1.94 -8.45
CA VAL A 844 -28.88 -1.47 -7.64
C VAL A 844 -29.07 -1.79 -6.15
N ARG A 845 -30.28 -1.55 -5.62
CA ARG A 845 -30.57 -1.79 -4.19
C ARG A 845 -30.46 -3.28 -3.83
N SER A 846 -30.83 -4.17 -4.75
CA SER A 846 -30.66 -5.61 -4.60
C SER A 846 -29.18 -5.99 -4.55
N MET A 847 -28.36 -5.42 -5.43
CA MET A 847 -26.91 -5.64 -5.42
C MET A 847 -26.23 -5.11 -4.16
N GLU A 848 -26.63 -3.93 -3.68
CA GLU A 848 -26.12 -3.37 -2.42
C GLU A 848 -26.38 -4.32 -1.25
N HIS A 849 -27.61 -4.83 -1.13
CA HIS A 849 -28.02 -5.77 -0.08
C HIS A 849 -27.20 -7.07 -0.15
N LEU A 850 -27.17 -7.72 -1.32
CA LEU A 850 -26.42 -8.96 -1.56
C LEU A 850 -24.91 -8.81 -1.28
N ALA A 851 -24.33 -7.70 -1.72
CA ALA A 851 -22.91 -7.42 -1.51
C ALA A 851 -22.58 -6.97 -0.08
N SER A 852 -23.60 -6.70 0.74
CA SER A 852 -23.44 -6.08 2.07
C SER A 852 -22.65 -4.76 1.97
N ILE A 853 -22.95 -3.94 0.96
CA ILE A 853 -22.33 -2.63 0.71
C ILE A 853 -23.46 -1.59 0.67
N PRO A 854 -23.50 -0.64 1.62
CA PRO A 854 -24.59 0.33 1.69
C PRO A 854 -24.56 1.33 0.52
N PRO A 855 -25.69 2.01 0.23
CA PRO A 855 -25.72 3.17 -0.65
C PRO A 855 -24.65 4.19 -0.30
N MET A 856 -24.07 4.83 -1.32
CA MET A 856 -22.95 5.76 -1.11
C MET A 856 -23.32 6.89 -0.15
N HIS A 857 -24.51 7.49 -0.26
CA HIS A 857 -24.95 8.56 0.64
C HIS A 857 -25.06 8.12 2.11
N VAL A 858 -25.51 6.89 2.36
CA VAL A 858 -25.55 6.28 3.70
C VAL A 858 -24.13 6.12 4.25
N TYR A 859 -23.21 5.62 3.41
CA TYR A 859 -21.82 5.42 3.82
C TYR A 859 -21.10 6.76 4.12
N LEU A 860 -21.31 7.79 3.30
CA LEU A 860 -20.71 9.12 3.53
C LEU A 860 -21.22 9.76 4.84
N ARG A 861 -22.50 9.57 5.18
CA ARG A 861 -23.04 10.00 6.49
C ARG A 861 -22.37 9.27 7.63
N LYS A 862 -22.20 7.94 7.51
CA LYS A 862 -21.46 7.13 8.48
C LYS A 862 -20.03 7.65 8.69
N LEU A 863 -19.32 7.98 7.61
CA LEU A 863 -17.96 8.55 7.70
C LEU A 863 -17.93 9.87 8.47
N SER A 864 -18.93 10.74 8.26
CA SER A 864 -19.04 12.02 8.97
C SER A 864 -19.28 11.83 10.47
N MET A 865 -20.16 10.90 10.84
CA MET A 865 -20.42 10.58 12.25
C MET A 865 -19.19 9.95 12.92
N ASN A 866 -18.50 9.03 12.23
CA ASN A 866 -17.25 8.45 12.72
C ASN A 866 -16.16 9.50 12.94
N ALA A 867 -16.05 10.48 12.04
CA ALA A 867 -15.10 11.58 12.18
C ALA A 867 -15.45 12.46 13.40
N ALA A 868 -16.72 12.66 13.72
CA ALA A 868 -17.16 13.44 14.87
C ALA A 868 -16.75 12.83 16.23
N ALA A 869 -16.53 11.50 16.30
CA ALA A 869 -16.04 10.83 17.50
C ALA A 869 -14.63 11.27 17.92
N LYS A 870 -13.85 11.87 17.01
CA LYS A 870 -12.47 12.31 17.30
C LYS A 870 -12.39 13.68 17.96
N LEU A 871 -13.44 14.50 17.89
CA LEU A 871 -13.39 15.92 18.27
C LEU A 871 -13.01 16.14 19.75
N ARG A 872 -13.46 15.25 20.65
CA ARG A 872 -13.11 15.26 22.09
C ARG A 872 -11.77 14.58 22.42
N ALA A 873 -11.06 14.07 21.41
CA ALA A 873 -9.75 13.45 21.57
C ALA A 873 -8.61 14.32 21.02
N LEU A 874 -8.93 15.48 20.45
CA LEU A 874 -7.93 16.41 19.94
C LEU A 874 -7.38 17.28 21.08
N PRO A 875 -6.06 17.57 21.09
CA PRO A 875 -5.50 18.60 21.95
C PRO A 875 -6.19 19.95 21.74
N LYS A 876 -6.24 20.79 22.77
CA LYS A 876 -6.90 22.10 22.73
C LYS A 876 -6.30 23.01 21.64
N GLN A 877 -5.00 22.90 21.45
CA GLN A 877 -4.19 23.68 20.53
C GLN A 877 -4.35 23.23 19.07
N ALA A 878 -4.89 22.04 18.81
CA ALA A 878 -5.05 21.54 17.46
C ALA A 878 -5.93 22.48 16.61
N GLU A 879 -5.49 22.81 15.39
CA GLU A 879 -6.17 23.76 14.49
C GLU A 879 -7.65 23.45 14.27
N LEU A 880 -8.00 22.15 14.18
CA LEU A 880 -9.40 21.73 14.05
C LEU A 880 -10.19 21.99 15.34
N ALA A 881 -9.59 21.75 16.51
CA ALA A 881 -10.23 21.90 17.81
C ALA A 881 -10.48 23.39 18.16
N ARG A 882 -9.54 24.27 17.79
CA ARG A 882 -9.63 25.73 17.94
C ARG A 882 -10.83 26.34 17.18
N ARG A 883 -11.18 25.75 16.03
CA ARG A 883 -12.31 26.13 15.15
C ARG A 883 -13.66 25.54 15.55
N LEU A 884 -13.74 24.78 16.66
CA LEU A 884 -15.00 24.24 17.14
C LEU A 884 -15.91 25.36 17.67
N PRO A 885 -17.26 25.16 17.68
CA PRO A 885 -18.20 26.15 18.19
C PRO A 885 -17.94 26.54 19.65
N ALA A 886 -18.40 27.74 20.07
CA ALA A 886 -18.19 28.29 21.41
C ALA A 886 -18.69 27.42 22.58
N SER A 887 -19.59 26.45 22.33
CA SER A 887 -20.02 25.47 23.33
C SER A 887 -18.94 24.44 23.68
N TRP A 888 -17.85 24.37 22.93
CA TRP A 888 -16.74 23.45 23.13
C TRP A 888 -15.62 24.13 23.91
N GLY A 889 -15.11 23.49 24.95
CA GLY A 889 -14.02 24.04 25.78
C GLY A 889 -12.68 24.25 25.04
N THR A 890 -12.56 23.77 23.81
CA THR A 890 -11.41 24.00 22.93
C THR A 890 -11.58 25.19 21.99
N HIS A 891 -12.74 25.85 22.01
CA HIS A 891 -13.00 27.03 21.18
C HIS A 891 -11.98 28.14 21.48
N ASP A 892 -11.33 28.61 20.43
CA ASP A 892 -10.37 29.71 20.51
C ASP A 892 -10.95 30.96 19.85
N LYS A 893 -11.11 32.05 20.60
CA LYS A 893 -11.67 33.31 20.12
C LYS A 893 -10.79 33.98 19.05
N THR A 894 -9.50 33.67 19.01
CA THR A 894 -8.55 34.23 18.03
C THR A 894 -8.69 33.58 16.65
N ALA A 895 -9.26 32.38 16.57
CA ALA A 895 -9.47 31.70 15.30
C ALA A 895 -10.65 32.29 14.49
N ILE A 896 -10.72 31.95 13.20
CA ILE A 896 -11.79 32.42 12.32
C ILE A 896 -13.11 31.70 12.65
N HIS A 897 -14.07 32.44 13.21
CA HIS A 897 -15.41 31.92 13.52
C HIS A 897 -16.54 32.65 12.80
N THR A 898 -17.65 31.94 12.59
CA THR A 898 -18.90 32.49 12.02
C THR A 898 -19.67 33.25 13.12
N ARG A 899 -20.08 34.51 12.87
CA ARG A 899 -21.03 35.21 13.76
C ARG A 899 -22.42 34.56 13.66
N ARG A 900 -23.08 34.28 14.79
CA ARG A 900 -24.46 33.74 14.81
C ARG A 900 -25.41 34.74 14.13
N SER A 901 -25.84 34.44 12.90
CA SER A 901 -26.93 35.15 12.22
C SER A 901 -27.97 34.16 11.72
N LYS A 902 -29.25 34.57 11.60
CA LYS A 902 -30.34 33.72 11.10
C LYS A 902 -30.09 33.22 9.66
N LEU A 903 -29.28 33.93 8.86
CA LEU A 903 -28.85 33.52 7.51
C LEU A 903 -27.76 32.42 7.50
N ALA A 904 -27.08 32.16 8.62
CA ALA A 904 -25.92 31.25 8.69
C ALA A 904 -26.28 29.75 8.68
N ILE A 905 -27.55 29.38 8.89
CA ILE A 905 -27.99 27.98 9.04
C ILE A 905 -27.76 27.18 7.74
N HIS A 906 -27.94 27.79 6.57
CA HIS A 906 -27.78 27.11 5.28
C HIS A 906 -26.33 27.10 4.73
N GLN A 907 -25.39 27.76 5.39
CA GLN A 907 -23.98 27.88 4.97
C GLN A 907 -22.97 27.40 6.03
N GLN A 908 -23.41 26.60 7.00
CA GLN A 908 -22.52 26.06 8.04
C GLN A 908 -21.28 25.38 7.46
N SER A 909 -20.12 25.73 8.04
CA SER A 909 -18.83 25.11 7.71
C SER A 909 -18.84 23.58 7.96
N PRO A 910 -17.94 22.82 7.31
CA PRO A 910 -17.77 21.39 7.58
C PRO A 910 -17.53 21.08 9.06
N ILE A 911 -16.66 21.84 9.74
CA ILE A 911 -16.32 21.64 11.16
C ILE A 911 -17.54 21.83 12.05
N THR A 912 -18.33 22.88 11.82
CA THR A 912 -19.57 23.13 12.60
C THR A 912 -20.56 21.97 12.47
N ARG A 913 -20.67 21.39 11.28
CA ARG A 913 -21.55 20.25 11.04
C ARG A 913 -21.05 18.98 11.71
N LEU A 914 -19.75 18.72 11.66
CA LEU A 914 -19.14 17.61 12.39
C LEU A 914 -19.35 17.77 13.90
N ALA A 915 -19.22 18.99 14.43
CA ALA A 915 -19.47 19.29 15.84
C ALA A 915 -20.92 18.97 16.24
N ASN A 916 -21.90 19.26 15.38
CA ASN A 916 -23.31 18.92 15.62
C ASN A 916 -23.62 17.41 15.62
N LEU A 917 -22.72 16.58 15.06
CA LEU A 917 -22.84 15.12 15.12
C LEU A 917 -22.25 14.53 16.41
N SER A 918 -21.64 15.35 17.26
CA SER A 918 -21.05 14.98 18.55
C SER A 918 -21.56 15.92 19.66
N HIS A 919 -20.90 15.92 20.81
CA HIS A 919 -21.29 16.78 21.94
C HIS A 919 -20.05 17.29 22.71
N PRO A 920 -20.07 18.53 23.24
CA PRO A 920 -18.98 19.06 24.07
C PRO A 920 -18.69 18.23 25.33
N GLN A 921 -19.71 17.61 25.91
CA GLN A 921 -19.60 16.71 27.07
C GLN A 921 -19.55 15.23 26.67
N ALA A 922 -19.24 14.91 25.41
CA ALA A 922 -18.89 13.54 25.05
C ALA A 922 -17.57 13.13 25.72
N GLU A 923 -17.40 11.82 25.89
CA GLU A 923 -16.22 11.22 26.54
C GLU A 923 -14.90 11.81 25.98
N PRO A 924 -14.07 12.44 26.83
CA PRO A 924 -12.75 12.88 26.44
C PRO A 924 -11.80 11.70 26.32
N ARG A 925 -10.87 11.78 25.36
CA ARG A 925 -9.69 10.91 25.34
C ARG A 925 -8.48 11.81 25.39
N ILE A 926 -7.72 11.72 26.48
CA ILE A 926 -6.60 12.60 26.75
C ILE A 926 -5.35 11.96 26.12
N PRO A 927 -4.75 12.58 25.09
CA PRO A 927 -3.49 12.12 24.55
C PRO A 927 -2.32 12.50 25.47
N TYR A 928 -1.16 11.90 25.24
CA TYR A 928 0.09 12.23 25.93
C TYR A 928 0.05 12.13 27.47
N LEU A 929 -0.65 11.13 28.00
CA LEU A 929 -0.70 10.87 29.45
C LEU A 929 0.51 10.09 29.96
N ASN A 930 0.83 8.95 29.33
CA ASN A 930 1.99 8.15 29.69
C ASN A 930 3.16 8.46 28.77
N THR A 931 4.33 8.72 29.35
CA THR A 931 5.54 8.92 28.57
C THR A 931 5.98 7.58 27.97
N PRO A 932 6.62 7.57 26.79
CA PRO A 932 7.02 6.32 26.14
C PRO A 932 7.98 5.45 26.96
N TRP A 933 8.82 6.07 27.79
CA TRP A 933 9.85 5.40 28.60
C TRP A 933 9.36 4.87 29.96
N ILE A 934 8.07 5.05 30.29
CA ILE A 934 7.46 4.45 31.47
C ILE A 934 6.61 3.27 31.01
N PRO A 935 6.88 2.04 31.50
CA PRO A 935 6.08 0.88 31.15
C PRO A 935 4.59 1.11 31.38
N ASP A 936 3.75 0.62 30.48
CA ASP A 936 2.29 0.74 30.66
C ASP A 936 1.88 0.01 31.96
N ASN A 937 2.58 -1.07 32.33
CA ASN A 937 2.43 -1.76 33.61
C ASN A 937 3.72 -1.69 34.45
N PRO A 938 3.80 -0.82 35.47
CA PRO A 938 4.98 -0.71 36.34
C PRO A 938 5.12 -1.91 37.31
N TYR A 939 4.14 -2.81 37.39
CA TYR A 939 4.15 -3.96 38.29
C TYR A 939 3.93 -5.28 37.52
N PRO A 940 4.74 -5.64 36.50
CA PRO A 940 4.45 -6.74 35.59
C PRO A 940 4.33 -8.12 36.26
N GLU A 941 5.03 -8.34 37.38
CA GLU A 941 4.96 -9.60 38.15
C GLU A 941 3.77 -9.66 39.12
N ARG A 942 3.20 -8.51 39.48
CA ARG A 942 2.18 -8.38 40.52
C ARG A 942 0.82 -7.92 40.01
N LEU A 943 0.78 -7.25 38.87
CA LEU A 943 -0.42 -6.90 38.10
C LEU A 943 -0.42 -7.74 36.82
N VAL A 944 -1.15 -8.85 36.82
CA VAL A 944 -1.17 -9.78 35.68
C VAL A 944 -2.49 -9.66 34.93
N LEU A 945 -2.41 -9.40 33.62
CA LEU A 945 -3.57 -9.36 32.73
C LEU A 945 -3.54 -10.61 31.83
N ILE A 946 -4.53 -11.50 31.99
CA ILE A 946 -4.57 -12.81 31.33
C ILE A 946 -5.70 -12.83 30.29
N PRO A 947 -5.43 -12.48 29.01
CA PRO A 947 -6.41 -12.61 27.93
C PRO A 947 -6.54 -14.08 27.47
N TYR A 948 -7.53 -14.36 26.63
CA TYR A 948 -7.65 -15.67 25.98
C TYR A 948 -6.45 -15.96 25.04
N ALA A 949 -5.76 -17.07 25.25
CA ALA A 949 -4.61 -17.48 24.45
C ALA A 949 -5.01 -17.86 23.00
N GLN A 950 -4.77 -16.97 22.04
CA GLN A 950 -4.86 -17.32 20.62
C GLN A 950 -3.55 -17.98 20.17
N GLY A 951 -3.55 -19.31 19.96
CA GLY A 951 -2.55 -19.94 19.09
C GLY A 951 -1.85 -21.22 19.54
N LYS A 952 -2.00 -21.70 20.79
CA LYS A 952 -1.50 -23.03 21.17
C LYS A 952 -2.53 -23.75 22.07
N ALA A 953 -2.91 -24.94 21.63
CA ALA A 953 -3.98 -25.84 22.11
C ALA A 953 -5.43 -25.40 21.83
N LYS A 954 -6.10 -26.14 20.92
CA LYS A 954 -7.57 -26.19 20.80
C LYS A 954 -8.13 -26.88 22.05
N GLY A 955 -8.27 -26.16 23.16
CA GLY A 955 -9.20 -26.57 24.22
C GLY A 955 -10.63 -26.34 23.74
N THR A 956 -11.55 -27.26 23.99
CA THR A 956 -12.97 -26.98 23.77
C THR A 956 -13.44 -25.93 24.79
N ARG A 957 -14.50 -25.16 24.50
CA ARG A 957 -15.07 -24.18 25.45
C ARG A 957 -15.39 -24.80 26.81
N VAL A 958 -15.74 -26.08 26.82
CA VAL A 958 -15.98 -26.89 28.02
C VAL A 958 -14.72 -27.04 28.86
N ASP A 959 -13.57 -27.33 28.24
CA ASP A 959 -12.30 -27.47 28.96
C ASP A 959 -11.84 -26.15 29.58
N THR A 960 -12.01 -25.05 28.84
CA THR A 960 -11.72 -23.70 29.36
C THR A 960 -12.60 -23.36 30.57
N THR A 961 -13.88 -23.74 30.54
CA THR A 961 -14.82 -23.53 31.65
C THR A 961 -14.42 -24.36 32.88
N LYS A 962 -14.08 -25.65 32.69
CA LYS A 962 -13.61 -26.52 33.77
C LYS A 962 -12.34 -25.98 34.43
N ASN A 963 -11.39 -25.51 33.63
CA ASN A 963 -10.16 -24.92 34.13
C ASN A 963 -10.42 -23.62 34.90
N ALA A 964 -11.35 -22.79 34.44
CA ALA A 964 -11.76 -21.57 35.15
C ALA A 964 -12.37 -21.91 36.52
N ASN A 965 -13.29 -22.88 36.61
CA ASN A 965 -13.88 -23.29 37.88
C ASN A 965 -12.83 -23.86 38.85
N ARG A 966 -11.93 -24.72 38.37
CA ARG A 966 -10.81 -25.24 39.21
C ARG A 966 -9.94 -24.13 39.76
N LEU A 967 -9.64 -23.11 38.95
CA LEU A 967 -8.88 -21.95 39.40
C LEU A 967 -9.65 -21.15 40.45
N ILE A 968 -10.94 -20.90 40.22
CA ILE A 968 -11.80 -20.20 41.19
C ILE A 968 -11.83 -20.95 42.53
N ASP A 969 -11.99 -22.27 42.51
CA ASP A 969 -11.98 -23.11 43.71
C ASP A 969 -10.63 -23.02 44.45
N ALA A 970 -9.51 -23.06 43.72
CA ALA A 970 -8.18 -22.89 44.32
C ALA A 970 -8.00 -21.51 44.98
N LEU A 971 -8.39 -20.43 44.30
CA LEU A 971 -8.32 -19.06 44.82
C LEU A 971 -9.18 -18.88 46.08
N VAL A 972 -10.33 -19.56 46.15
CA VAL A 972 -11.21 -19.58 47.32
C VAL A 972 -10.51 -20.23 48.52
N HIS A 973 -9.78 -21.33 48.32
CA HIS A 973 -9.01 -22.00 49.37
C HIS A 973 -7.82 -21.15 49.87
N GLU A 974 -7.18 -20.39 48.98
CA GLU A 974 -6.07 -19.48 49.32
C GLU A 974 -6.51 -18.23 50.09
N GLY A 975 -7.82 -17.96 50.18
CA GLY A 975 -8.34 -16.75 50.80
C GLY A 975 -8.15 -15.49 49.94
N THR A 976 -7.94 -15.66 48.63
CA THR A 976 -7.87 -14.57 47.66
C THR A 976 -9.23 -13.89 47.51
N LEU A 977 -9.25 -12.57 47.35
CA LEU A 977 -10.48 -11.83 47.09
C LEU A 977 -10.85 -11.99 45.60
N VAL A 978 -11.99 -12.61 45.32
CA VAL A 978 -12.39 -12.94 43.94
C VAL A 978 -13.56 -12.08 43.49
N GLY A 979 -13.37 -11.33 42.40
CA GLY A 979 -14.37 -10.48 41.79
C GLY A 979 -14.80 -10.95 40.40
N PHE A 980 -16.05 -10.69 40.02
CA PHE A 980 -16.58 -10.93 38.68
C PHE A 980 -17.24 -9.66 38.17
N ALA A 981 -16.92 -9.23 36.95
CA ALA A 981 -17.45 -8.02 36.33
C ALA A 981 -18.07 -8.32 34.96
N ASP A 982 -19.19 -7.67 34.68
CA ASP A 982 -19.90 -7.78 33.40
C ASP A 982 -20.60 -6.46 33.03
N GLY A 983 -20.92 -6.32 31.74
CA GLY A 983 -21.70 -5.23 31.18
C GLY A 983 -22.83 -5.78 30.31
N SER A 984 -24.01 -5.15 30.42
CA SER A 984 -25.18 -5.52 29.64
C SER A 984 -25.72 -4.33 28.86
N LYS A 985 -26.15 -4.62 27.62
CA LYS A 985 -26.83 -3.69 26.72
C LYS A 985 -28.14 -4.33 26.26
N VAL A 986 -29.24 -3.75 26.72
CA VAL A 986 -30.60 -4.20 26.38
C VAL A 986 -31.31 -3.08 25.62
N VAL A 987 -32.13 -3.46 24.64
CA VAL A 987 -33.03 -2.50 23.96
C VAL A 987 -34.45 -2.82 24.40
N THR A 988 -35.09 -1.91 25.12
CA THR A 988 -36.46 -2.06 25.63
C THR A 988 -37.29 -0.91 25.09
N GLU A 989 -38.41 -1.20 24.42
CA GLU A 989 -39.31 -0.19 23.84
C GLU A 989 -38.61 0.81 22.88
N GLY A 990 -37.53 0.38 22.22
CA GLY A 990 -36.76 1.21 21.31
C GLY A 990 -35.68 2.07 21.99
N GLU A 991 -35.63 2.09 23.32
CA GLU A 991 -34.56 2.75 24.07
C GLU A 991 -33.43 1.78 24.38
N CYS A 992 -32.22 2.17 24.01
CA CYS A 992 -31.02 1.46 24.43
C CYS A 992 -30.77 1.74 25.90
N ARG A 993 -30.65 0.69 26.71
CA ARG A 993 -30.31 0.77 28.12
C ARG A 993 -29.04 -0.03 28.36
N VAL A 994 -28.09 0.58 29.04
CA VAL A 994 -26.77 -0.02 29.28
C VAL A 994 -26.47 0.04 30.76
N GLY A 995 -26.06 -1.09 31.31
CA GLY A 995 -25.78 -1.27 32.72
C GLY A 995 -24.50 -2.05 32.96
N LEU A 996 -23.86 -1.78 34.09
CA LEU A 996 -22.74 -2.54 34.60
C LEU A 996 -23.15 -3.30 35.85
N GLY A 997 -22.48 -4.42 36.10
CA GLY A 997 -22.69 -5.25 37.28
C GLY A 997 -21.42 -5.95 37.71
N PHE A 998 -21.23 -6.07 39.03
CA PHE A 998 -20.14 -6.87 39.56
C PHE A 998 -20.47 -7.48 40.92
N SER A 999 -19.84 -8.61 41.23
CA SER A 999 -19.93 -9.29 42.53
C SER A 999 -18.54 -9.59 43.08
N ILE A 1000 -18.39 -9.50 44.40
CA ILE A 1000 -17.17 -9.73 45.15
C ILE A 1000 -17.40 -10.87 46.12
N THR A 1001 -16.52 -11.86 46.11
CA THR A 1001 -16.60 -13.05 46.93
C THR A 1001 -15.30 -13.24 47.73
N LEU A 1002 -15.43 -13.71 48.96
CA LEU A 1002 -14.32 -14.10 49.82
C LEU A 1002 -14.64 -15.45 50.44
N LYS A 1003 -13.71 -16.42 50.30
CA LYS A 1003 -13.90 -17.81 50.74
C LYS A 1003 -15.24 -18.41 50.26
N GLY A 1004 -15.60 -18.12 49.00
CA GLY A 1004 -16.82 -18.61 48.34
C GLY A 1004 -18.13 -17.91 48.74
N LYS A 1005 -18.10 -16.90 49.63
CA LYS A 1005 -19.30 -16.13 50.02
C LYS A 1005 -19.30 -14.75 49.37
N GLU A 1006 -20.43 -14.32 48.82
CA GLU A 1006 -20.64 -12.94 48.34
C GLU A 1006 -20.57 -11.98 49.53
N ILE A 1007 -19.65 -11.01 49.47
CA ILE A 1007 -19.46 -9.99 50.51
C ILE A 1007 -19.71 -8.57 50.00
N GLY A 1008 -19.89 -8.42 48.69
CA GLY A 1008 -20.25 -7.16 48.06
C GLY A 1008 -20.77 -7.39 46.65
N SER A 1009 -21.70 -6.55 46.23
CA SER A 1009 -22.18 -6.52 44.85
C SER A 1009 -22.68 -5.13 44.50
N HIS A 1010 -22.67 -4.81 43.22
CA HIS A 1010 -23.13 -3.51 42.73
C HIS A 1010 -23.75 -3.65 41.34
N SER A 1011 -24.73 -2.80 41.07
CA SER A 1011 -25.33 -2.64 39.75
C SER A 1011 -25.62 -1.16 39.50
N ARG A 1012 -25.38 -0.69 38.27
CA ARG A 1012 -25.58 0.72 37.92
C ARG A 1012 -25.91 0.90 36.44
N GLY A 1013 -26.86 1.77 36.13
CA GLY A 1013 -27.12 2.22 34.77
C GLY A 1013 -26.13 3.29 34.33
N ILE A 1014 -25.53 3.14 33.13
CA ILE A 1014 -24.56 4.11 32.59
C ILE A 1014 -25.14 5.07 31.55
N GLY A 1015 -26.40 4.86 31.16
CA GLY A 1015 -27.15 5.73 30.27
C GLY A 1015 -27.32 5.23 28.85
N PRO A 1016 -28.26 5.84 28.09
CA PRO A 1016 -28.68 5.33 26.79
C PRO A 1016 -27.71 5.63 25.64
N ARG A 1017 -26.69 6.46 25.89
CA ARG A 1017 -25.67 6.86 24.91
C ARG A 1017 -24.29 6.27 25.22
N ALA A 1018 -24.29 5.02 25.68
CA ALA A 1018 -23.12 4.19 25.91
C ALA A 1018 -23.22 2.86 25.13
N ASP A 1019 -22.13 2.08 25.08
CA ASP A 1019 -22.09 0.74 24.48
C ASP A 1019 -21.62 -0.31 25.51
N ASN A 1020 -21.81 -1.60 25.20
CA ASN A 1020 -21.51 -2.69 26.15
C ASN A 1020 -20.05 -2.66 26.65
N TYR A 1021 -19.13 -2.36 25.74
CA TYR A 1021 -17.71 -2.25 26.05
C TYR A 1021 -17.41 -1.18 27.11
N ASP A 1022 -18.15 -0.06 27.12
CA ASP A 1022 -17.95 0.97 28.14
C ASP A 1022 -18.42 0.47 29.52
N ALA A 1023 -19.52 -0.29 29.54
CA ALA A 1023 -20.07 -0.88 30.76
C ALA A 1023 -19.12 -1.89 31.37
N GLU A 1024 -18.58 -2.81 30.58
CA GLU A 1024 -17.61 -3.81 31.04
C GLU A 1024 -16.32 -3.16 31.55
N MET A 1025 -15.78 -2.16 30.83
CA MET A 1025 -14.59 -1.42 31.27
C MET A 1025 -14.83 -0.71 32.61
N LEU A 1026 -15.98 -0.03 32.76
CA LEU A 1026 -16.37 0.61 34.02
C LEU A 1026 -16.66 -0.41 35.12
N ALA A 1027 -17.22 -1.57 34.80
CA ALA A 1027 -17.48 -2.65 35.74
C ALA A 1027 -16.17 -3.14 36.36
N ILE A 1028 -15.15 -3.41 35.53
CA ILE A 1028 -13.82 -3.84 36.01
C ILE A 1028 -13.19 -2.73 36.87
N ALA A 1029 -13.25 -1.47 36.44
CA ALA A 1029 -12.65 -0.36 37.17
C ALA A 1029 -13.29 -0.12 38.56
N LEU A 1030 -14.62 -0.14 38.64
CA LEU A 1030 -15.35 0.00 39.90
C LEU A 1030 -15.19 -1.22 40.80
N LEU A 1031 -15.20 -2.43 40.22
CA LEU A 1031 -14.92 -3.67 40.94
C LEU A 1031 -13.52 -3.61 41.56
N ALA A 1032 -12.52 -3.15 40.81
CA ALA A 1032 -11.15 -3.01 41.29
C ALA A 1032 -11.06 -2.05 42.49
N GLN A 1033 -11.69 -0.88 42.41
CA GLN A 1033 -11.77 0.05 43.54
C GLN A 1033 -12.38 -0.60 44.80
N ASN A 1034 -13.52 -1.29 44.65
CA ASN A 1034 -14.20 -1.92 45.78
C ASN A 1034 -13.39 -3.08 46.36
N CYS A 1035 -12.78 -3.90 45.50
CA CYS A 1035 -11.89 -4.97 45.92
C CYS A 1035 -10.68 -4.43 46.69
N VAL A 1036 -10.06 -3.34 46.22
CA VAL A 1036 -8.95 -2.69 46.92
C VAL A 1036 -9.37 -2.21 48.31
N ALA A 1037 -10.49 -1.49 48.42
CA ALA A 1037 -10.98 -1.01 49.71
C ALA A 1037 -11.23 -2.16 50.72
N ILE A 1038 -11.90 -3.23 50.28
CA ILE A 1038 -12.15 -4.42 51.11
C ILE A 1038 -10.84 -5.13 51.48
N ALA A 1039 -9.91 -5.23 50.53
CA ALA A 1039 -8.62 -5.88 50.76
C ALA A 1039 -7.78 -5.12 51.80
N GLU A 1040 -7.81 -3.79 51.78
CA GLU A 1040 -7.12 -2.97 52.77
C GLU A 1040 -7.76 -3.07 54.16
N GLU A 1041 -9.09 -2.98 54.24
CA GLU A 1041 -9.84 -3.15 55.49
C GLU A 1041 -9.56 -4.52 56.14
N ARG A 1042 -9.56 -5.58 55.33
CA ARG A 1042 -9.44 -6.97 55.80
C ARG A 1042 -8.02 -7.54 55.72
N ARG A 1043 -7.03 -6.72 55.38
CA ARG A 1043 -5.61 -7.09 55.22
C ARG A 1043 -5.38 -8.28 54.26
N ILE A 1044 -6.13 -8.31 53.16
CA ILE A 1044 -5.99 -9.32 52.10
C ILE A 1044 -4.90 -8.87 51.12
N ARG A 1045 -3.99 -9.77 50.75
CA ARG A 1045 -2.85 -9.47 49.87
C ARG A 1045 -3.14 -9.71 48.39
N SER A 1046 -4.02 -10.65 48.07
CA SER A 1046 -4.26 -11.09 46.69
C SER A 1046 -5.69 -10.76 46.25
N ILE A 1047 -5.81 -10.14 45.08
CA ILE A 1047 -7.08 -9.84 44.41
C ILE A 1047 -7.08 -10.50 43.03
N HIS A 1048 -8.17 -11.18 42.68
CA HIS A 1048 -8.35 -11.78 41.37
C HIS A 1048 -9.72 -11.38 40.80
N ILE A 1049 -9.72 -10.69 39.65
CA ILE A 1049 -10.92 -10.28 38.94
C ILE A 1049 -11.09 -11.07 37.65
N PHE A 1050 -12.32 -11.52 37.41
CA PHE A 1050 -12.72 -12.17 36.18
C PHE A 1050 -13.65 -11.30 35.35
N SER A 1051 -13.47 -11.34 34.03
CA SER A 1051 -14.38 -10.73 33.04
C SER A 1051 -14.42 -11.61 31.79
N ASP A 1052 -15.54 -11.65 31.09
CA ASP A 1052 -15.66 -12.38 29.82
C ASP A 1052 -15.35 -11.53 28.57
N ASN A 1053 -15.02 -10.25 28.74
CA ASN A 1053 -14.59 -9.41 27.62
C ASN A 1053 -13.07 -9.33 27.50
N GLN A 1054 -12.53 -10.08 26.54
CA GLN A 1054 -11.09 -10.10 26.26
C GLN A 1054 -10.52 -8.72 25.91
N SER A 1055 -11.26 -7.89 25.18
CA SER A 1055 -10.80 -6.55 24.80
C SER A 1055 -10.71 -5.62 26.01
N ALA A 1056 -11.62 -5.77 26.99
CA ALA A 1056 -11.57 -5.01 28.24
C ALA A 1056 -10.35 -5.43 29.08
N VAL A 1057 -10.15 -6.74 29.28
CA VAL A 1057 -8.99 -7.30 30.01
C VAL A 1057 -7.66 -6.81 29.43
N MET A 1058 -7.52 -6.78 28.10
CA MET A 1058 -6.27 -6.32 27.45
C MET A 1058 -6.04 -4.80 27.57
N THR A 1059 -7.09 -4.02 27.82
CA THR A 1059 -7.03 -2.54 27.68
C THR A 1059 -7.14 -1.82 29.03
N ILE A 1060 -7.68 -2.45 30.08
CA ILE A 1060 -8.05 -1.80 31.35
C ILE A 1060 -6.87 -1.14 32.08
N ASN A 1061 -5.64 -1.59 31.88
CA ASN A 1061 -4.47 -0.93 32.47
C ASN A 1061 -3.82 0.10 31.52
N SER A 1062 -4.29 0.26 30.28
CA SER A 1062 -3.62 1.11 29.30
C SER A 1062 -3.84 2.60 29.58
N PRO A 1063 -2.78 3.42 29.61
CA PRO A 1063 -2.90 4.87 29.72
C PRO A 1063 -3.08 5.56 28.36
N LYS A 1064 -2.95 4.81 27.24
CA LYS A 1064 -3.02 5.33 25.87
C LYS A 1064 -4.43 5.87 25.56
N ALA A 1065 -4.55 6.75 24.57
CA ALA A 1065 -5.84 7.28 24.16
C ALA A 1065 -6.69 6.20 23.46
N HIS A 1066 -7.70 5.67 24.14
CA HIS A 1066 -8.64 4.68 23.61
C HIS A 1066 -10.08 4.94 24.09
N PRO A 1067 -11.13 4.34 23.49
CA PRO A 1067 -12.48 4.42 24.03
C PRO A 1067 -12.57 3.79 25.43
N ALA A 1068 -13.35 4.36 26.34
CA ALA A 1068 -13.38 4.03 27.78
C ALA A 1068 -12.05 4.29 28.53
N GLN A 1069 -11.21 5.22 28.07
CA GLN A 1069 -9.93 5.56 28.74
C GLN A 1069 -10.13 5.98 30.19
N TYR A 1070 -11.24 6.66 30.50
CA TYR A 1070 -11.58 7.03 31.88
C TYR A 1070 -11.57 5.83 32.83
N ALA A 1071 -12.15 4.69 32.40
CA ALA A 1071 -12.17 3.48 33.22
C ALA A 1071 -10.76 2.94 33.46
N SER A 1072 -9.88 2.98 32.45
CA SER A 1072 -8.49 2.55 32.61
C SER A 1072 -7.71 3.44 33.57
N LEU A 1073 -7.88 4.76 33.48
CA LEU A 1073 -7.22 5.69 34.40
C LEU A 1073 -7.70 5.49 35.84
N PHE A 1074 -9.01 5.28 36.02
CA PHE A 1074 -9.62 5.01 37.32
C PHE A 1074 -9.16 3.68 37.93
N PHE A 1075 -9.06 2.63 37.11
CA PHE A 1075 -8.50 1.34 37.51
C PHE A 1075 -7.06 1.49 37.98
N ARG A 1076 -6.23 2.18 37.18
CA ARG A 1076 -4.81 2.42 37.50
C ARG A 1076 -4.64 3.17 38.81
N GLU A 1077 -5.41 4.24 39.02
CA GLU A 1077 -5.35 5.05 40.24
C GLU A 1077 -5.46 4.17 41.51
N HIS A 1078 -6.44 3.27 41.55
CA HIS A 1078 -6.68 2.43 42.72
C HIS A 1078 -5.72 1.23 42.79
N VAL A 1079 -5.53 0.52 41.68
CA VAL A 1079 -4.73 -0.71 41.67
C VAL A 1079 -3.24 -0.41 41.83
N HIS A 1080 -2.73 0.65 41.21
CA HIS A 1080 -1.33 1.02 41.36
C HIS A 1080 -1.05 1.52 42.78
N ALA A 1081 -1.95 2.31 43.38
CA ALA A 1081 -1.84 2.72 44.78
C ALA A 1081 -1.83 1.50 45.72
N PHE A 1082 -2.74 0.54 45.51
CA PHE A 1082 -2.80 -0.70 46.29
C PHE A 1082 -1.48 -1.48 46.23
N LEU A 1083 -0.91 -1.63 45.03
CA LEU A 1083 0.34 -2.37 44.80
C LEU A 1083 1.59 -1.60 45.25
N ALA A 1084 1.55 -0.27 45.27
CA ALA A 1084 2.66 0.57 45.74
C ALA A 1084 2.85 0.46 47.26
N ASN A 1085 1.76 0.31 48.02
CA ASN A 1085 1.77 0.32 49.49
C ASN A 1085 2.41 -0.93 50.13
N ASP A 1086 2.42 -2.08 49.44
CA ASP A 1086 2.97 -3.33 49.97
C ASP A 1086 3.43 -4.25 48.81
N SER A 1087 4.69 -4.68 48.87
CA SER A 1087 5.34 -5.50 47.84
C SER A 1087 4.80 -6.93 47.77
N SER A 1088 4.14 -7.42 48.83
CA SER A 1088 3.51 -8.74 48.87
C SER A 1088 2.13 -8.79 48.22
N ARG A 1089 1.57 -7.63 47.84
CA ARG A 1089 0.25 -7.54 47.22
C ARG A 1089 0.29 -7.92 45.75
N THR A 1090 -0.74 -8.66 45.30
CA THR A 1090 -0.93 -9.08 43.91
C THR A 1090 -2.35 -8.78 43.42
N PHE A 1091 -2.47 -8.55 42.12
CA PHE A 1091 -3.70 -8.21 41.45
C PHE A 1091 -3.74 -8.88 40.06
N THR A 1092 -4.76 -9.70 39.81
CA THR A 1092 -4.92 -10.39 38.53
C THR A 1092 -6.24 -10.00 37.88
N VAL A 1093 -6.22 -9.73 36.58
CA VAL A 1093 -7.44 -9.59 35.76
C VAL A 1093 -7.39 -10.67 34.68
N GLN A 1094 -8.33 -11.61 34.73
CA GLN A 1094 -8.33 -12.78 33.86
C GLN A 1094 -9.61 -12.90 33.06
N TRP A 1095 -9.44 -13.24 31.78
CA TRP A 1095 -10.54 -13.58 30.90
C TRP A 1095 -11.15 -14.95 31.24
N ILE A 1096 -12.48 -15.05 31.22
CA ILE A 1096 -13.23 -16.31 31.33
C ILE A 1096 -14.29 -16.43 30.23
N PRO A 1097 -14.74 -17.65 29.88
CA PRO A 1097 -15.79 -17.81 28.88
C PRO A 1097 -17.16 -17.37 29.43
N GLY A 1098 -17.77 -16.35 28.82
CA GLY A 1098 -19.12 -15.89 29.14
C GLY A 1098 -20.20 -16.97 28.92
N HIS A 1099 -21.39 -16.82 29.50
CA HIS A 1099 -22.53 -17.75 29.38
C HIS A 1099 -22.19 -19.26 29.44
N SER A 1100 -21.21 -19.63 30.27
CA SER A 1100 -20.71 -21.02 30.36
C SER A 1100 -21.04 -21.68 31.71
N GLY A 1101 -21.98 -21.12 32.46
CA GLY A 1101 -22.42 -21.69 33.74
C GLY A 1101 -21.49 -21.42 34.93
N ILE A 1102 -20.59 -20.44 34.83
CA ILE A 1102 -19.72 -20.02 35.95
C ILE A 1102 -20.57 -19.15 36.91
N PRO A 1103 -20.80 -19.58 38.17
CA PRO A 1103 -21.76 -18.90 39.06
C PRO A 1103 -21.47 -17.42 39.28
N GLY A 1104 -20.21 -17.04 39.51
CA GLY A 1104 -19.81 -15.65 39.70
C GLY A 1104 -20.02 -14.78 38.45
N ASN A 1105 -19.73 -15.31 37.26
CA ASN A 1105 -19.99 -14.59 36.00
C ASN A 1105 -21.49 -14.42 35.74
N ASN A 1106 -22.28 -15.47 35.97
CA ASN A 1106 -23.74 -15.41 35.84
C ASN A 1106 -24.35 -14.39 36.81
N ARG A 1107 -23.77 -14.27 38.02
CA ARG A 1107 -24.15 -13.25 39.00
C ARG A 1107 -23.82 -11.84 38.51
N ALA A 1108 -22.62 -11.61 37.98
CA ALA A 1108 -22.24 -10.33 37.39
C ALA A 1108 -23.12 -9.95 36.19
N ASP A 1109 -23.42 -10.89 35.28
CA ASP A 1109 -24.37 -10.72 34.16
C ASP A 1109 -25.76 -10.33 34.67
N SER A 1110 -26.29 -11.06 35.66
CA SER A 1110 -27.57 -10.73 36.30
C SER A 1110 -27.59 -9.31 36.89
N LEU A 1111 -26.52 -8.91 37.57
CA LEU A 1111 -26.38 -7.56 38.12
C LEU A 1111 -26.25 -6.51 37.02
N ALA A 1112 -25.57 -6.80 35.91
CA ALA A 1112 -25.46 -5.88 34.78
C ALA A 1112 -26.82 -5.67 34.10
N ASN A 1113 -27.61 -6.74 33.96
CA ASN A 1113 -28.98 -6.68 33.48
C ASN A 1113 -29.90 -5.86 34.41
N LEU A 1114 -29.76 -6.01 35.74
CA LEU A 1114 -30.44 -5.15 36.72
C LEU A 1114 -30.01 -3.68 36.58
N GLY A 1115 -28.71 -3.45 36.41
CA GLY A 1115 -28.15 -2.11 36.17
C GLY A 1115 -28.70 -1.47 34.90
N ALA A 1116 -28.93 -2.24 33.85
CA ALA A 1116 -29.53 -1.75 32.61
C ALA A 1116 -31.02 -1.37 32.79
N GLN A 1117 -31.70 -1.90 33.80
CA GLN A 1117 -33.08 -1.55 34.13
C GLN A 1117 -33.17 -0.38 35.13
N ALA A 1118 -32.09 -0.10 35.85
CA ALA A 1118 -32.03 1.00 36.83
C ALA A 1118 -32.02 2.38 36.16
N VAL A 1119 -32.37 3.41 36.94
CA VAL A 1119 -32.26 4.81 36.49
C VAL A 1119 -30.79 5.12 36.17
N PRO A 1120 -30.48 5.56 34.94
CA PRO A 1120 -29.10 5.75 34.53
C PRO A 1120 -28.46 6.97 35.18
N THR A 1121 -27.20 6.82 35.57
CA THR A 1121 -26.31 7.91 36.00
C THR A 1121 -25.14 8.04 35.01
N PRO A 1122 -25.34 8.73 33.87
CA PRO A 1122 -24.32 8.82 32.83
C PRO A 1122 -23.13 9.67 33.27
N LEU A 1123 -21.92 9.16 33.02
CA LEU A 1123 -20.66 9.90 33.27
C LEU A 1123 -20.42 10.99 32.21
N PHE A 1124 -20.91 10.77 30.99
CA PHE A 1124 -20.74 11.64 29.84
C PHE A 1124 -22.07 11.74 29.10
N ASP A 1125 -22.28 12.81 28.30
CA ASP A 1125 -23.46 12.90 27.43
C ASP A 1125 -23.53 11.69 26.47
N ARG A 1126 -22.37 11.24 25.99
CA ARG A 1126 -22.21 10.07 25.14
C ARG A 1126 -20.79 9.54 25.16
N THR A 1127 -20.63 8.24 25.01
CA THR A 1127 -19.32 7.60 24.93
C THR A 1127 -18.76 7.56 23.51
N ALA A 1128 -17.46 7.38 23.39
CA ALA A 1128 -16.77 7.29 22.11
C ALA A 1128 -17.16 6.06 21.28
N THR A 1129 -17.36 4.92 21.94
CA THR A 1129 -17.82 3.69 21.32
C THR A 1129 -19.25 3.86 20.80
N TRP A 1130 -20.13 4.48 21.60
CA TRP A 1130 -21.51 4.76 21.19
C TRP A 1130 -21.58 5.61 19.94
N ILE A 1131 -20.76 6.67 19.80
CA ILE A 1131 -20.77 7.50 18.57
C ILE A 1131 -20.49 6.65 17.32
N LYS A 1132 -19.53 5.71 17.39
CA LYS A 1132 -19.19 4.81 16.28
C LYS A 1132 -20.25 3.71 16.06
N SER A 1133 -20.82 3.20 17.14
CA SER A 1133 -21.89 2.19 17.15
C SER A 1133 -23.16 2.78 16.52
N ASN A 1134 -23.61 3.92 17.04
CA ASN A 1134 -24.72 4.72 16.52
C ASN A 1134 -24.51 5.13 15.05
N ALA A 1135 -23.28 5.47 14.63
CA ALA A 1135 -23.00 5.71 13.21
C ALA A 1135 -23.27 4.49 12.33
N SER A 1136 -23.02 3.28 12.86
CA SER A 1136 -23.32 2.02 12.17
C SER A 1136 -24.81 1.69 12.20
N ASP A 1137 -25.50 1.93 13.32
CA ASP A 1137 -26.94 1.71 13.46
C ASP A 1137 -27.77 2.70 12.63
N THR A 1138 -27.47 3.99 12.72
CA THR A 1138 -28.08 5.02 11.86
C THR A 1138 -27.90 4.69 10.38
N ALA A 1139 -26.72 4.18 10.00
CA ALA A 1139 -26.46 3.76 8.62
C ALA A 1139 -27.29 2.53 8.24
N ARG A 1140 -27.43 1.55 9.15
CA ARG A 1140 -28.26 0.36 8.95
C ARG A 1140 -29.73 0.74 8.80
N GLU A 1141 -30.27 1.58 9.69
CA GLU A 1141 -31.65 2.05 9.64
C GLU A 1141 -31.94 2.84 8.37
N ALA A 1142 -31.08 3.82 8.03
CA ALA A 1142 -31.21 4.57 6.78
C ALA A 1142 -31.19 3.66 5.56
N TRP A 1143 -30.37 2.62 5.59
CA TRP A 1143 -30.32 1.64 4.51
C TRP A 1143 -31.57 0.75 4.45
N ILE A 1144 -32.11 0.30 5.59
CA ILE A 1144 -33.38 -0.42 5.66
C ILE A 1144 -34.51 0.43 5.05
N GLN A 1145 -34.57 1.72 5.36
CA GLN A 1145 -35.57 2.62 4.77
C GLN A 1145 -35.42 2.72 3.24
N VAL A 1146 -34.19 2.92 2.75
CA VAL A 1146 -33.91 2.94 1.30
C VAL A 1146 -34.27 1.61 0.63
N TRP A 1147 -34.03 0.49 1.31
CA TRP A 1147 -34.37 -0.86 0.83
C TRP A 1147 -35.87 -1.07 0.72
N ASN A 1148 -36.62 -0.71 1.77
CA ASN A 1148 -38.08 -0.88 1.81
C ASN A 1148 -38.80 0.00 0.78
N GLN A 1149 -38.30 1.20 0.53
CA GLN A 1149 -38.86 2.13 -0.46
C GLN A 1149 -38.52 1.78 -1.92
N SER A 1150 -37.60 0.83 -2.16
CA SER A 1150 -37.16 0.47 -3.52
C SER A 1150 -38.24 -0.30 -4.27
N LYS A 1151 -38.92 0.31 -5.25
CA LYS A 1151 -39.91 -0.40 -6.09
C LYS A 1151 -39.27 -1.50 -6.94
N CYS A 1152 -38.10 -1.24 -7.52
CA CYS A 1152 -37.40 -2.17 -8.42
C CYS A 1152 -36.83 -3.43 -7.74
N SER A 1153 -36.94 -3.55 -6.41
CA SER A 1153 -36.39 -4.69 -5.64
C SER A 1153 -37.46 -5.57 -5.01
N GLU A 1154 -38.72 -5.44 -5.44
CA GLU A 1154 -39.84 -6.20 -4.89
C GLU A 1154 -39.65 -7.71 -5.01
N HIS A 1155 -39.27 -8.20 -6.21
CA HIS A 1155 -38.95 -9.62 -6.41
C HIS A 1155 -37.84 -10.08 -5.45
N THR A 1156 -36.77 -9.30 -5.32
CA THR A 1156 -35.66 -9.62 -4.43
C THR A 1156 -36.08 -9.71 -2.97
N ARG A 1157 -36.99 -8.86 -2.49
CA ARG A 1157 -37.50 -8.92 -1.11
C ARG A 1157 -38.17 -10.25 -0.78
N ARG A 1158 -38.82 -10.90 -1.75
CA ARG A 1158 -39.45 -12.22 -1.56
C ARG A 1158 -38.40 -13.32 -1.27
N PHE A 1159 -37.22 -13.19 -1.87
CA PHE A 1159 -36.11 -14.14 -1.73
C PHE A 1159 -34.97 -13.63 -0.84
N MET A 1160 -35.19 -12.53 -0.12
CA MET A 1160 -34.29 -11.97 0.90
C MET A 1160 -35.12 -11.37 2.04
N PRO A 1161 -35.67 -12.22 2.93
CA PRO A 1161 -36.53 -11.76 4.02
C PRO A 1161 -35.74 -10.97 5.08
N ASN A 1162 -34.42 -11.18 5.16
CA ASN A 1162 -33.56 -10.50 6.13
C ASN A 1162 -33.27 -9.04 5.72
N PRO A 1163 -33.26 -8.09 6.67
CA PRO A 1163 -32.90 -6.70 6.39
C PRO A 1163 -31.43 -6.57 5.95
N PRO A 1164 -31.08 -5.50 5.20
CA PRO A 1164 -29.71 -5.26 4.79
C PRO A 1164 -28.76 -5.12 5.98
N SER A 1165 -27.52 -5.60 5.82
CA SER A 1165 -26.50 -5.60 6.87
C SER A 1165 -25.15 -5.14 6.34
N LEU A 1166 -24.39 -4.44 7.20
CA LEU A 1166 -23.00 -4.06 6.93
C LEU A 1166 -22.03 -5.25 7.05
N LYS A 1167 -22.43 -6.31 7.76
CA LYS A 1167 -21.72 -7.59 7.82
C LYS A 1167 -21.98 -8.35 6.53
N ILE A 1168 -20.95 -9.01 6.01
CA ILE A 1168 -21.08 -9.83 4.80
C ILE A 1168 -22.19 -10.87 4.99
N ASN A 1169 -23.03 -11.05 3.96
CA ASN A 1169 -24.06 -12.07 3.97
C ASN A 1169 -23.43 -13.45 4.26
N ALA A 1170 -24.05 -14.22 5.16
CA ALA A 1170 -23.56 -15.52 5.60
C ALA A 1170 -23.26 -16.46 4.42
N VAL A 1171 -24.03 -16.36 3.34
CA VAL A 1171 -23.88 -17.16 2.11
C VAL A 1171 -22.52 -16.97 1.43
N PHE A 1172 -21.88 -15.82 1.63
CA PHE A 1172 -20.56 -15.51 1.08
C PHE A 1172 -19.46 -15.50 2.15
N ALA A 1173 -19.77 -15.78 3.42
CA ALA A 1173 -18.84 -15.58 4.53
C ALA A 1173 -17.98 -16.83 4.81
N LYS A 1174 -18.65 -17.97 5.03
CA LYS A 1174 -18.05 -19.26 5.41
C LYS A 1174 -18.18 -20.21 4.22
N ASP A 1175 -17.05 -20.78 3.78
CA ASP A 1175 -16.96 -21.67 2.61
C ASP A 1175 -17.66 -21.09 1.37
N PRO A 1176 -17.18 -19.94 0.86
CA PRO A 1176 -17.91 -19.20 -0.17
C PRO A 1176 -18.03 -20.03 -1.45
N PRO A 1177 -19.23 -20.06 -2.08
CA PRO A 1177 -19.45 -20.83 -3.29
C PRO A 1177 -18.56 -20.36 -4.45
N SER A 1178 -18.43 -21.21 -5.46
CA SER A 1178 -17.72 -20.86 -6.69
C SER A 1178 -18.34 -19.60 -7.33
N CYS A 1179 -17.58 -18.92 -8.18
CA CYS A 1179 -18.03 -17.68 -8.82
C CYS A 1179 -19.29 -17.92 -9.68
N GLN A 1180 -19.34 -19.02 -10.42
CA GLN A 1180 -20.49 -19.45 -11.21
C GLN A 1180 -21.73 -19.66 -10.33
N VAL A 1181 -21.59 -20.39 -9.22
CA VAL A 1181 -22.70 -20.68 -8.30
C VAL A 1181 -23.18 -19.39 -7.62
N SER A 1182 -22.25 -18.51 -7.22
CA SER A 1182 -22.57 -17.19 -6.67
C SER A 1182 -23.39 -16.33 -7.64
N SER A 1183 -22.97 -16.29 -8.92
CA SER A 1183 -23.67 -15.56 -9.98
C SER A 1183 -25.07 -16.11 -10.21
N ARG A 1184 -25.23 -17.44 -10.29
CA ARG A 1184 -26.54 -18.11 -10.44
C ARG A 1184 -27.45 -17.88 -9.23
N LEU A 1185 -26.88 -17.86 -8.03
CA LEU A 1185 -27.62 -17.48 -6.81
C LEU A 1185 -28.12 -16.02 -6.89
N VAL A 1186 -27.28 -15.10 -7.38
CA VAL A 1186 -27.68 -13.69 -7.59
C VAL A 1186 -28.79 -13.60 -8.65
N GLN A 1187 -28.70 -14.36 -9.74
CA GLN A 1187 -29.76 -14.44 -10.76
C GLN A 1187 -31.08 -14.92 -10.16
N LEU A 1188 -31.05 -16.00 -9.37
CA LEU A 1188 -32.21 -16.55 -8.67
C LEU A 1188 -32.85 -15.54 -7.73
N ILE A 1189 -32.05 -14.94 -6.85
CA ILE A 1189 -32.55 -13.99 -5.85
C ILE A 1189 -33.10 -12.71 -6.50
N THR A 1190 -32.53 -12.28 -7.63
CA THR A 1190 -32.95 -11.03 -8.27
C THR A 1190 -33.99 -11.22 -9.37
N GLY A 1191 -34.22 -12.45 -9.84
CA GLY A 1191 -35.03 -12.74 -11.02
C GLY A 1191 -34.40 -12.29 -12.33
N HIS A 1192 -33.16 -11.79 -12.30
CA HIS A 1192 -32.43 -11.32 -13.49
C HIS A 1192 -31.44 -12.39 -13.93
N GLY A 1193 -31.95 -13.42 -14.61
CA GLY A 1193 -31.18 -14.60 -15.04
C GLY A 1193 -31.65 -15.14 -16.39
N PHE A 1194 -31.08 -16.27 -16.80
CA PHE A 1194 -31.45 -16.95 -18.05
C PHE A 1194 -32.77 -17.73 -17.92
N TYR A 1195 -33.87 -17.02 -17.62
CA TYR A 1195 -35.23 -17.56 -17.55
C TYR A 1195 -36.09 -16.90 -18.63
N GLY A 1196 -37.05 -17.63 -19.20
CA GLY A 1196 -38.00 -17.12 -20.19
C GLY A 1196 -38.63 -15.78 -19.80
N GLU A 1197 -39.13 -15.63 -18.57
CA GLU A 1197 -39.73 -14.38 -18.07
C GLU A 1197 -38.80 -13.16 -18.20
N TYR A 1198 -37.51 -13.34 -17.88
CA TYR A 1198 -36.54 -12.27 -17.95
C TYR A 1198 -36.03 -12.05 -19.39
N ARG A 1199 -35.83 -13.13 -20.16
CA ARG A 1199 -35.38 -13.07 -21.56
C ARG A 1199 -36.39 -12.38 -22.47
N ALA A 1200 -37.69 -12.61 -22.26
CA ALA A 1200 -38.78 -12.00 -23.01
C ALA A 1200 -38.69 -10.46 -23.09
N ARG A 1201 -38.07 -9.82 -22.08
CA ARG A 1201 -37.86 -8.37 -22.05
C ARG A 1201 -36.89 -7.85 -23.11
N PHE A 1202 -36.00 -8.70 -23.61
CA PHE A 1202 -34.97 -8.36 -24.61
C PHE A 1202 -35.17 -9.11 -25.92
N PHE A 1203 -35.78 -10.29 -25.86
CA PHE A 1203 -36.01 -11.19 -26.98
C PHE A 1203 -37.48 -11.65 -26.99
N PRO A 1204 -38.43 -10.78 -27.37
CA PRO A 1204 -39.87 -11.06 -27.25
C PRO A 1204 -40.36 -12.18 -28.19
N ASN A 1205 -39.58 -12.54 -29.20
CA ASN A 1205 -39.92 -13.56 -30.21
C ASN A 1205 -39.30 -14.93 -29.90
N GLU A 1206 -38.50 -15.05 -28.84
CA GLU A 1206 -37.97 -16.35 -28.41
C GLU A 1206 -39.01 -17.11 -27.56
N ASP A 1207 -39.03 -18.43 -27.69
CA ASP A 1207 -39.90 -19.27 -26.87
C ASP A 1207 -39.54 -19.13 -25.38
N THR A 1208 -40.53 -18.72 -24.57
CA THR A 1208 -40.40 -18.54 -23.12
C THR A 1208 -40.86 -19.76 -22.32
N SER A 1209 -41.41 -20.76 -23.00
CA SER A 1209 -41.98 -21.95 -22.38
C SER A 1209 -40.89 -22.88 -21.83
N CYS A 1210 -41.25 -23.69 -20.84
CA CYS A 1210 -40.40 -24.76 -20.37
C CYS A 1210 -40.70 -26.04 -21.14
N THR A 1211 -39.69 -26.85 -21.41
CA THR A 1211 -39.84 -28.18 -22.04
C THR A 1211 -40.71 -29.15 -21.24
N CYS A 1212 -41.02 -28.85 -19.98
CA CYS A 1212 -41.99 -29.60 -19.19
C CYS A 1212 -43.47 -29.23 -19.45
N GLY A 1213 -43.74 -28.28 -20.35
CA GLY A 1213 -45.08 -27.83 -20.72
C GLY A 1213 -45.56 -26.54 -20.04
N GLU A 1214 -44.76 -25.94 -19.14
CA GLU A 1214 -45.10 -24.65 -18.53
C GLU A 1214 -45.00 -23.51 -19.55
N ALA A 1215 -46.02 -22.65 -19.63
CA ALA A 1215 -46.08 -21.57 -20.62
C ALA A 1215 -44.96 -20.52 -20.46
N ILE A 1216 -44.51 -20.27 -19.23
CA ILE A 1216 -43.45 -19.28 -18.94
C ILE A 1216 -42.48 -19.83 -17.90
N GLN A 1217 -41.21 -19.88 -18.26
CA GLN A 1217 -40.11 -20.17 -17.34
C GLN A 1217 -39.92 -19.04 -16.33
N THR A 1218 -40.26 -19.29 -15.06
CA THR A 1218 -40.06 -18.37 -13.93
C THR A 1218 -39.15 -18.96 -12.85
N VAL A 1219 -38.60 -18.12 -11.97
CA VAL A 1219 -37.82 -18.60 -10.80
C VAL A 1219 -38.65 -19.52 -9.89
N PRO A 1220 -39.89 -19.16 -9.49
CA PRO A 1220 -40.75 -20.07 -8.74
C PRO A 1220 -41.02 -21.40 -9.45
N HIS A 1221 -41.26 -21.37 -10.77
CA HIS A 1221 -41.46 -22.59 -11.54
C HIS A 1221 -40.25 -23.54 -11.39
N TYR A 1222 -39.04 -23.06 -11.65
CA TYR A 1222 -37.85 -23.92 -11.55
C TYR A 1222 -37.50 -24.37 -10.13
N LEU A 1223 -37.73 -23.52 -9.12
CA LEU A 1223 -37.40 -23.87 -7.73
C LEU A 1223 -38.41 -24.83 -7.10
N PHE A 1224 -39.69 -24.71 -7.45
CA PHE A 1224 -40.77 -25.32 -6.65
C PHE A 1224 -41.66 -26.30 -7.44
N GLN A 1225 -41.72 -26.21 -8.77
CA GLN A 1225 -42.75 -26.91 -9.56
C GLN A 1225 -42.18 -27.78 -10.69
N CYS A 1226 -41.12 -27.34 -11.37
CA CYS A 1226 -40.62 -27.93 -12.61
C CYS A 1226 -40.19 -29.41 -12.46
N PRO A 1227 -40.75 -30.36 -13.21
CA PRO A 1227 -40.32 -31.77 -13.15
C PRO A 1227 -38.81 -31.97 -13.43
N HIS A 1228 -38.20 -31.14 -14.28
CA HIS A 1228 -36.77 -31.24 -14.60
C HIS A 1228 -35.83 -30.98 -13.41
N THR A 1229 -36.31 -30.30 -12.35
CA THR A 1229 -35.51 -30.03 -11.14
C THR A 1229 -35.95 -30.87 -9.95
N GLU A 1230 -36.89 -31.79 -10.13
CA GLU A 1230 -37.46 -32.61 -9.05
C GLU A 1230 -36.40 -33.43 -8.31
N ALA A 1231 -35.51 -34.08 -9.06
CA ALA A 1231 -34.44 -34.89 -8.50
C ALA A 1231 -33.52 -34.06 -7.57
N GLN A 1232 -33.30 -32.78 -7.85
CA GLN A 1232 -32.47 -31.88 -7.02
C GLN A 1232 -33.26 -31.20 -5.89
N ARG A 1233 -34.60 -31.07 -6.01
CA ARG A 1233 -35.44 -30.42 -4.98
C ARG A 1233 -35.35 -31.08 -3.61
N HIS A 1234 -34.93 -32.33 -3.52
CA HIS A 1234 -34.70 -33.02 -2.24
C HIS A 1234 -33.74 -32.26 -1.29
N TYR A 1235 -32.78 -31.49 -1.84
CA TYR A 1235 -31.92 -30.63 -1.02
C TYR A 1235 -32.71 -29.54 -0.28
N LEU A 1236 -33.73 -28.98 -0.94
CA LEU A 1236 -34.59 -27.92 -0.41
C LEU A 1236 -35.64 -28.49 0.55
N THR A 1237 -36.34 -29.55 0.14
CA THR A 1237 -37.43 -30.16 0.94
C THR A 1237 -36.95 -30.74 2.26
N ARG A 1238 -35.68 -31.16 2.35
CA ARG A 1238 -35.05 -31.59 3.61
C ARG A 1238 -34.96 -30.47 4.66
N ILE A 1239 -34.89 -29.20 4.23
CA ILE A 1239 -34.82 -28.04 5.13
C ILE A 1239 -36.20 -27.41 5.33
N SER A 1240 -37.00 -27.33 4.27
CA SER A 1240 -38.37 -26.80 4.28
C SER A 1240 -39.25 -27.74 3.46
N PRO A 1241 -39.96 -28.69 4.08
CA PRO A 1241 -40.81 -29.66 3.36
C PRO A 1241 -41.88 -28.99 2.48
N ASP A 1242 -42.36 -27.83 2.93
CA ASP A 1242 -43.31 -26.95 2.25
C ASP A 1242 -42.65 -25.95 1.27
N LEU A 1243 -41.33 -26.02 1.12
CA LEU A 1243 -40.52 -25.14 0.27
C LEU A 1243 -40.67 -23.64 0.56
N ASN A 1244 -40.93 -23.28 1.82
CA ASN A 1244 -41.11 -21.89 2.24
C ASN A 1244 -39.89 -21.01 1.92
N PRO A 1245 -40.01 -19.99 1.03
CA PRO A 1245 -38.90 -19.13 0.66
C PRO A 1245 -38.28 -18.37 1.85
N ALA A 1246 -39.07 -18.03 2.87
CA ALA A 1246 -38.54 -17.35 4.05
C ALA A 1246 -37.60 -18.25 4.85
N ILE A 1247 -37.86 -19.55 4.93
CA ILE A 1247 -36.99 -20.53 5.60
C ILE A 1247 -35.76 -20.82 4.74
N LEU A 1248 -35.97 -21.06 3.44
CA LEU A 1248 -34.92 -21.40 2.50
C LEU A 1248 -33.91 -20.25 2.30
N PHE A 1249 -34.38 -19.03 2.10
CA PHE A 1249 -33.49 -17.87 1.86
C PHE A 1249 -33.16 -17.08 3.13
N GLY A 1250 -33.94 -17.24 4.20
CA GLY A 1250 -33.72 -16.53 5.47
C GLY A 1250 -32.75 -17.21 6.42
N SER A 1251 -32.53 -18.53 6.31
CA SER A 1251 -31.66 -19.30 7.21
C SER A 1251 -30.32 -19.70 6.57
N PRO A 1252 -29.21 -19.77 7.33
CA PRO A 1252 -27.93 -20.28 6.82
C PRO A 1252 -28.00 -21.71 6.28
N LYS A 1253 -28.81 -22.58 6.90
CA LYS A 1253 -29.02 -23.97 6.45
C LYS A 1253 -29.79 -24.02 5.13
N GLY A 1254 -30.82 -23.19 4.97
CA GLY A 1254 -31.59 -23.07 3.74
C GLY A 1254 -30.74 -22.53 2.58
N LEU A 1255 -29.93 -21.49 2.82
CA LEU A 1255 -29.03 -20.94 1.80
C LEU A 1255 -27.98 -21.97 1.35
N ALA A 1256 -27.47 -22.79 2.26
CA ALA A 1256 -26.58 -23.89 1.92
C ALA A 1256 -27.29 -24.97 1.07
N ALA A 1257 -28.57 -25.26 1.35
CA ALA A 1257 -29.38 -26.15 0.52
C ALA A 1257 -29.62 -25.58 -0.88
N ILE A 1258 -29.89 -24.27 -1.01
CA ILE A 1258 -30.02 -23.59 -2.30
C ILE A 1258 -28.71 -23.66 -3.09
N ILE A 1259 -27.57 -23.42 -2.45
CA ILE A 1259 -26.25 -23.56 -3.09
C ILE A 1259 -26.09 -24.98 -3.67
N ARG A 1260 -26.38 -26.02 -2.88
CA ARG A 1260 -26.30 -27.41 -3.36
C ARG A 1260 -27.27 -27.70 -4.50
N PHE A 1261 -28.49 -27.17 -4.42
CA PHE A 1261 -29.47 -27.27 -5.50
C PHE A 1261 -28.94 -26.65 -6.80
N ILE A 1262 -28.34 -25.45 -6.73
CA ILE A 1262 -27.73 -24.78 -7.88
C ILE A 1262 -26.55 -25.60 -8.43
N GLU A 1263 -25.69 -26.13 -7.56
CA GLU A 1263 -24.53 -26.94 -7.97
C GLU A 1263 -24.90 -28.18 -8.78
N HIS A 1264 -26.08 -28.78 -8.52
CA HIS A 1264 -26.52 -30.04 -9.14
C HIS A 1264 -27.65 -29.88 -10.16
N SER A 1265 -28.03 -28.64 -10.50
CA SER A 1265 -29.05 -28.33 -11.52
C SER A 1265 -28.48 -27.41 -12.60
N ASP A 1266 -29.17 -27.29 -13.73
CA ASP A 1266 -28.82 -26.38 -14.83
C ASP A 1266 -29.47 -24.99 -14.72
N ILE A 1267 -30.15 -24.71 -13.61
CA ILE A 1267 -30.92 -23.47 -13.41
C ILE A 1267 -30.04 -22.21 -13.53
N GLY A 1268 -30.38 -21.29 -14.42
CA GLY A 1268 -29.60 -20.05 -14.62
C GLY A 1268 -28.23 -20.26 -15.28
N CYS A 1269 -27.97 -21.42 -15.89
CA CYS A 1269 -26.90 -21.58 -16.87
C CYS A 1269 -27.30 -20.86 -18.18
N PRO A 1270 -26.34 -20.27 -18.92
CA PRO A 1270 -26.60 -19.83 -20.28
C PRO A 1270 -26.94 -21.07 -21.12
N THR A 1271 -28.12 -21.08 -21.74
CA THR A 1271 -28.53 -22.09 -22.73
C THR A 1271 -27.76 -21.90 -24.03
#